data_AF-A0A5N7BLZ7-F1
#
_entry.id   AF-A0A5N7BLZ7-F1
#
_cell.length_a   1.000
_cell.length_b   1.000
_cell.length_c   1.000
_cell.angle_alpha   90.00
_cell.angle_beta   90.00
_cell.angle_gamma   90.00
#
_symmetry.space_group_name_H-M   'P 1'
#
loop_
_entity.id
_entity.type
_entity.pdbx_description
1 polymer ?
#
loop_
_entity_poly.entity_id
_entity_poly.type
_entity_poly.pdbx_seq_one_letter_code
_entity_poly.pdbx_strand_id
1 'polypeptide(L)'
;MGKLIRLELFNFKSYKGHHTLLFGDAYFTSIIGPNGSGKSNSMDAISFVLGIKSSHLRSTNLRDLVYRGRVLRTSKLDADGNVIDQEPNGQDHAEDGVDGEQSQDPSGLNDPKTAWVMAVYEDDAGEEQQWRRSITSQGVSEYRINNRIVTAQQYNEALEAENILIRARNFLVFQGDVEAIASQSPKDLTRLIEQISGSLEYKAEYERLKAEAEEAAEQQTVQLNRRRAINSEIKQYQEQKREAENYARKAEERDQAIITHILWKLFHFQRMIDDSSAEILKYQDELKEYRRGVEKYEKNVEDAKKEHAGVGREVAKAEKNITKKEKDIEEAANDLVPIDEKVDITMKKVERFASRIAEIGKERDSQSANAKRLEKDLKVVEKAQSQWEAEWQKTMAKQGVQLSEADQQEYNKLKEEVNKRSSAEQLNLDNLRRRMKTEAEAYNSLKSKFESTEWQLKALESDTRSLTERKSSIKDTVKTTSKDIERKKKELNALTSERLRVSQMRTELEEKLQVVLKKLLEADDGKKQTEREIRTKELISTLKRIFPGVKGRVSDLCKPKQKKYADAVSTVLGRHFDAIVVDNEKTAKECIQHLRDQRAGQATFIPLETIQVKAFNSNLKGMHRGMRPAIETVDYDDSVARAISYACGNAIVCDDLATAKYLCYEKHVDAKAVTLDGTVIHKGGLMTGGRGPQQNSKRWEDSEVENLFKLKDKLMADLGNLPKGHRRGTEEETLQGEMVGLEQRLAYAQEELKALERNLQSKHTELDFVKRQLEELRPKYMEKQEELAELEQTITTSQETVSSVEDEVYRKFCKRLGYSNIREYEVQQGSLHEEAAQKKLEFTTQKSRIENQLSFEKQRLQATLDRIASLQTQHQRDQDMIEELKEEQERIRNQLDEYNAELEILRERLEQQKESYTQSAENLTQHRRELQRRSRDVEATLKNVNALETEVQRNSSSRYALLRRCKLEDIDLPLTEGSNPLDQLPIDELVQAADPDAMDVDEDANGGTDGAFTIQDYGIEVDFDSLGETLKEESDEKLEEELLDKVRSLNSDLDKMAPNTRAMERLESVENKLRSTEKDFDDSRKHARKTKEDFEEVMRQRSELFNKAFTHISEQIQPIYRDLTKSSNYPLGGQAYLDIEDSDEPYLDGIKYHAMPPLKRFRDMEHLSGGEKTMAALALLFAIHSYQPSPFFVLDEVDAALDNTNVARIANYIHDHAAPGMQFIVISLKTGLFQNSEALVGIYRDQTENSSKSLTLDLRKYN
;
A
#
# COMPACT_ATOMS: atom_id res chain seq x y z
N MET A 1 24.25 -43.22 21.21
CA MET A 1 23.07 -42.36 21.05
C MET A 1 22.26 -42.44 22.32
N GLY A 2 22.01 -41.28 22.92
CA GLY A 2 21.39 -41.17 24.24
C GLY A 2 19.90 -41.51 24.26
N LYS A 3 19.31 -41.52 25.46
CA LYS A 3 17.90 -41.87 25.69
C LYS A 3 17.29 -41.09 26.86
N LEU A 4 15.97 -40.95 26.85
CA LEU A 4 15.22 -40.32 27.95
C LEU A 4 14.91 -41.37 29.03
N ILE A 5 15.48 -41.21 30.23
CA ILE A 5 15.30 -42.16 31.35
C ILE A 5 14.00 -41.88 32.10
N ARG A 6 13.79 -40.62 32.50
CA ARG A 6 12.65 -40.20 33.32
C ARG A 6 12.28 -38.73 33.10
N LEU A 7 11.02 -38.43 33.32
CA LEU A 7 10.48 -37.07 33.33
C LEU A 7 9.86 -36.77 34.70
N GLU A 8 10.36 -35.74 35.36
CA GLU A 8 9.85 -35.26 36.65
C GLU A 8 9.02 -33.99 36.45
N LEU A 9 7.83 -34.00 37.02
CA LEU A 9 6.82 -32.95 36.89
C LEU A 9 6.50 -32.40 38.28
N PHE A 10 6.40 -31.08 38.42
CA PHE A 10 5.95 -30.46 39.65
C PHE A 10 4.88 -29.40 39.37
N ASN A 11 3.67 -29.60 39.91
CA ASN A 11 2.53 -28.69 39.76
C ASN A 11 2.22 -28.30 38.30
N PHE A 12 2.37 -29.24 37.36
CA PHE A 12 2.22 -28.98 35.93
C PHE A 12 0.84 -29.46 35.42
N LYS A 13 0.03 -28.55 34.86
CA LYS A 13 -1.31 -28.81 34.32
C LYS A 13 -2.22 -29.62 35.26
N SER A 14 -2.41 -30.92 35.00
CA SER A 14 -3.24 -31.81 35.81
C SER A 14 -2.46 -32.58 36.89
N TYR A 15 -1.13 -32.44 36.92
CA TYR A 15 -0.25 -33.08 37.90
C TYR A 15 -0.03 -32.15 39.10
N LYS A 16 -0.56 -32.53 40.27
CA LYS A 16 -0.44 -31.77 41.52
C LYS A 16 0.68 -32.31 42.41
N GLY A 17 1.68 -31.51 42.74
CA GLY A 17 2.88 -31.97 43.47
C GLY A 17 3.88 -32.66 42.55
N HIS A 18 4.85 -33.36 43.14
CA HIS A 18 5.94 -34.04 42.42
C HIS A 18 5.46 -35.39 41.87
N HIS A 19 5.63 -35.58 40.56
CA HIS A 19 5.30 -36.80 39.84
C HIS A 19 6.47 -37.21 38.96
N THR A 20 6.75 -38.52 38.91
CA THR A 20 7.82 -39.07 38.07
C THR A 20 7.23 -40.04 37.06
N LEU A 21 7.43 -39.77 35.77
CA LEU A 21 7.18 -40.68 34.67
C LEU A 21 8.49 -41.40 34.36
N LEU A 22 8.51 -42.72 34.54
CA LEU A 22 9.70 -43.53 34.34
C LEU A 22 9.59 -44.26 33.00
N PHE A 23 10.53 -44.01 32.10
CA PHE A 23 10.66 -44.69 30.80
C PHE A 23 11.69 -45.84 30.88
N GLY A 24 12.70 -45.71 31.74
CA GLY A 24 13.67 -46.77 32.03
C GLY A 24 14.57 -47.12 30.84
N ASP A 25 14.96 -48.40 30.75
CA ASP A 25 15.82 -48.93 29.68
C ASP A 25 15.05 -49.42 28.44
N ALA A 26 13.77 -49.05 28.32
CA ALA A 26 12.95 -49.47 27.18
C ALA A 26 13.16 -48.53 25.99
N TYR A 27 13.43 -49.13 24.83
CA TYR A 27 13.52 -48.42 23.55
C TYR A 27 12.14 -48.24 22.92
N PHE A 28 11.14 -49.03 23.33
CA PHE A 28 9.75 -48.82 22.92
C PHE A 28 8.82 -48.76 24.14
N THR A 29 8.42 -47.54 24.51
CA THR A 29 7.51 -47.27 25.62
C THR A 29 6.15 -46.78 25.14
N SER A 30 5.07 -47.35 25.65
CA SER A 30 3.70 -46.94 25.35
C SER A 30 3.00 -46.29 26.55
N ILE A 31 2.50 -45.07 26.38
CA ILE A 31 1.70 -44.35 27.39
C ILE A 31 0.22 -44.63 27.15
N ILE A 32 -0.46 -45.22 28.14
CA ILE A 32 -1.85 -45.66 28.06
C ILE A 32 -2.71 -45.05 29.18
N GLY A 33 -4.02 -45.05 29.02
CA GLY A 33 -4.97 -44.54 30.02
C GLY A 33 -6.31 -44.10 29.44
N PRO A 34 -7.35 -43.92 30.27
CA PRO A 34 -8.67 -43.51 29.79
C PRO A 34 -8.68 -42.08 29.22
N ASN A 35 -9.68 -41.76 28.39
CA ASN A 35 -9.82 -40.42 27.80
C ASN A 35 -9.98 -39.37 28.91
N GLY A 36 -9.26 -38.25 28.79
CA GLY A 36 -9.27 -37.19 29.80
C GLY A 36 -8.49 -37.49 31.09
N SER A 37 -7.67 -38.55 31.14
CA SER A 37 -6.85 -38.89 32.30
C SER A 37 -5.58 -38.04 32.46
N GLY A 38 -5.20 -37.27 31.44
CA GLY A 38 -3.99 -36.44 31.43
C GLY A 38 -2.83 -36.99 30.59
N LYS A 39 -3.06 -38.03 29.74
CA LYS A 39 -2.04 -38.60 28.85
C LYS A 39 -1.30 -37.56 28.00
N SER A 40 -2.07 -36.73 27.31
CA SER A 40 -1.55 -35.66 26.47
C SER A 40 -0.75 -34.59 27.23
N ASN A 41 -0.99 -34.42 28.53
CA ASN A 41 -0.22 -33.48 29.34
C ASN A 41 1.23 -33.98 29.54
N SER A 42 1.49 -35.28 29.41
CA SER A 42 2.85 -35.82 29.41
C SER A 42 3.61 -35.40 28.15
N MET A 43 2.95 -35.37 26.99
CA MET A 43 3.54 -34.84 25.75
C MET A 43 3.81 -33.34 25.85
N ASP A 44 2.86 -32.58 26.40
CA ASP A 44 3.03 -31.14 26.63
C ASP A 44 4.19 -30.84 27.58
N ALA A 45 4.44 -31.73 28.54
CA ALA A 45 5.56 -31.60 29.47
C ALA A 45 6.93 -31.87 28.81
N ILE A 46 7.02 -32.90 27.96
CA ILE A 46 8.23 -33.16 27.16
C ILE A 46 8.51 -31.96 26.26
N SER A 47 7.49 -31.49 25.53
CA SER A 47 7.56 -30.30 24.67
C SER A 47 7.99 -29.04 25.45
N PHE A 48 7.50 -28.89 26.69
CA PHE A 48 7.83 -27.76 27.54
C PHE A 48 9.30 -27.76 27.94
N VAL A 49 9.86 -28.90 28.39
CA VAL A 49 11.28 -29.02 28.77
C VAL A 49 12.20 -28.79 27.58
N LEU A 50 11.83 -29.26 26.39
CA LEU A 50 12.62 -29.12 25.17
C LEU A 50 12.56 -27.72 24.55
N GLY A 51 12.02 -26.72 25.27
CA GLY A 51 12.15 -25.32 24.89
C GLY A 51 11.16 -24.84 23.81
N ILE A 52 10.12 -25.62 23.50
CA ILE A 52 9.13 -25.23 22.48
C ILE A 52 8.32 -24.00 22.93
N LYS A 53 7.94 -23.17 21.96
CA LYS A 53 7.12 -21.96 22.18
C LYS A 53 5.72 -22.33 22.65
N SER A 54 5.17 -21.53 23.57
CA SER A 54 3.84 -21.75 24.17
C SER A 54 2.69 -21.74 23.15
N SER A 55 2.85 -21.06 22.01
CA SER A 55 1.88 -21.04 20.90
C SER A 55 1.61 -22.43 20.29
N HIS A 56 2.54 -23.37 20.46
CA HIS A 56 2.40 -24.74 19.97
C HIS A 56 1.95 -25.72 21.05
N LEU A 57 1.92 -25.29 22.31
CA LEU A 57 1.28 -26.04 23.38
C LEU A 57 -0.23 -25.78 23.32
N ARG A 58 -1.03 -26.69 23.86
CA ARG A 58 -2.51 -26.54 23.94
C ARG A 58 -2.98 -25.34 24.78
N SER A 59 -2.05 -24.56 25.34
CA SER A 59 -2.29 -23.41 26.22
C SER A 59 -1.56 -22.18 25.68
N THR A 60 -2.28 -21.07 25.49
CA THR A 60 -1.72 -19.83 24.93
C THR A 60 -0.77 -19.11 25.89
N ASN A 61 -1.02 -19.20 27.21
CA ASN A 61 -0.21 -18.55 28.24
C ASN A 61 0.59 -19.54 29.10
N LEU A 62 1.82 -19.17 29.45
CA LEU A 62 2.68 -19.94 30.35
C LEU A 62 2.07 -20.15 31.75
N ARG A 63 1.23 -19.21 32.21
CA ARG A 63 0.52 -19.31 33.50
C ARG A 63 -0.55 -20.40 33.51
N ASP A 64 -1.00 -20.87 32.36
CA ASP A 64 -2.01 -21.93 32.25
C ASP A 64 -1.37 -23.34 32.32
N LEU A 65 -0.04 -23.42 32.28
CA LEU A 65 0.72 -24.65 32.49
C LEU A 65 0.89 -24.99 33.97
N VAL A 66 0.57 -24.06 34.87
CA VAL A 66 0.60 -24.27 36.33
C VAL A 66 -0.72 -24.92 36.75
N TYR A 67 -0.65 -25.92 37.62
CA TYR A 67 -1.84 -26.60 38.15
C TYR A 67 -2.80 -25.62 38.81
N ARG A 68 -4.08 -25.60 38.36
CA ARG A 68 -5.15 -24.80 38.98
C ARG A 68 -6.20 -25.74 39.57
N GLY A 69 -6.33 -25.74 40.89
CA GLY A 69 -7.38 -26.48 41.56
C GLY A 69 -8.71 -25.74 41.42
N ARG A 70 -9.70 -26.36 40.77
CA ARG A 70 -11.14 -26.09 41.02
C ARG A 70 -11.72 -24.71 40.62
N VAL A 71 -11.18 -23.94 39.67
CA VAL A 71 -11.79 -22.65 39.24
C VAL A 71 -12.81 -22.77 38.08
N LEU A 72 -13.00 -23.95 37.47
CA LEU A 72 -13.86 -24.08 36.27
C LEU A 72 -15.40 -24.07 36.50
N ARG A 73 -15.91 -23.64 37.67
CA ARG A 73 -17.38 -23.58 37.90
C ARG A 73 -17.98 -22.23 38.28
N THR A 74 -17.21 -21.15 38.40
CA THR A 74 -17.78 -19.83 38.78
C THR A 74 -17.11 -18.64 38.08
N SER A 75 -16.70 -18.77 36.83
CA SER A 75 -16.41 -17.61 35.98
C SER A 75 -17.56 -17.44 35.00
N LYS A 76 -18.37 -16.40 35.20
CA LYS A 76 -19.23 -15.91 34.11
C LYS A 76 -18.30 -15.35 33.04
N LEU A 77 -18.46 -15.87 31.83
CA LEU A 77 -17.81 -15.40 30.62
C LEU A 77 -18.69 -14.31 30.00
N ASP A 78 -18.09 -13.22 29.58
CA ASP A 78 -18.75 -12.28 28.69
C ASP A 78 -18.75 -12.81 27.24
N ALA A 79 -19.50 -12.17 26.35
CA ALA A 79 -19.78 -12.64 24.98
C ALA A 79 -18.52 -12.88 24.12
N ASP A 80 -17.36 -12.35 24.51
CA ASP A 80 -16.06 -12.53 23.85
C ASP A 80 -15.09 -13.48 24.59
N GLY A 81 -15.54 -14.15 25.64
CA GLY A 81 -14.80 -15.26 26.26
C GLY A 81 -13.69 -14.88 27.26
N ASN A 82 -13.66 -13.64 27.77
CA ASN A 82 -12.74 -13.23 28.84
C ASN A 82 -13.36 -13.33 30.25
N VAL A 83 -12.50 -13.55 31.26
CA VAL A 83 -12.87 -13.67 32.68
C VAL A 83 -12.72 -12.30 33.36
N ILE A 84 -13.77 -11.80 34.03
CA ILE A 84 -13.74 -10.54 34.79
C ILE A 84 -13.43 -10.85 36.27
N ASP A 85 -12.31 -10.36 36.78
CA ASP A 85 -12.06 -10.27 38.23
C ASP A 85 -12.58 -8.92 38.75
N GLN A 86 -13.43 -8.95 39.78
CA GLN A 86 -13.82 -7.75 40.52
C GLN A 86 -12.74 -7.38 41.54
N GLU A 87 -12.13 -6.20 41.38
CA GLU A 87 -11.30 -5.58 42.43
C GLU A 87 -12.19 -5.07 43.58
N PRO A 88 -11.82 -5.29 44.86
CA PRO A 88 -12.42 -4.57 45.97
C PRO A 88 -11.69 -3.25 46.20
N ASN A 89 -12.44 -2.15 46.09
CA ASN A 89 -12.08 -0.82 46.55
C ASN A 89 -11.87 -0.79 48.08
N GLY A 90 -10.84 -0.09 48.56
CA GLY A 90 -10.78 0.38 49.95
C GLY A 90 -9.38 0.72 50.48
N GLN A 91 -9.16 2.02 50.67
CA GLN A 91 -8.05 2.69 51.37
C GLN A 91 -7.63 2.04 52.71
N ASP A 92 -6.32 1.95 53.01
CA ASP A 92 -5.65 2.85 53.96
C ASP A 92 -4.18 2.44 54.28
N HIS A 93 -3.37 3.50 54.44
CA HIS A 93 -2.15 3.68 55.23
C HIS A 93 -0.87 2.82 55.04
N ALA A 94 0.21 3.59 54.90
CA ALA A 94 1.62 3.22 54.91
C ALA A 94 2.12 2.71 56.28
N GLU A 95 3.13 1.83 56.29
CA GLU A 95 4.39 2.03 57.03
C GLU A 95 5.43 0.92 56.72
N ASP A 96 6.69 1.34 56.75
CA ASP A 96 7.93 0.57 56.55
C ASP A 96 8.19 -0.52 57.60
N GLY A 97 8.96 -1.57 57.24
CA GLY A 97 9.75 -2.32 58.25
C GLY A 97 10.06 -3.80 57.98
N VAL A 98 11.28 -4.06 57.49
CA VAL A 98 12.28 -5.10 57.84
C VAL A 98 11.85 -6.50 58.36
N ASP A 99 12.37 -7.53 57.66
CA ASP A 99 12.71 -8.92 58.00
C ASP A 99 12.24 -9.58 59.31
N GLY A 100 11.65 -10.78 59.18
CA GLY A 100 11.52 -11.77 60.25
C GLY A 100 10.75 -13.03 59.86
N GLU A 101 11.43 -14.17 59.73
CA GLU A 101 10.84 -15.50 59.64
C GLU A 101 10.00 -15.84 60.88
N GLN A 102 8.74 -16.28 60.71
CA GLN A 102 8.21 -17.55 61.25
C GLN A 102 6.71 -17.73 60.95
N SER A 103 6.41 -18.93 60.44
CA SER A 103 5.14 -19.63 60.27
C SER A 103 3.92 -19.17 61.07
N GLN A 104 2.84 -18.85 60.36
CA GLN A 104 1.45 -19.17 60.71
C GLN A 104 0.62 -19.34 59.43
N ASP A 105 0.15 -20.56 59.17
CA ASP A 105 -0.87 -20.88 58.15
C ASP A 105 -2.23 -20.32 58.58
N PRO A 106 -2.99 -19.70 57.66
CA PRO A 106 -4.44 -19.78 57.65
C PRO A 106 -4.90 -20.42 56.33
N SER A 107 -5.51 -21.60 56.46
CA SER A 107 -6.09 -22.37 55.37
C SER A 107 -7.17 -21.61 54.59
N GLY A 108 -6.93 -21.40 53.29
CA GLY A 108 -7.93 -20.94 52.33
C GLY A 108 -7.36 -20.82 50.90
N LEU A 109 -7.39 -21.92 50.14
CA LEU A 109 -6.99 -22.06 48.72
C LEU A 109 -5.53 -21.73 48.37
N ASN A 110 -4.63 -22.64 48.75
CA ASN A 110 -3.26 -22.70 48.22
C ASN A 110 -3.24 -23.30 46.80
N ASP A 111 -3.56 -22.50 45.80
CA ASP A 111 -3.23 -22.85 44.41
C ASP A 111 -1.73 -22.66 44.17
N PRO A 112 -1.03 -23.66 43.60
CA PRO A 112 0.40 -23.55 43.37
C PRO A 112 0.69 -22.43 42.37
N LYS A 113 1.61 -21.51 42.70
CA LYS A 113 2.00 -20.36 41.86
C LYS A 113 3.23 -20.61 40.98
N THR A 114 3.84 -21.78 41.10
CA THR A 114 5.06 -22.16 40.36
C THR A 114 4.95 -23.60 39.89
N ALA A 115 5.43 -23.87 38.67
CA ALA A 115 5.53 -25.21 38.11
C ALA A 115 6.91 -25.41 37.51
N TRP A 116 7.40 -26.65 37.46
CA TRP A 116 8.60 -26.98 36.72
C TRP A 116 8.53 -28.40 36.18
N VAL A 117 9.28 -28.63 35.11
CA VAL A 117 9.45 -29.94 34.51
C VAL A 117 10.94 -30.19 34.30
N MET A 118 11.39 -31.41 34.57
CA MET A 118 12.77 -31.84 34.41
C MET A 118 12.81 -33.14 33.59
N ALA A 119 13.57 -33.14 32.51
CA ALA A 119 13.94 -34.33 31.76
C ALA A 119 15.32 -34.81 32.21
N VAL A 120 15.46 -36.11 32.44
CA VAL A 120 16.75 -36.75 32.68
C VAL A 120 17.10 -37.56 31.44
N TYR A 121 18.13 -37.10 30.74
CA TYR A 121 18.64 -37.67 29.50
C TYR A 121 19.98 -38.35 29.79
N GLU A 122 20.18 -39.55 29.28
CA GLU A 122 21.46 -40.25 29.32
C GLU A 122 22.14 -40.09 27.97
N ASP A 123 23.39 -39.64 27.96
CA ASP A 123 24.17 -39.47 26.74
C ASP A 123 24.84 -40.77 26.25
N ASP A 124 25.59 -40.68 25.16
CA ASP A 124 26.35 -41.79 24.55
C ASP A 124 27.44 -42.37 25.46
N ALA A 125 27.92 -41.58 26.42
CA ALA A 125 28.95 -41.95 27.38
C ALA A 125 28.36 -42.54 28.67
N GLY A 126 27.03 -42.56 28.82
CA GLY A 126 26.33 -43.01 30.03
C GLY A 126 26.26 -41.95 31.14
N GLU A 127 26.54 -40.68 30.82
CA GLU A 127 26.39 -39.56 31.76
C GLU A 127 24.93 -39.05 31.75
N GLU A 128 24.35 -38.89 32.95
CA GLU A 128 23.01 -38.32 33.10
C GLU A 128 23.05 -36.78 33.06
N GLN A 129 22.41 -36.20 32.05
CA GLN A 129 22.12 -34.77 31.97
C GLN A 129 20.70 -34.45 32.47
N GLN A 130 20.58 -33.44 33.34
CA GLN A 130 19.32 -32.97 33.88
C GLN A 130 18.93 -31.65 33.22
N TRP A 131 17.90 -31.68 32.39
CA TRP A 131 17.36 -30.50 31.71
C TRP A 131 16.06 -30.07 32.38
N ARG A 132 16.05 -28.90 33.00
CA ARG A 132 14.91 -28.39 33.78
C ARG A 132 14.45 -27.05 33.27
N ARG A 133 13.14 -26.90 33.06
CA ARG A 133 12.48 -25.63 32.78
C ARG A 133 11.47 -25.31 33.88
N SER A 134 11.57 -24.13 34.49
CA SER A 134 10.68 -23.68 35.56
C SER A 134 9.88 -22.45 35.16
N ILE A 135 8.65 -22.35 35.65
CA ILE A 135 7.74 -21.22 35.50
C ILE A 135 7.70 -20.49 36.84
N THR A 136 8.18 -19.25 36.84
CA THR A 136 8.15 -18.36 38.01
C THR A 136 6.76 -17.79 38.23
N SER A 137 6.47 -17.26 39.43
CA SER A 137 5.17 -16.66 39.77
C SER A 137 4.79 -15.46 38.91
N GLN A 138 5.75 -14.83 38.24
CA GLN A 138 5.50 -13.73 37.30
C GLN A 138 5.08 -14.24 35.91
N GLY A 139 5.21 -15.54 35.62
CA GLY A 139 4.93 -16.14 34.31
C GLY A 139 6.14 -16.17 33.36
N VAL A 140 7.34 -15.95 33.88
CA VAL A 140 8.60 -16.02 33.12
C VAL A 140 9.21 -17.43 33.24
N SER A 141 9.73 -17.96 32.13
CA SER A 141 10.42 -19.26 32.12
C SER A 141 11.91 -19.13 32.42
N GLU A 142 12.40 -19.90 33.39
CA GLU A 142 13.83 -20.09 33.69
C GLU A 142 14.31 -21.45 33.16
N TYR A 143 15.49 -21.48 32.54
CA TYR A 143 16.13 -22.70 32.01
C TYR A 143 17.29 -23.11 32.91
N ARG A 144 17.43 -24.41 33.18
CA ARG A 144 18.50 -24.98 33.99
C ARG A 144 19.06 -26.26 33.37
N ILE A 145 20.38 -26.38 33.31
CA ILE A 145 21.10 -27.61 32.94
C ILE A 145 21.91 -28.04 34.15
N ASN A 146 21.74 -29.29 34.60
CA ASN A 146 22.44 -29.84 35.77
C ASN A 146 22.33 -28.91 37.00
N ASN A 147 21.13 -28.35 37.22
CA ASN A 147 20.79 -27.36 38.24
C ASN A 147 21.49 -25.99 38.15
N ARG A 148 22.23 -25.70 37.08
CA ARG A 148 22.79 -24.36 36.78
C ARG A 148 21.83 -23.58 35.90
N ILE A 149 21.58 -22.32 36.23
CA ILE A 149 20.74 -21.41 35.42
C ILE A 149 21.52 -21.03 34.15
N VAL A 150 20.89 -21.20 32.99
CA VAL A 150 21.46 -20.91 31.68
C VAL A 150 20.50 -20.04 30.86
N THR A 151 21.03 -19.35 29.85
CA THR A 151 20.18 -18.61 28.91
C THR A 151 19.47 -19.59 27.96
N ALA A 152 18.35 -19.16 27.37
CA ALA A 152 17.63 -19.99 26.39
C ALA A 152 18.50 -20.36 25.18
N GLN A 153 19.44 -19.49 24.80
CA GLN A 153 20.37 -19.76 23.70
C GLN A 153 21.35 -20.89 24.03
N GLN A 154 22.03 -20.80 25.18
CA GLN A 154 22.94 -21.86 25.64
C GLN A 154 22.22 -23.18 25.87
N TYR A 155 20.96 -23.12 26.33
CA TYR A 155 20.10 -24.29 26.47
C TYR A 155 19.80 -24.96 25.13
N ASN A 156 19.50 -24.17 24.10
CA ASN A 156 19.26 -24.68 22.75
C ASN A 156 20.54 -25.23 22.11
N GLU A 157 21.68 -24.56 22.27
CA GLU A 157 22.98 -25.02 21.75
C GLU A 157 23.36 -26.39 22.35
N ALA A 158 23.10 -26.60 23.65
CA ALA A 158 23.31 -27.89 24.30
C ALA A 158 22.37 -29.00 23.76
N LEU A 159 21.14 -28.64 23.41
CA LEU A 159 20.18 -29.57 22.78
C LEU A 159 20.55 -29.88 21.32
N GLU A 160 21.05 -28.90 20.58
CA GLU A 160 21.53 -29.07 19.21
C GLU A 160 22.78 -29.95 19.13
N ALA A 161 23.67 -29.89 20.13
CA ALA A 161 24.83 -30.78 20.23
C ALA A 161 24.44 -32.26 20.34
N GLU A 162 23.29 -32.55 20.93
CA GLU A 162 22.71 -33.91 21.05
C GLU A 162 21.80 -34.28 19.87
N ASN A 163 21.86 -33.52 18.77
CA ASN A 163 21.02 -33.66 17.57
C ASN A 163 19.50 -33.49 17.83
N ILE A 164 19.12 -32.71 18.85
CA ILE A 164 17.72 -32.37 19.14
C ILE A 164 17.39 -30.98 18.56
N LEU A 165 16.96 -30.96 17.30
CA LEU A 165 16.60 -29.73 16.59
C LEU A 165 15.20 -29.22 16.97
N ILE A 166 15.14 -28.34 17.97
CA ILE A 166 13.89 -27.74 18.48
C ILE A 166 13.16 -26.94 17.39
N ARG A 167 13.90 -26.33 16.45
CA ARG A 167 13.35 -25.50 15.38
C ARG A 167 12.59 -26.33 14.32
N ALA A 168 13.13 -27.50 13.97
CA ALA A 168 12.57 -28.37 12.94
C ALA A 168 11.41 -29.25 13.46
N ARG A 169 11.34 -29.51 14.78
CA ARG A 169 10.24 -30.27 15.44
C ARG A 169 10.04 -31.70 14.92
N ASN A 170 11.04 -32.29 14.25
CA ASN A 170 10.88 -33.58 13.57
C ASN A 170 10.68 -34.78 14.50
N PHE A 171 10.99 -34.66 15.79
CA PHE A 171 10.93 -35.75 16.78
C PHE A 171 9.65 -35.76 17.62
N LEU A 172 8.78 -34.76 17.47
CA LEU A 172 7.48 -34.67 18.16
C LEU A 172 6.35 -34.62 17.15
N VAL A 173 5.38 -35.52 17.32
CA VAL A 173 4.21 -35.57 16.47
C VAL A 173 2.97 -35.37 17.32
N PHE A 174 2.32 -34.21 17.18
CA PHE A 174 1.07 -33.92 17.88
C PHE A 174 -0.12 -34.56 17.17
N GLN A 175 -1.21 -34.72 17.93
CA GLN A 175 -2.49 -35.16 17.39
C GLN A 175 -2.96 -34.22 16.26
N GLY A 176 -3.13 -34.76 15.06
CA GLY A 176 -3.55 -34.00 13.86
C GLY A 176 -2.40 -33.41 13.03
N ASP A 177 -1.18 -33.32 13.57
CA ASP A 177 -0.02 -32.80 12.83
C ASP A 177 0.43 -33.74 11.70
N VAL A 178 0.19 -35.05 11.85
CA VAL A 178 0.57 -36.05 10.84
C VAL A 178 -0.12 -35.79 9.51
N GLU A 179 -1.42 -35.48 9.52
CA GLU A 179 -2.16 -35.16 8.30
C GLU A 179 -1.67 -33.84 7.69
N ALA A 180 -1.34 -32.87 8.55
CA ALA A 180 -0.89 -31.55 8.13
C ALA A 180 0.46 -31.60 7.41
N ILE A 181 1.43 -32.41 7.88
CA ILE A 181 2.77 -32.53 7.27
C ILE A 181 2.70 -33.04 5.84
N ALA A 182 1.85 -34.03 5.56
CA ALA A 182 1.66 -34.52 4.19
C ALA A 182 0.90 -33.51 3.30
N SER A 183 0.07 -32.64 3.87
CA SER A 183 -0.70 -31.63 3.12
C SER A 183 -0.05 -30.24 3.07
N GLN A 184 1.22 -30.10 3.47
CA GLN A 184 1.91 -28.81 3.40
C GLN A 184 2.13 -28.37 1.95
N SER A 185 2.24 -27.05 1.76
CA SER A 185 2.57 -26.50 0.45
C SER A 185 3.97 -26.97 0.03
N PRO A 186 4.23 -27.14 -1.28
CA PRO A 186 5.56 -27.51 -1.78
C PRO A 186 6.69 -26.60 -1.28
N LYS A 187 6.41 -25.31 -1.06
CA LYS A 187 7.38 -24.34 -0.53
C LYS A 187 7.66 -24.54 0.95
N ASP A 188 6.65 -24.91 1.73
CA ASP A 188 6.82 -25.22 3.15
C ASP A 188 7.59 -26.53 3.34
N LEU A 189 7.39 -27.51 2.44
CA LEU A 189 8.17 -28.74 2.42
C LEU A 189 9.65 -28.47 2.07
N THR A 190 9.92 -27.61 1.06
CA THR A 190 11.28 -27.14 0.77
C THR A 190 11.90 -26.46 1.99
N ARG A 191 11.14 -25.60 2.68
CA ARG A 191 11.60 -24.94 3.91
C ARG A 191 11.89 -25.92 5.05
N LEU A 192 11.10 -26.98 5.18
CA LEU A 192 11.34 -28.04 6.17
C LEU A 192 12.69 -28.73 5.90
N ILE A 193 12.94 -29.11 4.65
CA ILE A 193 14.21 -29.71 4.22
C ILE A 193 15.38 -28.71 4.36
N GLU A 194 15.15 -27.43 4.11
CA GLU A 194 16.12 -26.34 4.33
C GLU A 194 16.49 -26.20 5.82
N GLN A 195 15.51 -26.36 6.72
CA GLN A 195 15.74 -26.36 8.17
C GLN A 195 16.54 -27.58 8.63
N ILE A 196 16.26 -28.76 8.06
CA ILE A 196 16.93 -30.02 8.40
C ILE A 196 18.39 -30.01 7.91
N SER A 197 18.61 -29.50 6.70
CA SER A 197 19.96 -29.38 6.13
C SER A 197 20.82 -28.31 6.80
N GLY A 198 20.24 -27.42 7.62
CA GLY A 198 20.92 -26.26 8.19
C GLY A 198 21.19 -25.15 7.16
N SER A 199 20.73 -25.31 5.92
CA SER A 199 20.93 -24.33 4.85
C SER A 199 20.15 -23.01 5.06
N LEU A 200 19.17 -23.01 5.97
CA LEU A 200 18.39 -21.83 6.34
C LEU A 200 19.25 -20.72 6.98
N GLU A 201 20.36 -21.06 7.64
CA GLU A 201 21.25 -20.05 8.26
C GLU A 201 21.98 -19.22 7.20
N TYR A 202 22.38 -19.86 6.10
CA TYR A 202 23.03 -19.21 4.96
C TYR A 202 22.07 -18.35 4.13
N LYS A 203 20.75 -18.49 4.31
CA LYS A 203 19.75 -17.70 3.58
C LYS A 203 19.88 -16.21 3.85
N ALA A 204 20.05 -15.82 5.12
CA ALA A 204 20.16 -14.41 5.51
C ALA A 204 21.46 -13.78 4.97
N GLU A 205 22.55 -14.53 4.98
CA GLU A 205 23.83 -14.10 4.42
C GLU A 205 23.80 -14.02 2.89
N TYR A 206 23.13 -14.98 2.23
CA TYR A 206 22.89 -14.96 0.78
C TYR A 206 22.12 -13.72 0.33
N GLU A 207 21.01 -13.37 1.00
CA GLU A 207 20.21 -12.19 0.65
C GLU A 207 20.99 -10.88 0.86
N ARG A 208 21.80 -10.80 1.94
CA ARG A 208 22.68 -9.64 2.20
C ARG A 208 23.75 -9.48 1.13
N LEU A 209 24.50 -10.55 0.83
CA LEU A 209 25.60 -10.51 -0.15
C LEU A 209 25.09 -10.27 -1.57
N LYS A 210 23.89 -10.75 -1.90
CA LYS A 210 23.25 -10.45 -3.20
C LYS A 210 22.99 -8.95 -3.37
N ALA A 211 22.44 -8.29 -2.35
CA ALA A 211 22.20 -6.85 -2.38
C ALA A 211 23.52 -6.05 -2.48
N GLU A 212 24.54 -6.44 -1.69
CA GLU A 212 25.86 -5.81 -1.73
C GLU A 212 26.55 -5.95 -3.10
N ALA A 213 26.38 -7.09 -3.78
CA ALA A 213 26.92 -7.31 -5.12
C ALA A 213 26.24 -6.42 -6.19
N GLU A 214 24.92 -6.25 -6.11
CA GLU A 214 24.15 -5.38 -7.00
C GLU A 214 24.54 -3.90 -6.81
N GLU A 215 24.62 -3.42 -5.56
CA GLU A 215 25.04 -2.05 -5.25
C GLU A 215 26.46 -1.74 -5.73
N ALA A 216 27.41 -2.66 -5.52
CA ALA A 216 28.79 -2.47 -5.95
C ALA A 216 28.91 -2.41 -7.49
N ALA A 217 28.10 -3.17 -8.21
CA ALA A 217 28.05 -3.13 -9.67
C ALA A 217 27.52 -1.79 -10.20
N GLU A 218 26.48 -1.24 -9.57
CA GLU A 218 25.95 0.09 -9.92
C GLU A 218 26.99 1.19 -9.68
N GLN A 219 27.67 1.17 -8.52
CA GLN A 219 28.71 2.15 -8.20
C GLN A 219 29.85 2.15 -9.23
N GLN A 220 30.28 0.97 -9.70
CA GLN A 220 31.29 0.84 -10.76
C GLN A 220 30.86 1.57 -12.05
N THR A 221 29.58 1.47 -12.45
CA THR A 221 29.08 2.13 -13.67
C THR A 221 29.07 3.65 -13.55
N VAL A 222 28.73 4.19 -12.37
CA VAL A 222 28.69 5.63 -12.12
C VAL A 222 30.09 6.25 -12.23
N GLN A 223 31.09 5.61 -11.64
CA GLN A 223 32.47 6.12 -11.69
C GLN A 223 33.06 6.10 -13.11
N LEU A 224 32.70 5.12 -13.93
CA LEU A 224 33.12 5.05 -15.34
C LEU A 224 32.63 6.25 -16.15
N ASN A 225 31.39 6.69 -15.89
CA ASN A 225 30.79 7.84 -16.58
C ASN A 225 31.44 9.16 -16.17
N ARG A 226 31.78 9.34 -14.89
CA ARG A 226 32.48 10.54 -14.39
C ARG A 226 33.85 10.73 -15.03
N ARG A 227 34.63 9.64 -15.18
CA ARG A 227 35.94 9.68 -15.83
C ARG A 227 35.88 10.20 -17.27
N ARG A 228 34.81 9.86 -18.01
CA ARG A 228 34.65 10.29 -19.41
C ARG A 228 34.39 11.80 -19.55
N ALA A 229 33.68 12.40 -18.60
CA ALA A 229 33.35 13.82 -18.63
C ALA A 229 34.59 14.72 -18.44
N ILE A 230 35.41 14.41 -17.42
CA ILE A 230 36.60 15.21 -17.05
C ILE A 230 37.63 15.26 -18.18
N ASN A 231 37.81 14.16 -18.91
CA ASN A 231 38.74 14.10 -20.05
C ASN A 231 38.36 15.04 -21.21
N SER A 232 37.09 15.42 -21.36
CA SER A 232 36.65 16.35 -22.40
C SER A 232 36.98 17.81 -22.06
N GLU A 233 36.97 18.16 -20.77
CA GLU A 233 37.17 19.55 -20.30
C GLU A 233 38.63 20.00 -20.45
N ILE A 234 39.59 19.10 -20.23
CA ILE A 234 41.04 19.40 -20.30
C ILE A 234 41.45 19.96 -21.67
N LYS A 235 40.85 19.45 -22.76
CA LYS A 235 41.21 19.89 -24.12
C LYS A 235 40.84 21.35 -24.40
N GLN A 236 39.81 21.89 -23.77
CA GLN A 236 39.33 23.25 -24.01
C GLN A 236 40.21 24.32 -23.34
N TYR A 237 40.79 24.01 -22.17
CA TYR A 237 41.58 24.98 -21.41
C TYR A 237 42.98 25.26 -21.99
N GLN A 238 43.53 24.33 -22.78
CA GLN A 238 44.85 24.52 -23.41
C GLN A 238 44.85 25.63 -24.48
N GLU A 239 43.73 25.85 -25.16
CA GLU A 239 43.62 26.82 -26.26
C GLU A 239 43.55 28.27 -25.75
N GLN A 240 42.88 28.48 -24.61
CA GLN A 240 42.68 29.81 -24.00
C GLN A 240 43.97 30.47 -23.49
N LYS A 241 45.00 29.70 -23.13
CA LYS A 241 46.26 30.23 -22.58
C LYS A 241 47.03 31.09 -23.59
N ARG A 242 46.94 30.76 -24.88
CA ARG A 242 47.77 31.38 -25.93
C ARG A 242 47.36 32.82 -26.27
N GLU A 243 46.12 33.21 -25.97
CA GLU A 243 45.60 34.54 -26.29
C GLU A 243 46.01 35.61 -25.26
N ALA A 244 46.42 35.21 -24.05
CA ALA A 244 46.70 36.11 -22.92
C ALA A 244 47.94 36.97 -23.03
N GLU A 245 48.98 36.47 -23.69
CA GLU A 245 50.28 37.14 -23.68
C GLU A 245 50.32 38.37 -24.60
N ASN A 246 49.43 38.48 -25.60
CA ASN A 246 49.43 39.58 -26.56
C ASN A 246 48.77 40.88 -26.07
N TYR A 247 47.90 40.80 -25.06
CA TYR A 247 47.12 41.95 -24.54
C TYR A 247 47.98 42.94 -23.72
N ALA A 248 48.94 42.43 -22.94
CA ALA A 248 49.67 43.23 -21.95
C ALA A 248 50.47 44.42 -22.55
N ARG A 249 51.07 44.26 -23.74
CA ARG A 249 51.98 45.26 -24.32
C ARG A 249 51.32 46.59 -24.72
N LYS A 250 50.04 46.58 -25.11
CA LYS A 250 49.35 47.78 -25.61
C LYS A 250 48.84 48.71 -24.51
N ALA A 251 48.89 48.29 -23.25
CA ALA A 251 48.32 49.04 -22.13
C ALA A 251 49.14 50.28 -21.73
N GLU A 252 50.47 50.24 -21.86
CA GLU A 252 51.38 51.28 -21.35
C GLU A 252 51.32 52.63 -22.12
N GLU A 253 51.04 52.62 -23.42
CA GLU A 253 50.99 53.86 -24.24
C GLU A 253 49.78 54.76 -23.93
N ARG A 254 48.74 54.21 -23.29
CA ARG A 254 47.48 54.89 -22.99
C ARG A 254 47.57 55.87 -21.82
N ASP A 255 48.43 55.60 -20.84
CA ASP A 255 48.42 56.29 -19.55
C ASP A 255 48.92 57.75 -19.62
N GLN A 256 49.93 58.04 -20.45
CA GLN A 256 50.52 59.38 -20.57
C GLN A 256 49.56 60.46 -21.10
N ALA A 257 48.60 60.08 -21.95
CA ALA A 257 47.66 61.03 -22.56
C ALA A 257 46.56 61.48 -21.59
N ILE A 258 46.33 60.74 -20.49
CA ILE A 258 45.26 61.03 -19.52
C ILE A 258 45.63 62.20 -18.60
N ILE A 259 46.91 62.34 -18.24
CA ILE A 259 47.41 63.30 -17.25
C ILE A 259 47.08 64.75 -17.64
N THR A 260 47.33 65.12 -18.90
CA THR A 260 47.16 66.49 -19.43
C THR A 260 45.71 67.00 -19.39
N HIS A 261 44.72 66.13 -19.54
CA HIS A 261 43.30 66.50 -19.53
C HIS A 261 42.81 66.93 -18.14
N ILE A 262 43.35 66.35 -17.08
CA ILE A 262 42.77 66.48 -15.74
C ILE A 262 43.09 67.85 -15.12
N LEU A 263 44.28 68.40 -15.38
CA LEU A 263 44.71 69.68 -14.82
C LEU A 263 43.80 70.87 -15.22
N TRP A 264 43.21 70.87 -16.41
CA TRP A 264 42.34 71.96 -16.88
C TRP A 264 40.99 72.02 -16.13
N LYS A 265 40.38 70.87 -15.81
CA LYS A 265 39.04 70.83 -15.19
C LYS A 265 39.00 71.33 -13.75
N LEU A 266 40.08 71.19 -12.99
CA LEU A 266 40.11 71.54 -11.58
C LEU A 266 39.93 73.03 -11.32
N PHE A 267 40.38 73.88 -12.24
CA PHE A 267 40.35 75.34 -12.10
C PHE A 267 38.93 75.93 -12.09
N HIS A 268 38.01 75.42 -12.91
CA HIS A 268 36.67 76.02 -13.07
C HIS A 268 35.67 75.66 -11.97
N PHE A 269 35.83 74.53 -11.29
CA PHE A 269 34.92 74.13 -10.21
C PHE A 269 35.01 75.05 -8.99
N GLN A 270 36.17 75.64 -8.73
CA GLN A 270 36.37 76.47 -7.54
C GLN A 270 35.48 77.72 -7.52
N ARG A 271 35.23 78.32 -8.69
CA ARG A 271 34.51 79.60 -8.78
C ARG A 271 33.00 79.51 -8.50
N MET A 272 32.40 78.33 -8.67
CA MET A 272 30.93 78.13 -8.59
C MET A 272 30.40 77.83 -7.19
N ILE A 273 31.28 77.51 -6.23
CA ILE A 273 30.89 77.06 -4.88
C ILE A 273 30.49 78.25 -3.99
N ASP A 274 31.13 79.40 -4.18
CA ASP A 274 31.00 80.55 -3.28
C ASP A 274 29.61 81.22 -3.36
N ASP A 275 29.02 81.33 -4.55
CA ASP A 275 27.76 82.07 -4.77
C ASP A 275 26.51 81.39 -4.14
N SER A 276 26.39 80.06 -4.21
CA SER A 276 25.19 79.32 -3.77
C SER A 276 25.03 79.24 -2.25
N SER A 277 26.07 79.50 -1.47
CA SER A 277 26.05 79.40 0.00
C SER A 277 25.20 80.49 0.69
N ALA A 278 25.02 81.66 0.06
CA ALA A 278 24.36 82.82 0.67
C ALA A 278 22.82 82.75 0.72
N GLU A 279 22.18 81.94 -0.13
CA GLU A 279 20.70 81.88 -0.24
C GLU A 279 20.02 80.93 0.76
N ILE A 280 20.75 79.92 1.25
CA ILE A 280 20.24 78.86 2.14
C ILE A 280 19.74 79.41 3.49
N LEU A 281 20.41 80.43 4.03
CA LEU A 281 20.13 80.96 5.38
C LEU A 281 18.71 81.55 5.56
N LYS A 282 18.04 82.02 4.51
CA LYS A 282 16.73 82.70 4.63
C LYS A 282 15.55 81.73 4.82
N TYR A 283 15.62 80.51 4.28
CA TYR A 283 14.49 79.57 4.25
C TYR A 283 14.34 78.74 5.54
N GLN A 284 15.36 78.71 6.40
CA GLN A 284 15.32 77.91 7.63
C GLN A 284 14.39 78.47 8.72
N ASP A 285 14.09 79.77 8.72
CA ASP A 285 13.26 80.40 9.76
C ASP A 285 11.75 80.13 9.61
N GLU A 286 11.22 80.03 8.39
CA GLU A 286 9.78 79.78 8.11
C GLU A 286 9.32 78.38 8.54
N LEU A 287 10.25 77.42 8.68
CA LEU A 287 9.95 76.01 8.94
C LEU A 287 9.52 75.73 10.39
N LYS A 288 9.89 76.61 11.33
CA LYS A 288 9.61 76.43 12.77
C LYS A 288 8.12 76.61 13.13
N GLU A 289 7.38 77.48 12.46
CA GLU A 289 5.97 77.75 12.80
C GLU A 289 5.02 76.61 12.41
N TYR A 290 5.23 76.00 11.24
CA TYR A 290 4.33 74.96 10.72
C TYR A 290 4.37 73.64 11.52
N ARG A 291 5.51 73.32 12.16
CA ARG A 291 5.66 72.08 12.96
C ARG A 291 4.71 72.02 14.17
N ARG A 292 4.44 73.15 14.83
CA ARG A 292 3.53 73.22 16.01
C ARG A 292 2.06 72.90 15.69
N GLY A 293 1.63 73.03 14.43
CA GLY A 293 0.24 72.77 14.02
C GLY A 293 -0.08 71.29 13.82
N VAL A 294 0.92 70.45 13.54
CA VAL A 294 0.77 69.02 13.20
C VAL A 294 0.48 68.18 14.45
N GLU A 295 1.16 68.45 15.56
CA GLU A 295 1.12 67.67 16.81
C GLU A 295 -0.29 67.58 17.46
N LYS A 296 -1.13 68.61 17.31
CA LYS A 296 -2.49 68.61 17.89
C LYS A 296 -3.45 67.63 17.21
N TYR A 297 -3.30 67.41 15.90
CA TYR A 297 -4.22 66.59 15.13
C TYR A 297 -3.83 65.10 15.13
N GLU A 298 -2.58 64.77 15.47
CA GLU A 298 -2.13 63.39 15.66
C GLU A 298 -2.86 62.72 16.83
N LYS A 299 -3.10 63.45 17.94
CA LYS A 299 -3.80 62.92 19.11
C LYS A 299 -5.24 62.48 18.82
N ASN A 300 -5.97 63.24 18.00
CA ASN A 300 -7.37 62.91 17.64
C ASN A 300 -7.48 61.65 16.78
N VAL A 301 -6.47 61.35 15.96
CA VAL A 301 -6.44 60.12 15.14
C VAL A 301 -6.19 58.88 16.01
N GLU A 302 -5.47 59.03 17.13
CA GLU A 302 -5.15 57.94 18.03
C GLU A 302 -6.38 57.43 18.80
N ASP A 303 -7.27 58.34 19.25
CA ASP A 303 -8.47 57.96 20.00
C ASP A 303 -9.50 57.24 19.12
N ALA A 304 -9.76 57.72 17.90
CA ALA A 304 -10.63 57.05 16.94
C ALA A 304 -10.11 55.64 16.54
N LYS A 305 -8.80 55.42 16.58
CA LYS A 305 -8.18 54.11 16.30
C LYS A 305 -8.47 53.09 17.42
N LYS A 306 -8.60 53.53 18.67
CA LYS A 306 -8.89 52.65 19.82
C LYS A 306 -10.33 52.12 19.78
N GLU A 307 -11.30 52.95 19.42
CA GLU A 307 -12.71 52.55 19.31
C GLU A 307 -12.92 51.52 18.20
N HIS A 308 -12.34 51.74 17.01
CA HIS A 308 -12.41 50.81 15.89
C HIS A 308 -11.82 49.43 16.21
N ALA A 309 -10.70 49.40 16.96
CA ALA A 309 -10.08 48.16 17.41
C ALA A 309 -10.94 47.39 18.45
N GLY A 310 -11.76 48.09 19.24
CA GLY A 310 -12.69 47.47 20.20
C GLY A 310 -13.77 46.66 19.51
N VAL A 311 -14.47 47.26 18.55
CA VAL A 311 -15.54 46.61 17.77
C VAL A 311 -15.01 45.43 16.94
N GLY A 312 -13.80 45.56 16.37
CA GLY A 312 -13.16 44.46 15.64
C GLY A 312 -12.91 43.20 16.48
N ARG A 313 -12.65 43.34 17.79
CA ARG A 313 -12.49 42.18 18.69
C ARG A 313 -13.81 41.45 18.96
N GLU A 314 -14.94 42.15 18.93
CA GLU A 314 -16.25 41.54 19.16
C GLU A 314 -16.70 40.71 17.96
N VAL A 315 -16.50 41.23 16.74
CA VAL A 315 -16.73 40.49 15.49
C VAL A 315 -15.93 39.19 15.46
N ALA A 316 -14.65 39.24 15.83
CA ALA A 316 -13.80 38.04 15.87
C ALA A 316 -14.24 36.99 16.91
N LYS A 317 -14.87 37.40 18.02
CA LYS A 317 -15.44 36.47 19.02
C LYS A 317 -16.70 35.79 18.50
N ALA A 318 -17.56 36.52 17.80
CA ALA A 318 -18.77 35.96 17.18
C ALA A 318 -18.43 34.94 16.08
N GLU A 319 -17.46 35.25 15.21
CA GLU A 319 -16.96 34.32 14.18
C GLU A 319 -16.43 33.01 14.78
N LYS A 320 -15.65 33.09 15.87
CA LYS A 320 -15.16 31.89 16.57
C LYS A 320 -16.28 31.01 17.12
N ASN A 321 -17.38 31.60 17.62
CA ASN A 321 -18.49 30.81 18.14
C ASN A 321 -19.27 30.10 17.04
N ILE A 322 -19.42 30.72 15.86
CA ILE A 322 -20.03 30.09 14.69
C ILE A 322 -19.18 28.89 14.25
N THR A 323 -17.86 29.04 14.15
CA THR A 323 -16.97 27.93 13.75
C THR A 323 -16.97 26.75 14.73
N LYS A 324 -17.28 26.97 16.01
CA LYS A 324 -17.42 25.88 17.00
C LYS A 324 -18.72 25.12 16.76
N LYS A 325 -19.84 25.82 16.59
CA LYS A 325 -21.15 25.20 16.33
C LYS A 325 -21.20 24.48 14.97
N GLU A 326 -20.51 25.00 13.96
CA GLU A 326 -20.35 24.30 12.68
C GLU A 326 -19.60 22.96 12.84
N LYS A 327 -18.59 22.90 13.71
CA LYS A 327 -17.90 21.64 14.04
C LYS A 327 -18.78 20.66 14.80
N ASP A 328 -19.55 21.14 15.77
CA ASP A 328 -20.48 20.29 16.53
C ASP A 328 -21.54 19.64 15.59
N ILE A 329 -21.99 20.37 14.56
CA ILE A 329 -22.89 19.86 13.51
C ILE A 329 -22.19 18.82 12.63
N GLU A 330 -20.93 19.06 12.24
CA GLU A 330 -20.14 18.09 11.46
C GLU A 330 -19.91 16.78 12.24
N GLU A 331 -19.62 16.86 13.55
CA GLU A 331 -19.46 15.70 14.43
C GLU A 331 -20.77 14.90 14.54
N ALA A 332 -21.90 15.55 14.84
CA ALA A 332 -23.20 14.89 14.91
C ALA A 332 -23.68 14.30 13.57
N ALA A 333 -23.32 14.94 12.44
CA ALA A 333 -23.60 14.41 11.11
C ALA A 333 -22.75 13.18 10.77
N ASN A 334 -21.49 13.14 11.22
CA ASN A 334 -20.61 11.99 11.06
C ASN A 334 -21.09 10.79 11.89
N ASP A 335 -21.64 11.00 13.08
CA ASP A 335 -22.18 9.94 13.93
C ASP A 335 -23.45 9.28 13.33
N LEU A 336 -24.18 9.98 12.47
CA LEU A 336 -25.37 9.45 11.79
C LEU A 336 -25.02 8.43 10.69
N VAL A 337 -23.92 8.63 9.96
CA VAL A 337 -23.49 7.77 8.83
C VAL A 337 -23.32 6.29 9.21
N PRO A 338 -22.58 5.92 10.27
CA PRO A 338 -22.41 4.51 10.63
C PRO A 338 -23.71 3.86 11.15
N ILE A 339 -24.64 4.64 11.70
CA ILE A 339 -25.94 4.13 12.14
C ILE A 339 -26.82 3.82 10.94
N ASP A 340 -26.86 4.71 9.94
CA ASP A 340 -27.58 4.48 8.68
C ASP A 340 -27.07 3.23 7.95
N GLU A 341 -25.76 3.06 7.87
CA GLU A 341 -25.15 1.85 7.29
C GLU A 341 -25.51 0.57 8.07
N LYS A 342 -25.50 0.63 9.41
CA LYS A 342 -25.89 -0.51 10.26
C LYS A 342 -27.36 -0.88 10.07
N VAL A 343 -28.25 0.10 9.96
CA VAL A 343 -29.68 -0.13 9.67
C VAL A 343 -29.84 -0.80 8.31
N ASP A 344 -29.18 -0.30 7.27
CA ASP A 344 -29.26 -0.85 5.91
C ASP A 344 -28.70 -2.28 5.82
N ILE A 345 -27.58 -2.56 6.48
CA ILE A 345 -26.98 -3.90 6.52
C ILE A 345 -27.92 -4.88 7.23
N THR A 346 -28.52 -4.46 8.34
CA THR A 346 -29.41 -5.30 9.15
C THR A 346 -30.75 -5.52 8.44
N MET A 347 -31.30 -4.52 7.75
CA MET A 347 -32.47 -4.67 6.88
C MET A 347 -32.22 -5.69 5.75
N LYS A 348 -31.06 -5.62 5.09
CA LYS A 348 -30.66 -6.62 4.06
C LYS A 348 -30.46 -8.03 4.63
N LYS A 349 -30.11 -8.18 5.91
CA LYS A 349 -30.05 -9.50 6.56
C LYS A 349 -31.46 -10.04 6.83
N VAL A 350 -32.35 -9.20 7.34
CA VAL A 350 -33.76 -9.52 7.58
C VAL A 350 -34.46 -9.98 6.30
N GLU A 351 -34.25 -9.28 5.17
CA GLU A 351 -34.79 -9.70 3.86
C GLU A 351 -34.23 -11.04 3.37
N ARG A 352 -32.94 -11.29 3.58
CA ARG A 352 -32.30 -12.58 3.24
C ARG A 352 -32.82 -13.72 4.10
N PHE A 353 -33.04 -13.49 5.39
CA PHE A 353 -33.64 -14.50 6.26
C PHE A 353 -35.11 -14.75 5.89
N ALA A 354 -35.88 -13.71 5.56
CA ALA A 354 -37.26 -13.86 5.10
C ALA A 354 -37.37 -14.69 3.80
N SER A 355 -36.53 -14.40 2.80
CA SER A 355 -36.52 -15.17 1.55
C SER A 355 -36.08 -16.61 1.78
N ARG A 356 -35.09 -16.85 2.66
CA ARG A 356 -34.64 -18.19 3.01
C ARG A 356 -35.69 -19.01 3.77
N ILE A 357 -36.41 -18.36 4.69
CA ILE A 357 -37.55 -18.99 5.38
C ILE A 357 -38.65 -19.36 4.38
N ALA A 358 -38.92 -18.52 3.39
CA ALA A 358 -39.92 -18.80 2.35
C ALA A 358 -39.53 -19.97 1.42
N GLU A 359 -38.25 -20.10 1.04
CA GLU A 359 -37.75 -21.24 0.26
C GLU A 359 -37.86 -22.57 1.03
N ILE A 360 -37.37 -22.58 2.27
CA ILE A 360 -37.41 -23.77 3.13
C ILE A 360 -38.87 -24.11 3.49
N GLY A 361 -39.74 -23.11 3.62
CA GLY A 361 -41.19 -23.29 3.77
C GLY A 361 -41.83 -24.07 2.62
N LYS A 362 -41.48 -23.76 1.36
CA LYS A 362 -41.94 -24.52 0.19
C LYS A 362 -41.46 -25.97 0.22
N GLU A 363 -40.22 -26.20 0.65
CA GLU A 363 -39.68 -27.54 0.79
C GLU A 363 -40.43 -28.34 1.88
N ARG A 364 -40.69 -27.73 3.03
CA ARG A 364 -41.50 -28.29 4.12
C ARG A 364 -42.90 -28.67 3.65
N ASP A 365 -43.54 -27.84 2.84
CA ASP A 365 -44.89 -28.13 2.32
C ASP A 365 -44.88 -29.31 1.32
N SER A 366 -43.84 -29.43 0.50
CA SER A 366 -43.65 -30.59 -0.39
C SER A 366 -43.42 -31.90 0.37
N GLN A 367 -42.59 -31.87 1.43
CA GLN A 367 -42.31 -33.01 2.29
C GLN A 367 -43.56 -33.43 3.06
N SER A 368 -44.33 -32.48 3.59
CA SER A 368 -45.62 -32.73 4.24
C SER A 368 -46.65 -33.35 3.28
N ALA A 369 -46.69 -32.90 2.01
CA ALA A 369 -47.57 -33.48 1.00
C ALA A 369 -47.20 -34.94 0.69
N ASN A 370 -45.91 -35.25 0.58
CA ASN A 370 -45.42 -36.61 0.34
C ASN A 370 -45.69 -37.55 1.53
N ALA A 371 -45.47 -37.08 2.77
CA ALA A 371 -45.80 -37.83 3.98
C ALA A 371 -47.31 -38.16 4.05
N LYS A 372 -48.18 -37.19 3.72
CA LYS A 372 -49.64 -37.40 3.64
C LYS A 372 -50.05 -38.37 2.54
N ARG A 373 -49.31 -38.43 1.42
CA ARG A 373 -49.57 -39.40 0.33
C ARG A 373 -49.24 -40.82 0.78
N LEU A 374 -48.04 -41.02 1.34
CA LEU A 374 -47.61 -42.32 1.86
C LEU A 374 -48.52 -42.84 2.98
N GLU A 375 -49.06 -41.95 3.81
CA GLU A 375 -50.02 -42.31 4.87
C GLU A 375 -51.39 -42.72 4.30
N LYS A 376 -51.79 -42.18 3.13
CA LYS A 376 -52.97 -42.66 2.39
C LYS A 376 -52.69 -44.01 1.72
N ASP A 377 -51.53 -44.18 1.11
CA ASP A 377 -51.14 -45.42 0.43
C ASP A 377 -51.07 -46.60 1.42
N LEU A 378 -50.56 -46.37 2.64
CA LEU A 378 -50.59 -47.35 3.73
C LEU A 378 -52.02 -47.82 4.05
N LYS A 379 -52.97 -46.88 4.16
CA LYS A 379 -54.38 -47.19 4.43
C LYS A 379 -55.07 -47.94 3.29
N VAL A 380 -54.64 -47.74 2.04
CA VAL A 380 -55.15 -48.47 0.88
C VAL A 380 -54.67 -49.92 0.91
N VAL A 381 -53.39 -50.14 1.20
CA VAL A 381 -52.80 -51.49 1.30
C VAL A 381 -53.41 -52.28 2.46
N GLU A 382 -53.65 -51.66 3.62
CA GLU A 382 -54.32 -52.31 4.75
C GLU A 382 -55.77 -52.74 4.43
N LYS A 383 -56.51 -51.90 3.69
CA LYS A 383 -57.86 -52.25 3.23
C LYS A 383 -57.84 -53.40 2.22
N ALA A 384 -56.89 -53.40 1.29
CA ALA A 384 -56.72 -54.47 0.30
C ALA A 384 -56.39 -55.82 0.96
N GLN A 385 -55.50 -55.81 1.97
CA GLN A 385 -55.18 -57.00 2.75
C GLN A 385 -56.43 -57.57 3.46
N SER A 386 -57.23 -56.72 4.11
CA SER A 386 -58.44 -57.14 4.82
C SER A 386 -59.52 -57.69 3.88
N GLN A 387 -59.69 -57.10 2.70
CA GLN A 387 -60.64 -57.60 1.69
C GLN A 387 -60.24 -58.96 1.15
N TRP A 388 -58.96 -59.14 0.84
CA TRP A 388 -58.43 -60.40 0.34
C TRP A 388 -58.53 -61.53 1.39
N GLU A 389 -58.23 -61.27 2.67
CA GLU A 389 -58.37 -62.27 3.74
C GLU A 389 -59.83 -62.72 3.93
N ALA A 390 -60.79 -61.82 3.75
CA ALA A 390 -62.22 -62.13 3.80
C ALA A 390 -62.70 -62.95 2.59
N GLU A 391 -62.15 -62.71 1.40
CA GLU A 391 -62.40 -63.54 0.21
C GLU A 391 -61.80 -64.94 0.34
N TRP A 392 -60.58 -65.04 0.87
CA TRP A 392 -59.92 -66.32 1.13
C TRP A 392 -60.74 -67.21 2.07
N GLN A 393 -61.25 -66.67 3.18
CA GLN A 393 -62.11 -67.43 4.10
C GLN A 393 -63.41 -67.92 3.45
N LYS A 394 -64.02 -67.12 2.57
CA LYS A 394 -65.23 -67.52 1.82
C LYS A 394 -64.94 -68.62 0.80
N THR A 395 -63.73 -68.66 0.25
CA THR A 395 -63.32 -69.67 -0.74
C THR A 395 -63.08 -71.02 -0.07
N MET A 396 -62.45 -71.02 1.12
CA MET A 396 -62.29 -72.22 1.97
C MET A 396 -63.64 -72.84 2.38
N ALA A 397 -64.63 -72.01 2.68
CA ALA A 397 -65.97 -72.47 3.07
C ALA A 397 -66.77 -73.09 1.91
N LYS A 398 -66.44 -72.77 0.64
CA LYS A 398 -67.17 -73.25 -0.55
C LYS A 398 -66.66 -74.58 -1.11
N GLN A 399 -65.43 -74.99 -0.81
CA GLN A 399 -64.78 -76.19 -1.38
C GLN A 399 -64.60 -77.35 -0.36
N GLY A 400 -65.44 -77.41 0.67
CA GLY A 400 -65.42 -78.51 1.65
C GLY A 400 -66.07 -79.80 1.14
N VAL A 401 -65.41 -80.54 0.24
CA VAL A 401 -65.71 -81.96 -0.01
C VAL A 401 -64.53 -82.79 0.51
N GLN A 402 -64.73 -83.47 1.65
CA GLN A 402 -63.82 -84.50 2.14
C GLN A 402 -63.88 -85.72 1.19
N LEU A 403 -62.76 -86.08 0.56
CA LEU A 403 -62.60 -87.39 -0.10
C LEU A 403 -62.30 -88.48 0.92
N SER A 404 -62.74 -89.71 0.62
CA SER A 404 -62.59 -90.91 1.46
C SER A 404 -61.15 -91.44 1.46
N GLU A 405 -60.68 -91.89 2.63
CA GLU A 405 -59.36 -92.50 2.87
C GLU A 405 -59.07 -93.70 1.94
N ALA A 406 -60.12 -94.35 1.43
CA ALA A 406 -60.04 -95.46 0.47
C ALA A 406 -59.59 -95.02 -0.94
N ASP A 407 -60.00 -93.85 -1.41
CA ASP A 407 -59.61 -93.33 -2.74
C ASP A 407 -58.14 -92.86 -2.73
N GLN A 408 -57.63 -92.39 -1.59
CA GLN A 408 -56.21 -92.07 -1.38
C GLN A 408 -55.32 -93.32 -1.37
N GLN A 409 -55.79 -94.44 -0.81
CA GLN A 409 -55.04 -95.70 -0.84
C GLN A 409 -54.99 -96.32 -2.24
N GLU A 410 -56.07 -96.22 -3.02
CA GLU A 410 -56.11 -96.72 -4.40
C GLU A 410 -55.27 -95.85 -5.34
N TYR A 411 -55.30 -94.53 -5.14
CA TYR A 411 -54.40 -93.59 -5.82
C TYR A 411 -52.92 -93.87 -5.49
N ASN A 412 -52.58 -94.18 -4.23
CA ASN A 412 -51.21 -94.55 -3.84
C ASN A 412 -50.77 -95.90 -4.45
N LYS A 413 -51.66 -96.89 -4.57
CA LYS A 413 -51.35 -98.17 -5.25
C LYS A 413 -51.10 -98.00 -6.74
N LEU A 414 -51.93 -97.19 -7.42
CA LEU A 414 -51.74 -96.86 -8.83
C LEU A 414 -50.45 -96.06 -9.05
N LYS A 415 -50.09 -95.19 -8.09
CA LYS A 415 -48.84 -94.43 -8.07
C LYS A 415 -47.61 -95.34 -7.93
N GLU A 416 -47.70 -96.38 -7.12
CA GLU A 416 -46.64 -97.41 -7.04
C GLU A 416 -46.50 -98.21 -8.34
N GLU A 417 -47.58 -98.46 -9.07
CA GLU A 417 -47.55 -99.18 -10.34
C GLU A 417 -47.00 -98.33 -11.49
N VAL A 418 -47.34 -97.04 -11.53
CA VAL A 418 -46.71 -96.05 -12.41
C VAL A 418 -45.23 -95.93 -12.10
N ASN A 419 -44.84 -95.80 -10.83
CA ASN A 419 -43.42 -95.72 -10.46
C ASN A 419 -42.63 -96.96 -10.86
N LYS A 420 -43.22 -98.16 -10.90
CA LYS A 420 -42.52 -99.37 -11.37
C LYS A 420 -42.25 -99.33 -12.88
N ARG A 421 -43.23 -98.93 -13.70
CA ARG A 421 -43.10 -98.90 -15.18
C ARG A 421 -42.37 -97.66 -15.68
N SER A 422 -42.55 -96.54 -15.00
CA SER A 422 -41.96 -95.26 -15.35
C SER A 422 -40.60 -95.03 -14.69
N SER A 423 -40.15 -95.90 -13.77
CA SER A 423 -38.90 -95.71 -13.01
C SER A 423 -37.68 -95.27 -13.83
N ALA A 424 -37.44 -95.85 -15.00
CA ALA A 424 -36.31 -95.48 -15.87
C ALA A 424 -36.47 -94.10 -16.50
N GLU A 425 -37.67 -93.78 -17.01
CA GLU A 425 -37.97 -92.48 -17.63
C GLU A 425 -38.18 -91.37 -16.59
N GLN A 426 -38.71 -91.68 -15.41
CA GLN A 426 -38.75 -90.80 -14.26
C GLN A 426 -37.34 -90.50 -13.74
N LEU A 427 -36.41 -91.47 -13.72
CA LEU A 427 -35.01 -91.21 -13.37
C LEU A 427 -34.33 -90.31 -14.40
N ASN A 428 -34.59 -90.51 -15.69
CA ASN A 428 -34.10 -89.64 -16.76
C ASN A 428 -34.71 -88.24 -16.65
N LEU A 429 -36.01 -88.14 -16.40
CA LEU A 429 -36.73 -86.89 -16.23
C LEU A 429 -36.29 -86.15 -14.96
N ASP A 430 -35.99 -86.85 -13.88
CA ASP A 430 -35.40 -86.28 -12.66
C ASP A 430 -33.96 -85.82 -12.89
N ASN A 431 -33.16 -86.58 -13.65
CA ASN A 431 -31.81 -86.16 -14.02
C ASN A 431 -31.83 -84.93 -14.95
N LEU A 432 -32.76 -84.88 -15.91
CA LEU A 432 -32.99 -83.74 -16.78
C LEU A 432 -33.53 -82.54 -16.00
N ARG A 433 -34.47 -82.74 -15.06
CA ARG A 433 -34.96 -81.68 -14.17
C ARG A 433 -33.89 -81.17 -13.22
N ARG A 434 -33.00 -82.03 -12.70
CA ARG A 434 -31.84 -81.61 -11.91
C ARG A 434 -30.87 -80.81 -12.76
N ARG A 435 -30.60 -81.23 -14.00
CA ARG A 435 -29.80 -80.46 -14.98
C ARG A 435 -30.44 -79.12 -15.30
N MET A 436 -31.73 -79.08 -15.63
CA MET A 436 -32.49 -77.85 -15.88
C MET A 436 -32.49 -76.95 -14.66
N LYS A 437 -32.63 -77.47 -13.44
CA LYS A 437 -32.53 -76.67 -12.22
C LYS A 437 -31.12 -76.07 -12.05
N THR A 438 -30.07 -76.84 -12.34
CA THR A 438 -28.68 -76.37 -12.29
C THR A 438 -28.41 -75.29 -13.34
N GLU A 439 -28.86 -75.50 -14.59
CA GLU A 439 -28.74 -74.54 -15.68
C GLU A 439 -29.66 -73.33 -15.50
N ALA A 440 -30.82 -73.48 -14.86
CA ALA A 440 -31.73 -72.39 -14.48
C ALA A 440 -31.19 -71.56 -13.33
N GLU A 441 -30.52 -72.16 -12.36
CA GLU A 441 -29.77 -71.43 -11.33
C GLU A 441 -28.58 -70.67 -11.96
N ALA A 442 -27.87 -71.28 -12.92
CA ALA A 442 -26.82 -70.62 -13.68
C ALA A 442 -27.36 -69.47 -14.55
N TYR A 443 -28.47 -69.67 -15.26
CA TYR A 443 -29.16 -68.66 -16.06
C TYR A 443 -29.69 -67.53 -15.17
N ASN A 444 -30.34 -67.83 -14.05
CA ASN A 444 -30.85 -66.80 -13.13
C ASN A 444 -29.71 -66.01 -12.50
N SER A 445 -28.58 -66.65 -12.19
CA SER A 445 -27.36 -65.97 -11.74
C SER A 445 -26.80 -65.03 -12.83
N LEU A 446 -26.77 -65.49 -14.09
CA LEU A 446 -26.26 -64.70 -15.21
C LEU A 446 -27.23 -63.59 -15.63
N LYS A 447 -28.53 -63.82 -15.56
CA LYS A 447 -29.62 -62.87 -15.77
C LYS A 447 -29.60 -61.78 -14.70
N SER A 448 -29.47 -62.16 -13.43
CA SER A 448 -29.35 -61.19 -12.32
C SER A 448 -28.11 -60.31 -12.51
N LYS A 449 -26.99 -60.89 -12.96
CA LYS A 449 -25.78 -60.13 -13.31
C LYS A 449 -26.03 -59.20 -14.49
N PHE A 450 -26.63 -59.69 -15.57
CA PHE A 450 -26.95 -58.89 -16.76
C PHE A 450 -27.88 -57.71 -16.44
N GLU A 451 -28.99 -57.95 -15.74
CA GLU A 451 -29.95 -56.93 -15.30
C GLU A 451 -29.29 -55.93 -14.34
N SER A 452 -28.41 -56.39 -13.45
CA SER A 452 -27.66 -55.49 -12.56
C SER A 452 -26.70 -54.57 -13.33
N THR A 453 -25.98 -55.09 -14.33
CA THR A 453 -25.11 -54.29 -15.21
C THR A 453 -25.89 -53.37 -16.12
N GLU A 454 -27.07 -53.78 -16.59
CA GLU A 454 -27.95 -52.93 -17.41
C GLU A 454 -28.54 -51.78 -16.59
N TRP A 455 -28.92 -52.05 -15.34
CA TRP A 455 -29.38 -51.02 -14.41
C TRP A 455 -28.26 -50.04 -14.06
N GLN A 456 -27.05 -50.54 -13.79
CA GLN A 456 -25.85 -49.72 -13.59
C GLN A 456 -25.57 -48.83 -14.80
N LEU A 457 -25.69 -49.37 -16.02
CA LEU A 457 -25.54 -48.60 -17.25
C LEU A 457 -26.55 -47.46 -17.35
N LYS A 458 -27.85 -47.72 -17.12
CA LYS A 458 -28.90 -46.69 -17.16
C LYS A 458 -28.69 -45.63 -16.07
N ALA A 459 -28.26 -46.02 -14.87
CA ALA A 459 -27.92 -45.09 -13.81
C ALA A 459 -26.75 -44.18 -14.20
N LEU A 460 -25.63 -44.75 -14.66
CA LEU A 460 -24.47 -44.00 -15.13
C LEU A 460 -24.79 -43.09 -16.34
N GLU A 461 -25.65 -43.51 -17.26
CA GLU A 461 -26.11 -42.68 -18.37
C GLU A 461 -26.94 -41.48 -17.89
N SER A 462 -27.80 -41.68 -16.90
CA SER A 462 -28.58 -40.58 -16.29
C SER A 462 -27.69 -39.60 -15.51
N ASP A 463 -26.71 -40.11 -14.76
CA ASP A 463 -25.73 -39.30 -14.03
C ASP A 463 -24.87 -38.49 -15.00
N THR A 464 -24.40 -39.12 -16.09
CA THR A 464 -23.62 -38.45 -17.12
C THR A 464 -24.43 -37.32 -17.76
N ARG A 465 -25.71 -37.52 -18.09
CA ARG A 465 -26.58 -36.45 -18.61
C ARG A 465 -26.73 -35.28 -17.63
N SER A 466 -27.01 -35.56 -16.36
CA SER A 466 -27.17 -34.51 -15.34
C SER A 466 -25.88 -33.70 -15.12
N LEU A 467 -24.72 -34.36 -15.12
CA LEU A 467 -23.41 -33.71 -15.04
C LEU A 467 -23.11 -32.89 -16.29
N THR A 468 -23.58 -33.32 -17.46
CA THR A 468 -23.40 -32.58 -18.73
C THR A 468 -24.24 -31.30 -18.74
N GLU A 469 -25.49 -31.36 -18.25
CA GLU A 469 -26.34 -30.17 -18.08
C GLU A 469 -25.72 -29.19 -17.07
N ARG A 470 -25.27 -29.67 -15.91
CA ARG A 470 -24.62 -28.85 -14.89
C ARG A 470 -23.30 -28.24 -15.37
N LYS A 471 -22.54 -28.95 -16.21
CA LYS A 471 -21.36 -28.41 -16.90
C LYS A 471 -21.75 -27.27 -17.84
N SER A 472 -22.83 -27.41 -18.60
CA SER A 472 -23.29 -26.35 -19.52
C SER A 472 -23.70 -25.07 -18.78
N SER A 473 -24.45 -25.20 -17.67
CA SER A 473 -24.86 -24.04 -16.88
C SER A 473 -23.66 -23.30 -16.26
N ILE A 474 -22.70 -24.02 -15.68
CA ILE A 474 -21.49 -23.42 -15.12
C ILE A 474 -20.64 -22.79 -16.21
N LYS A 475 -20.52 -23.43 -17.38
CA LYS A 475 -19.81 -22.86 -18.54
C LYS A 475 -20.40 -21.52 -18.98
N ASP A 476 -21.72 -21.39 -18.92
CA ASP A 476 -22.40 -20.13 -19.23
C ASP A 476 -22.16 -19.08 -18.13
N THR A 477 -22.16 -19.46 -16.85
CA THR A 477 -21.79 -18.53 -15.76
C THR A 477 -20.35 -18.05 -15.84
N VAL A 478 -19.41 -18.91 -16.27
CA VAL A 478 -18.02 -18.52 -16.52
C VAL A 478 -17.94 -17.49 -17.64
N LYS A 479 -18.71 -17.67 -18.73
CA LYS A 479 -18.76 -16.72 -19.84
C LYS A 479 -19.40 -15.38 -19.48
N THR A 480 -20.45 -15.36 -18.65
CA THR A 480 -21.08 -14.11 -18.21
C THR A 480 -20.15 -13.36 -17.28
N THR A 481 -19.59 -14.05 -16.28
CA THR A 481 -18.66 -13.47 -15.31
C THR A 481 -17.39 -12.95 -15.99
N SER A 482 -16.85 -13.68 -16.98
CA SER A 482 -15.69 -13.19 -17.74
C SER A 482 -15.98 -11.93 -18.55
N LYS A 483 -17.19 -11.81 -19.12
CA LYS A 483 -17.62 -10.59 -19.83
C LYS A 483 -17.80 -9.40 -18.88
N ASP A 484 -18.33 -9.65 -17.68
CA ASP A 484 -18.49 -8.61 -16.66
C ASP A 484 -17.13 -8.11 -16.14
N ILE A 485 -16.18 -9.02 -15.92
CA ILE A 485 -14.78 -8.66 -15.60
C ILE A 485 -14.18 -7.81 -16.72
N GLU A 486 -14.38 -8.19 -17.99
CA GLU A 486 -13.82 -7.45 -19.12
C GLU A 486 -14.44 -6.03 -19.24
N ARG A 487 -15.74 -5.88 -18.95
CA ARG A 487 -16.40 -4.56 -18.89
C ARG A 487 -15.83 -3.72 -17.75
N LYS A 488 -15.76 -4.27 -16.54
CA LYS A 488 -15.26 -3.57 -15.34
C LYS A 488 -13.77 -3.22 -15.47
N LYS A 489 -12.97 -4.08 -16.10
CA LYS A 489 -11.57 -3.82 -16.42
C LYS A 489 -11.41 -2.69 -17.44
N LYS A 490 -12.30 -2.58 -18.43
CA LYS A 490 -12.32 -1.43 -19.35
C LYS A 490 -12.68 -0.12 -18.64
N GLU A 491 -13.66 -0.15 -17.73
CA GLU A 491 -14.04 1.01 -16.91
C GLU A 491 -12.90 1.44 -15.97
N LEU A 492 -12.25 0.49 -15.30
CA LEU A 492 -11.11 0.75 -14.42
C LEU A 492 -9.90 1.26 -15.20
N ASN A 493 -9.59 0.70 -16.37
CA ASN A 493 -8.52 1.20 -17.25
C ASN A 493 -8.81 2.61 -17.79
N ALA A 494 -10.08 2.93 -18.07
CA ALA A 494 -10.47 4.28 -18.47
C ALA A 494 -10.26 5.28 -17.32
N LEU A 495 -10.70 4.94 -16.10
CA LEU A 495 -10.52 5.79 -14.92
C LEU A 495 -9.06 5.96 -14.53
N THR A 496 -8.27 4.88 -14.54
CA THR A 496 -6.84 4.92 -14.21
C THR A 496 -6.03 5.69 -15.26
N SER A 497 -6.35 5.54 -16.55
CA SER A 497 -5.70 6.34 -17.60
C SER A 497 -6.08 7.83 -17.51
N GLU A 498 -7.33 8.15 -17.16
CA GLU A 498 -7.72 9.52 -16.84
C GLU A 498 -7.00 10.06 -15.60
N ARG A 499 -6.87 9.28 -14.53
CA ARG A 499 -6.15 9.67 -13.31
C ARG A 499 -4.68 9.89 -13.59
N LEU A 500 -4.03 9.00 -14.33
CA LEU A 500 -2.63 9.12 -14.71
C LEU A 500 -2.43 10.37 -15.57
N ARG A 501 -3.32 10.63 -16.53
CA ARG A 501 -3.27 11.82 -17.38
C ARG A 501 -3.48 13.11 -16.57
N VAL A 502 -4.45 13.12 -15.65
CA VAL A 502 -4.70 14.25 -14.74
C VAL A 502 -3.52 14.46 -13.78
N SER A 503 -2.92 13.38 -13.28
CA SER A 503 -1.74 13.42 -12.41
C SER A 503 -0.50 13.92 -13.16
N GLN A 504 -0.26 13.44 -14.38
CA GLN A 504 0.83 13.91 -15.25
C GLN A 504 0.65 15.38 -15.61
N MET A 505 -0.57 15.79 -15.99
CA MET A 505 -0.85 17.20 -16.24
C MET A 505 -0.67 18.04 -14.97
N ARG A 506 -1.07 17.52 -13.80
CA ARG A 506 -0.85 18.20 -12.53
C ARG A 506 0.63 18.35 -12.21
N THR A 507 1.44 17.29 -12.34
CA THR A 507 2.90 17.36 -12.11
C THR A 507 3.59 18.26 -13.12
N GLU A 508 3.18 18.23 -14.39
CA GLU A 508 3.70 19.15 -15.41
C GLU A 508 3.37 20.62 -15.08
N LEU A 509 2.14 20.89 -14.63
CA LEU A 509 1.73 22.23 -14.23
C LEU A 509 2.42 22.67 -12.93
N GLU A 510 2.62 21.77 -11.97
CA GLU A 510 3.36 22.02 -10.72
C GLU A 510 4.84 22.28 -11.01
N GLU A 511 5.48 21.53 -11.91
CA GLU A 511 6.86 21.75 -12.33
C GLU A 511 6.99 23.07 -13.11
N LYS A 512 6.07 23.34 -14.04
CA LYS A 512 6.00 24.64 -14.74
C LYS A 512 5.78 25.78 -13.75
N LEU A 513 4.93 25.60 -12.75
CA LEU A 513 4.68 26.58 -11.70
C LEU A 513 5.92 26.77 -10.84
N GLN A 514 6.65 25.71 -10.48
CA GLN A 514 7.88 25.79 -9.70
C GLN A 514 8.99 26.49 -10.47
N VAL A 515 9.12 26.23 -11.79
CA VAL A 515 10.05 26.95 -12.67
C VAL A 515 9.65 28.42 -12.77
N VAL A 516 8.36 28.74 -12.92
CA VAL A 516 7.86 30.12 -12.96
C VAL A 516 8.06 30.81 -11.61
N LEU A 517 7.82 30.12 -10.49
CA LEU A 517 8.06 30.62 -9.14
C LEU A 517 9.54 30.86 -8.89
N LYS A 518 10.43 29.98 -9.36
CA LYS A 518 11.88 30.16 -9.26
C LYS A 518 12.34 31.36 -10.10
N LYS A 519 11.84 31.49 -11.33
CA LYS A 519 12.09 32.67 -12.18
C LYS A 519 11.52 33.95 -11.58
N LEU A 520 10.36 33.87 -10.93
CA LEU A 520 9.77 34.97 -10.17
C LEU A 520 10.59 35.28 -8.91
N LEU A 521 11.18 34.29 -8.25
CA LEU A 521 12.02 34.48 -7.07
C LEU A 521 13.36 35.15 -7.44
N GLU A 522 13.96 34.72 -8.54
CA GLU A 522 15.13 35.36 -9.17
C GLU A 522 14.80 36.79 -9.65
N ALA A 523 13.55 37.06 -10.05
CA ALA A 523 13.06 38.40 -10.33
C ALA A 523 12.70 39.19 -9.04
N ASP A 524 12.31 38.52 -7.96
CA ASP A 524 11.98 39.09 -6.64
C ASP A 524 13.22 39.60 -5.90
N ASP A 525 14.40 39.06 -6.14
CA ASP A 525 15.64 39.69 -5.66
C ASP A 525 15.84 41.10 -6.28
N GLY A 526 15.20 41.38 -7.43
CA GLY A 526 15.05 42.74 -7.98
C GLY A 526 13.97 43.59 -7.29
N LYS A 527 13.02 42.99 -6.54
CA LYS A 527 11.85 43.68 -5.97
C LYS A 527 12.13 44.63 -4.82
N LYS A 528 13.27 44.55 -4.13
CA LYS A 528 13.61 45.59 -3.14
C LYS A 528 13.65 46.99 -3.78
N GLN A 529 13.88 47.08 -5.09
CA GLN A 529 13.75 48.33 -5.85
C GLN A 529 12.34 48.49 -6.46
N THR A 530 11.69 47.40 -6.89
CA THR A 530 10.34 47.41 -7.50
C THR A 530 9.20 47.69 -6.52
N GLU A 531 9.36 47.51 -5.21
CA GLU A 531 8.31 47.84 -4.23
C GLU A 531 7.99 49.35 -4.25
N ARG A 532 9.01 50.18 -4.50
CA ARG A 532 8.82 51.62 -4.77
C ARG A 532 8.03 51.83 -6.07
N GLU A 533 8.35 51.09 -7.13
CA GLU A 533 7.66 51.17 -8.43
C GLU A 533 6.21 50.68 -8.38
N ILE A 534 5.93 49.58 -7.65
CA ILE A 534 4.58 49.02 -7.43
C ILE A 534 3.73 50.02 -6.64
N ARG A 535 4.28 50.61 -5.56
CA ARG A 535 3.60 51.68 -4.83
C ARG A 535 3.27 52.87 -5.73
N THR A 536 4.17 53.27 -6.62
CA THR A 536 3.86 54.30 -7.63
C THR A 536 2.83 53.84 -8.67
N LYS A 537 2.84 52.58 -9.13
CA LYS A 537 1.87 52.05 -10.11
C LYS A 537 0.47 51.93 -9.50
N GLU A 538 0.36 51.46 -8.26
CA GLU A 538 -0.87 51.45 -7.46
C GLU A 538 -1.39 52.86 -7.27
N LEU A 539 -0.51 53.79 -6.92
CA LEU A 539 -0.85 55.20 -6.77
C LEU A 539 -1.34 55.81 -8.08
N ILE A 540 -0.70 55.53 -9.22
CA ILE A 540 -1.19 55.98 -10.53
C ILE A 540 -2.55 55.36 -10.87
N SER A 541 -2.80 54.11 -10.48
CA SER A 541 -4.12 53.47 -10.64
C SER A 541 -5.19 54.18 -9.79
N THR A 542 -4.85 54.55 -8.55
CA THR A 542 -5.75 55.34 -7.69
C THR A 542 -5.98 56.74 -8.25
N LEU A 543 -4.93 57.38 -8.78
CA LEU A 543 -5.03 58.69 -9.42
C LEU A 543 -5.89 58.65 -10.68
N LYS A 544 -5.78 57.60 -11.52
CA LYS A 544 -6.66 57.40 -12.69
C LYS A 544 -8.12 57.17 -12.29
N ARG A 545 -8.35 56.49 -11.16
CA ARG A 545 -9.71 56.22 -10.65
C ARG A 545 -10.35 57.46 -10.04
N ILE A 546 -9.56 58.31 -9.37
CA ILE A 546 -10.04 59.52 -8.68
C ILE A 546 -10.15 60.70 -9.67
N PHE A 547 -9.21 60.81 -10.62
CA PHE A 547 -9.14 61.89 -11.58
C PHE A 547 -9.15 61.34 -13.01
N PRO A 548 -10.29 61.42 -13.74
CA PRO A 548 -10.39 60.90 -15.10
C PRO A 548 -9.55 61.67 -16.13
N GLY A 549 -9.04 62.86 -15.78
CA GLY A 549 -8.13 63.66 -16.61
C GLY A 549 -6.66 63.22 -16.57
N VAL A 550 -6.34 62.05 -15.99
CA VAL A 550 -5.00 61.47 -15.94
C VAL A 550 -4.88 60.33 -16.94
N LYS A 551 -4.09 60.52 -18.01
CA LYS A 551 -3.93 59.53 -19.08
C LYS A 551 -2.93 58.43 -18.71
N GLY A 552 -1.92 58.74 -17.90
CA GLY A 552 -0.95 57.77 -17.37
C GLY A 552 0.49 58.20 -17.55
N ARG A 553 1.46 57.32 -17.23
CA ARG A 553 2.88 57.60 -17.43
C ARG A 553 3.25 57.58 -18.91
N VAL A 554 4.23 58.39 -19.30
CA VAL A 554 4.80 58.39 -20.64
C VAL A 554 5.34 57.00 -21.01
N SER A 555 5.98 56.27 -20.09
CA SER A 555 6.43 54.88 -20.30
C SER A 555 5.33 53.91 -20.73
N ASP A 556 4.11 54.08 -20.21
CA ASP A 556 2.99 53.18 -20.49
C ASP A 556 2.26 53.57 -21.78
N LEU A 557 2.39 54.84 -22.17
CA LEU A 557 1.74 55.47 -23.31
C LEU A 557 2.58 55.44 -24.60
N CYS A 558 3.86 55.08 -24.49
CA CYS A 558 4.77 55.01 -25.62
C CYS A 558 5.47 53.65 -25.71
N LYS A 559 5.60 53.10 -26.93
CA LYS A 559 6.31 51.84 -27.16
C LYS A 559 7.29 52.00 -28.32
N PRO A 560 8.54 51.51 -28.22
CA PRO A 560 9.45 51.54 -29.36
C PRO A 560 8.93 50.60 -30.46
N LYS A 561 8.90 51.06 -31.71
CA LYS A 561 8.40 50.25 -32.85
C LYS A 561 9.22 48.98 -33.10
N GLN A 562 10.51 48.98 -32.73
CA GLN A 562 11.39 47.82 -32.84
C GLN A 562 12.29 47.74 -31.60
N LYS A 563 12.53 46.52 -31.08
CA LYS A 563 13.29 46.28 -29.84
C LYS A 563 14.70 46.87 -29.86
N LYS A 564 15.33 46.94 -31.03
CA LYS A 564 16.65 47.55 -31.22
C LYS A 564 16.71 49.05 -30.85
N TYR A 565 15.58 49.75 -30.88
CA TYR A 565 15.51 51.16 -30.52
C TYR A 565 15.15 51.37 -29.03
N ALA A 566 14.96 50.31 -28.24
CA ALA A 566 14.48 50.42 -26.86
C ALA A 566 15.43 51.22 -25.97
N ASP A 567 16.74 50.94 -26.05
CA ASP A 567 17.76 51.65 -25.27
C ASP A 567 17.90 53.10 -25.73
N ALA A 568 17.85 53.34 -27.05
CA ALA A 568 17.85 54.68 -27.63
C ALA A 568 16.60 55.49 -27.21
N VAL A 569 15.41 54.90 -27.24
CA VAL A 569 14.16 55.58 -26.86
C VAL A 569 14.12 55.85 -25.36
N SER A 570 14.57 54.90 -24.52
CA SER A 570 14.67 55.10 -23.07
C SER A 570 15.60 56.28 -22.72
N THR A 571 16.74 56.39 -23.40
CA THR A 571 17.69 57.51 -23.22
C THR A 571 17.22 58.83 -23.87
N VAL A 572 16.41 58.78 -24.93
CA VAL A 572 15.73 59.97 -25.46
C VAL A 572 14.76 60.53 -24.43
N LEU A 573 13.87 59.67 -23.88
CA LEU A 573 12.83 60.05 -22.92
C LEU A 573 13.40 60.44 -21.56
N GLY A 574 14.47 59.77 -21.10
CA GLY A 574 15.26 60.17 -19.93
C GLY A 574 14.42 60.52 -18.70
N ARG A 575 14.47 61.79 -18.27
CA ARG A 575 13.72 62.30 -17.10
C ARG A 575 12.20 62.34 -17.29
N HIS A 576 11.73 62.31 -18.53
CA HIS A 576 10.30 62.31 -18.85
C HIS A 576 9.72 60.89 -18.92
N PHE A 577 10.53 59.85 -18.70
CA PHE A 577 10.09 58.45 -18.75
C PHE A 577 8.98 58.15 -17.73
N ASP A 578 9.17 58.59 -16.48
CA ASP A 578 8.20 58.42 -15.39
C ASP A 578 7.21 59.60 -15.28
N ALA A 579 7.19 60.50 -16.26
CA ALA A 579 6.30 61.64 -16.22
C ALA A 579 4.85 61.21 -16.49
N ILE A 580 3.90 61.76 -15.73
CA ILE A 580 2.47 61.45 -15.83
C ILE A 580 1.78 62.50 -16.70
N VAL A 581 1.18 62.07 -17.80
CA VAL A 581 0.42 62.91 -18.71
C VAL A 581 -0.98 63.16 -18.15
N VAL A 582 -1.35 64.43 -18.05
CA VAL A 582 -2.65 64.89 -17.57
C VAL A 582 -3.25 65.90 -18.56
N ASP A 583 -4.57 66.02 -18.60
CA ASP A 583 -5.21 66.88 -19.58
C ASP A 583 -5.04 68.36 -19.24
N ASN A 584 -5.27 68.76 -17.97
CA ASN A 584 -5.32 70.16 -17.53
C ASN A 584 -4.32 70.45 -16.39
N GLU A 585 -3.96 71.73 -16.20
CA GLU A 585 -3.09 72.15 -15.09
C GLU A 585 -3.77 71.96 -13.71
N LYS A 586 -5.09 72.11 -13.64
CA LYS A 586 -5.87 71.93 -12.41
C LYS A 586 -5.80 70.48 -11.91
N THR A 587 -6.00 69.52 -12.82
CA THR A 587 -5.90 68.09 -12.48
C THR A 587 -4.47 67.70 -12.12
N ALA A 588 -3.45 68.32 -12.74
CA ALA A 588 -2.05 68.14 -12.35
C ALA A 588 -1.82 68.57 -10.89
N LYS A 589 -2.29 69.75 -10.49
CA LYS A 589 -2.15 70.29 -9.12
C LYS A 589 -2.86 69.41 -8.11
N GLU A 590 -4.07 68.94 -8.41
CA GLU A 590 -4.84 68.04 -7.55
C GLU A 590 -4.16 66.67 -7.40
N CYS A 591 -3.57 66.12 -8.47
CA CYS A 591 -2.80 64.89 -8.41
C CYS A 591 -1.51 65.05 -7.59
N ILE A 592 -0.76 66.14 -7.77
CA ILE A 592 0.44 66.46 -6.98
C ILE A 592 0.09 66.62 -5.51
N GLN A 593 -1.02 67.30 -5.24
CA GLN A 593 -1.56 67.42 -3.89
C GLN A 593 -1.78 65.98 -3.39
N HIS A 594 -2.66 65.19 -4.00
CA HIS A 594 -2.97 63.81 -3.57
C HIS A 594 -1.73 62.93 -3.33
N LEU A 595 -0.70 63.06 -4.18
CA LEU A 595 0.57 62.34 -4.06
C LEU A 595 1.39 62.77 -2.82
N ARG A 596 1.38 64.07 -2.49
CA ARG A 596 1.98 64.62 -1.26
C ARG A 596 1.23 64.19 0.00
N ASP A 597 -0.09 64.00 -0.09
CA ASP A 597 -0.87 63.50 1.04
C ASP A 597 -0.42 62.07 1.38
N GLN A 598 -0.37 61.20 0.38
CA GLN A 598 -0.02 59.79 0.58
C GLN A 598 1.48 59.55 0.83
N ARG A 599 2.30 60.61 0.94
CA ARG A 599 3.77 60.58 1.09
C ARG A 599 4.46 59.63 0.10
N ALA A 600 3.98 59.61 -1.14
CA ALA A 600 4.33 58.56 -2.09
C ALA A 600 5.45 58.95 -3.08
N GLY A 601 6.34 59.87 -2.68
CA GLY A 601 7.52 60.26 -3.46
C GLY A 601 7.32 61.47 -4.37
N GLN A 602 8.22 61.65 -5.32
CA GLN A 602 8.22 62.75 -6.29
C GLN A 602 7.86 62.21 -7.69
N ALA A 603 6.93 62.85 -8.38
CA ALA A 603 6.57 62.52 -9.76
C ALA A 603 6.45 63.80 -10.59
N THR A 604 6.81 63.70 -11.88
CA THR A 604 6.71 64.80 -12.84
C THR A 604 5.38 64.70 -13.57
N PHE A 605 4.62 65.79 -13.72
CA PHE A 605 3.35 65.80 -14.45
C PHE A 605 3.45 66.67 -15.71
N ILE A 606 2.88 66.21 -16.83
CA ILE A 606 2.87 66.91 -18.13
C ILE A 606 1.42 67.25 -18.50
N PRO A 607 0.97 68.51 -18.32
CA PRO A 607 -0.35 68.96 -18.75
C PRO A 607 -0.39 69.17 -20.27
N LEU A 608 -1.38 68.59 -20.95
CA LEU A 608 -1.53 68.64 -22.41
C LEU A 608 -1.98 70.00 -22.93
N GLU A 609 -2.77 70.74 -22.15
CA GLU A 609 -3.34 72.04 -22.56
C GLU A 609 -2.25 73.13 -22.70
N THR A 610 -1.35 73.22 -21.71
CA THR A 610 -0.34 74.29 -21.57
C THR A 610 0.98 74.02 -22.28
N ILE A 611 1.17 72.85 -22.88
CA ILE A 611 2.47 72.46 -23.45
C ILE A 611 2.74 73.17 -24.78
N GLN A 612 3.82 73.94 -24.83
CA GLN A 612 4.31 74.57 -26.06
C GLN A 612 5.29 73.62 -26.75
N VAL A 613 4.82 73.00 -27.83
CA VAL A 613 5.63 72.11 -28.65
C VAL A 613 6.35 72.93 -29.71
N LYS A 614 7.70 72.91 -29.71
CA LYS A 614 8.47 73.45 -30.83
C LYS A 614 8.30 72.52 -32.03
N ALA A 615 7.86 73.05 -33.16
CA ALA A 615 7.66 72.26 -34.37
C ALA A 615 8.99 71.61 -34.81
N PHE A 616 8.93 70.33 -35.19
CA PHE A 616 10.09 69.59 -35.66
C PHE A 616 10.57 70.18 -37.00
N ASN A 617 11.88 70.36 -37.16
CA ASN A 617 12.45 70.87 -38.40
C ASN A 617 12.34 69.81 -39.50
N SER A 618 11.40 69.96 -40.43
CA SER A 618 11.19 69.03 -41.56
C SER A 618 12.42 68.80 -42.44
N ASN A 619 13.42 69.70 -42.39
CA ASN A 619 14.69 69.60 -43.10
C ASN A 619 15.62 68.50 -42.56
N LEU A 620 15.28 67.88 -41.43
CA LEU A 620 16.00 66.75 -40.84
C LEU A 620 15.58 65.40 -41.46
N LYS A 621 14.59 65.39 -42.36
CA LYS A 621 14.12 64.16 -43.00
C LYS A 621 15.00 63.84 -44.22
N GLY A 622 15.79 62.76 -44.14
CA GLY A 622 16.55 62.24 -45.29
C GLY A 622 18.01 62.68 -45.43
N MET A 623 18.63 63.28 -44.41
CA MET A 623 20.05 63.72 -44.50
C MET A 623 21.08 62.57 -44.52
N HIS A 624 20.81 61.43 -43.89
CA HIS A 624 21.70 60.26 -43.87
C HIS A 624 20.91 58.95 -43.71
N ARG A 625 21.38 57.84 -44.31
CA ARG A 625 20.64 56.56 -44.35
C ARG A 625 20.47 55.89 -42.98
N GLY A 626 21.40 56.14 -42.07
CA GLY A 626 21.40 55.63 -40.68
C GLY A 626 20.79 56.58 -39.65
N MET A 627 19.98 57.56 -40.07
CA MET A 627 19.37 58.56 -39.17
C MET A 627 17.84 58.52 -39.27
N ARG A 628 17.17 58.52 -38.11
CA ARG A 628 15.71 58.58 -38.00
C ARG A 628 15.29 59.54 -36.89
N PRO A 629 14.26 60.36 -37.06
CA PRO A 629 13.70 61.14 -35.95
C PRO A 629 13.22 60.22 -34.82
N ALA A 630 13.48 60.59 -33.56
CA ALA A 630 13.08 59.78 -32.42
C ALA A 630 11.55 59.58 -32.36
N ILE A 631 10.77 60.60 -32.76
CA ILE A 631 9.31 60.52 -32.82
C ILE A 631 8.80 59.44 -33.78
N GLU A 632 9.54 59.11 -34.85
CA GLU A 632 9.13 58.06 -35.79
C GLU A 632 9.48 56.65 -35.29
N THR A 633 10.44 56.55 -34.36
CA THR A 633 10.87 55.29 -33.75
C THR A 633 9.96 54.84 -32.59
N VAL A 634 9.08 55.71 -32.14
CA VAL A 634 8.11 55.47 -31.08
C VAL A 634 6.71 55.31 -31.68
N ASP A 635 5.93 54.40 -31.11
CA ASP A 635 4.52 54.21 -31.34
C ASP A 635 3.74 54.78 -30.15
N TYR A 636 2.74 55.62 -30.43
CA TYR A 636 1.97 56.34 -29.42
C TYR A 636 0.58 56.68 -29.94
N ASP A 637 -0.36 56.92 -29.03
CA ASP A 637 -1.73 57.31 -29.37
C ASP A 637 -1.85 58.83 -29.68
N ASP A 638 -2.73 59.20 -30.61
CA ASP A 638 -2.85 60.58 -31.12
C ASP A 638 -3.27 61.56 -30.01
N SER A 639 -3.98 61.05 -29.00
CA SER A 639 -4.42 61.80 -27.82
C SER A 639 -3.28 62.33 -26.92
N VAL A 640 -2.06 61.80 -27.08
CA VAL A 640 -0.85 62.16 -26.31
C VAL A 640 0.28 62.66 -27.20
N ALA A 641 0.02 62.83 -28.51
CA ALA A 641 1.01 63.25 -29.50
C ALA A 641 1.77 64.54 -29.11
N ARG A 642 1.07 65.51 -28.47
CA ARG A 642 1.69 66.75 -27.98
C ARG A 642 2.68 66.52 -26.84
N ALA A 643 2.37 65.61 -25.91
CA ALA A 643 3.26 65.26 -24.81
C ALA A 643 4.47 64.46 -25.30
N ILE A 644 4.28 63.52 -26.22
CA ILE A 644 5.39 62.73 -26.79
C ILE A 644 6.28 63.59 -27.68
N SER A 645 5.72 64.50 -28.48
CA SER A 645 6.51 65.43 -29.29
C SER A 645 7.34 66.39 -28.41
N TYR A 646 6.80 66.79 -27.26
CA TYR A 646 7.56 67.55 -26.26
C TYR A 646 8.66 66.72 -25.60
N ALA A 647 8.36 65.48 -25.18
CA ALA A 647 9.30 64.60 -24.51
C ALA A 647 10.44 64.14 -25.43
N CYS A 648 10.14 63.84 -26.69
CA CYS A 648 11.13 63.44 -27.69
C CYS A 648 11.87 64.65 -28.28
N GLY A 649 11.23 65.82 -28.37
CA GLY A 649 11.80 67.04 -28.94
C GLY A 649 12.40 66.84 -30.34
N ASN A 650 13.42 67.65 -30.67
CA ASN A 650 14.25 67.45 -31.87
C ASN A 650 15.34 66.39 -31.62
N ALA A 651 14.98 65.22 -31.10
CA ALA A 651 15.92 64.11 -30.98
C ALA A 651 15.94 63.28 -32.27
N ILE A 652 17.13 62.84 -32.64
CA ILE A 652 17.37 61.93 -33.76
C ILE A 652 18.03 60.66 -33.22
N VAL A 653 17.59 59.52 -33.72
CA VAL A 653 18.19 58.22 -33.43
C VAL A 653 19.10 57.86 -34.60
N CYS A 654 20.35 57.55 -34.29
CA CYS A 654 21.37 57.17 -35.25
C CYS A 654 21.77 55.71 -35.02
N ASP A 655 22.06 54.98 -36.09
CA ASP A 655 22.44 53.57 -35.96
C ASP A 655 23.85 53.41 -35.35
N ASP A 656 24.76 54.37 -35.57
CA ASP A 656 26.17 54.27 -35.18
C ASP A 656 26.70 55.61 -34.62
N LEU A 657 27.70 55.53 -33.74
CA LEU A 657 28.31 56.69 -33.09
C LEU A 657 29.00 57.61 -34.09
N ALA A 658 29.67 57.04 -35.09
CA ALA A 658 30.29 57.82 -36.17
C ALA A 658 29.26 58.65 -36.95
N THR A 659 28.06 58.07 -37.17
CA THR A 659 26.96 58.79 -37.83
C THR A 659 26.41 59.90 -36.94
N ALA A 660 26.26 59.65 -35.64
CA ALA A 660 25.82 60.66 -34.68
C ALA A 660 26.83 61.83 -34.57
N LYS A 661 28.14 61.53 -34.51
CA LYS A 661 29.22 62.54 -34.52
C LYS A 661 29.19 63.38 -35.80
N TYR A 662 29.11 62.74 -36.97
CA TYR A 662 29.04 63.43 -38.27
C TYR A 662 27.87 64.43 -38.34
N LEU A 663 26.70 64.04 -37.83
CA LEU A 663 25.50 64.88 -37.87
C LEU A 663 25.57 66.06 -36.89
N CYS A 664 26.03 65.83 -35.66
CA CYS A 664 26.10 66.87 -34.63
C CYS A 664 27.29 67.83 -34.81
N TYR A 665 28.48 67.31 -35.14
CA TYR A 665 29.71 68.13 -35.21
C TYR A 665 30.02 68.66 -36.61
N GLU A 666 29.92 67.85 -37.68
CA GLU A 666 30.31 68.30 -39.04
C GLU A 666 29.20 69.03 -39.78
N LYS A 667 27.95 68.55 -39.66
CA LYS A 667 26.78 69.21 -40.27
C LYS A 667 26.10 70.25 -39.38
N HIS A 668 26.58 70.43 -38.14
CA HIS A 668 26.03 71.36 -37.14
C HIS A 668 24.52 71.29 -37.02
N VAL A 669 23.99 70.07 -36.96
CA VAL A 669 22.55 69.86 -36.80
C VAL A 669 22.16 70.08 -35.33
N ASP A 670 21.30 71.05 -35.08
CA ASP A 670 20.73 71.38 -33.76
C ASP A 670 19.71 70.32 -33.24
N ALA A 671 20.15 69.08 -33.13
CA ALA A 671 19.35 67.94 -32.68
C ALA A 671 20.10 67.10 -31.65
N LYS A 672 19.36 66.51 -30.71
CA LYS A 672 19.91 65.53 -29.73
C LYS A 672 20.08 64.20 -30.46
N ALA A 673 21.29 63.78 -30.77
CA ALA A 673 21.53 62.51 -31.44
C ALA A 673 21.70 61.39 -30.43
N VAL A 674 20.96 60.29 -30.58
CA VAL A 674 21.04 59.13 -29.70
C VAL A 674 21.36 57.91 -30.55
N THR A 675 22.42 57.19 -30.17
CA THR A 675 22.80 55.95 -30.85
C THR A 675 21.95 54.77 -30.36
N LEU A 676 21.94 53.67 -31.11
CA LEU A 676 21.28 52.42 -30.69
C LEU A 676 21.78 51.92 -29.33
N ASP A 677 23.07 52.11 -29.06
CA ASP A 677 23.74 51.68 -27.82
C ASP A 677 23.44 52.61 -26.62
N GLY A 678 22.54 53.58 -26.78
CA GLY A 678 22.13 54.51 -25.73
C GLY A 678 23.14 55.61 -25.43
N THR A 679 24.18 55.78 -26.26
CA THR A 679 25.07 56.94 -26.17
C THR A 679 24.34 58.14 -26.75
N VAL A 680 24.25 59.21 -25.96
CA VAL A 680 23.53 60.44 -26.28
C VAL A 680 24.53 61.56 -26.55
N ILE A 681 24.41 62.21 -27.70
CA ILE A 681 25.06 63.48 -28.02
C ILE A 681 24.02 64.59 -27.84
N HIS A 682 24.29 65.49 -26.91
CA HIS A 682 23.44 66.63 -26.62
C HIS A 682 23.62 67.71 -27.70
N LYS A 683 22.67 68.65 -27.78
CA LYS A 683 22.70 69.75 -28.76
C LYS A 683 23.94 70.66 -28.62
N GLY A 684 24.55 70.70 -27.42
CA GLY A 684 25.78 71.43 -27.16
C GLY A 684 27.06 70.68 -27.52
N GLY A 685 26.97 69.46 -28.08
CA GLY A 685 28.15 68.63 -28.36
C GLY A 685 28.50 67.66 -27.24
N LEU A 686 28.09 67.89 -25.98
CA LEU A 686 28.37 66.95 -24.90
C LEU A 686 27.91 65.52 -25.21
N MET A 687 28.83 64.55 -25.12
CA MET A 687 28.55 63.13 -25.31
C MET A 687 28.44 62.41 -23.97
N THR A 688 27.26 61.86 -23.69
CA THR A 688 27.00 61.01 -22.53
C THR A 688 26.98 59.55 -23.00
N GLY A 689 28.00 58.77 -22.63
CA GLY A 689 28.13 57.36 -22.98
C GLY A 689 28.77 56.54 -21.85
N GLY A 690 28.17 55.38 -21.57
CA GLY A 690 28.63 54.44 -20.55
C GLY A 690 27.56 53.39 -20.27
N ARG A 691 27.94 52.11 -20.21
CA ARG A 691 27.05 51.08 -19.67
C ARG A 691 26.96 51.32 -18.16
N GLY A 692 25.95 52.06 -17.73
CA GLY A 692 25.59 52.15 -16.32
C GLY A 692 25.35 50.75 -15.73
N PRO A 693 25.27 50.63 -14.38
CA PRO A 693 24.91 49.36 -13.75
C PRO A 693 23.65 48.84 -14.45
N GLN A 694 23.58 47.52 -14.64
CA GLN A 694 22.69 46.76 -15.52
C GLN A 694 21.18 46.92 -15.17
N GLN A 695 20.71 48.16 -15.12
CA GLN A 695 19.53 48.68 -14.44
C GLN A 695 18.59 49.39 -15.42
N ASN A 696 19.07 49.72 -16.64
CA ASN A 696 18.25 50.37 -17.67
C ASN A 696 17.72 49.43 -18.76
N SER A 697 18.43 48.33 -19.06
CA SER A 697 17.98 47.33 -20.05
C SER A 697 16.74 46.55 -19.55
N LYS A 698 16.57 46.41 -18.23
CA LYS A 698 15.45 45.71 -17.59
C LYS A 698 14.14 46.52 -17.48
N ARG A 699 14.12 47.82 -17.81
CA ARG A 699 12.95 48.70 -17.58
C ARG A 699 11.74 48.42 -18.48
N TRP A 700 11.93 47.70 -19.59
CA TRP A 700 10.85 47.23 -20.46
C TRP A 700 10.53 45.73 -20.27
N GLU A 701 11.32 45.02 -19.45
CA GLU A 701 11.11 43.60 -19.11
C GLU A 701 10.00 43.40 -18.05
N ASP A 702 9.43 44.49 -17.51
CA ASP A 702 8.19 44.46 -16.72
C ASP A 702 7.05 43.72 -17.43
N SER A 703 7.01 43.78 -18.77
CA SER A 703 6.06 42.97 -19.54
C SER A 703 6.33 41.48 -19.42
N GLU A 704 7.59 41.04 -19.30
CA GLU A 704 7.95 39.63 -19.14
C GLU A 704 7.64 39.14 -17.72
N VAL A 705 7.88 39.96 -16.69
CA VAL A 705 7.51 39.67 -15.31
C VAL A 705 5.98 39.66 -15.12
N GLU A 706 5.26 40.61 -15.71
CA GLU A 706 3.79 40.62 -15.71
C GLU A 706 3.22 39.42 -16.49
N ASN A 707 3.91 39.00 -17.56
CA ASN A 707 3.57 37.76 -18.27
C ASN A 707 3.86 36.52 -17.41
N LEU A 708 4.92 36.50 -16.60
CA LEU A 708 5.20 35.43 -15.64
C LEU A 708 4.19 35.39 -14.49
N PHE A 709 3.70 36.53 -13.99
CA PHE A 709 2.59 36.57 -13.03
C PHE A 709 1.28 36.11 -13.66
N LYS A 710 0.94 36.58 -14.86
CA LYS A 710 -0.23 36.07 -15.61
C LYS A 710 -0.10 34.57 -15.88
N LEU A 711 1.12 34.08 -16.13
CA LEU A 711 1.38 32.66 -16.33
C LEU A 711 1.27 31.90 -15.00
N LYS A 712 1.76 32.44 -13.88
CA LYS A 712 1.60 31.88 -12.53
C LYS A 712 0.12 31.80 -12.15
N ASP A 713 -0.64 32.86 -12.35
CA ASP A 713 -2.07 32.92 -12.02
C ASP A 713 -2.88 32.01 -12.96
N LYS A 714 -2.51 31.91 -14.24
CA LYS A 714 -3.07 30.90 -15.16
C LYS A 714 -2.73 29.50 -14.71
N LEU A 715 -1.48 29.21 -14.38
CA LEU A 715 -1.04 27.87 -13.93
C LEU A 715 -1.72 27.50 -12.60
N MET A 716 -1.92 28.45 -11.68
CA MET A 716 -2.67 28.23 -10.44
C MET A 716 -4.17 28.04 -10.69
N ALA A 717 -4.77 28.80 -11.60
CA ALA A 717 -6.16 28.62 -12.01
C ALA A 717 -6.35 27.27 -12.73
N ASP A 718 -5.42 26.88 -13.59
CA ASP A 718 -5.40 25.58 -14.28
C ASP A 718 -5.20 24.44 -13.27
N LEU A 719 -4.38 24.63 -12.24
CA LEU A 719 -4.26 23.69 -11.11
C LEU A 719 -5.55 23.57 -10.31
N GLY A 720 -6.24 24.69 -10.08
CA GLY A 720 -7.52 24.75 -9.37
C GLY A 720 -8.69 24.18 -10.17
N ASN A 721 -8.65 24.29 -11.50
CA ASN A 721 -9.63 23.75 -12.43
C ASN A 721 -9.46 22.25 -12.67
N LEU A 722 -8.28 21.68 -12.38
CA LEU A 722 -8.09 20.24 -12.40
C LEU A 722 -8.96 19.58 -11.30
N PRO A 723 -9.73 18.54 -11.64
CA PRO A 723 -10.60 17.89 -10.68
C PRO A 723 -9.76 17.29 -9.55
N LYS A 724 -10.08 17.68 -8.30
CA LYS A 724 -9.44 17.15 -7.09
C LYS A 724 -9.66 15.63 -7.06
N GLY A 725 -8.58 14.86 -7.22
CA GLY A 725 -8.61 13.41 -7.43
C GLY A 725 -9.23 12.56 -6.31
N HIS A 726 -9.57 13.15 -5.17
CA HIS A 726 -10.02 12.43 -3.99
C HIS A 726 -11.37 11.71 -4.18
N ARG A 727 -12.29 12.25 -4.98
CA ARG A 727 -13.60 11.60 -5.26
C ARG A 727 -13.53 10.44 -6.26
N ARG A 728 -12.47 10.36 -7.06
CA ARG A 728 -12.31 9.34 -8.11
C ARG A 728 -11.51 8.12 -7.63
N GLY A 729 -10.66 8.29 -6.60
CA GLY A 729 -9.94 7.18 -5.98
C GLY A 729 -10.87 6.17 -5.30
N THR A 730 -11.95 6.65 -4.67
CA THR A 730 -12.96 5.78 -4.05
C THR A 730 -13.71 4.94 -5.08
N GLU A 731 -14.04 5.49 -6.25
CA GLU A 731 -14.70 4.75 -7.34
C GLU A 731 -13.76 3.70 -7.97
N GLU A 732 -12.46 3.99 -8.05
CA GLU A 732 -11.47 3.00 -8.47
C GLU A 732 -11.32 1.88 -7.45
N GLU A 733 -11.26 2.20 -6.15
CA GLU A 733 -11.17 1.19 -5.09
C GLU A 733 -12.41 0.31 -5.02
N THR A 734 -13.61 0.86 -5.21
CA THR A 734 -14.84 0.05 -5.28
C THR A 734 -14.87 -0.83 -6.53
N LEU A 735 -14.51 -0.29 -7.71
CA LEU A 735 -14.41 -1.08 -8.94
C LEU A 735 -13.34 -2.17 -8.86
N GLN A 736 -12.22 -1.90 -8.18
CA GLN A 736 -11.16 -2.86 -7.94
C GLN A 736 -11.62 -3.95 -6.96
N GLY A 737 -12.34 -3.58 -5.90
CA GLY A 737 -12.98 -4.54 -4.99
C GLY A 737 -14.03 -5.42 -5.69
N GLU A 738 -14.86 -4.83 -6.54
CA GLU A 738 -15.82 -5.57 -7.38
C GLU A 738 -15.12 -6.51 -8.37
N MET A 739 -14.02 -6.07 -8.98
CA MET A 739 -13.20 -6.92 -9.87
C MET A 739 -12.61 -8.11 -9.13
N VAL A 740 -12.00 -7.89 -7.97
CA VAL A 740 -11.43 -8.96 -7.13
C VAL A 740 -12.52 -9.94 -6.71
N GLY A 741 -13.71 -9.45 -6.35
CA GLY A 741 -14.85 -10.30 -6.03
C GLY A 741 -15.35 -11.14 -7.23
N LEU A 742 -15.37 -10.56 -8.44
CA LEU A 742 -15.74 -11.28 -9.66
C LEU A 742 -14.65 -12.27 -10.11
N GLU A 743 -13.38 -11.94 -9.94
CA GLU A 743 -12.25 -12.83 -10.23
C GLU A 743 -12.23 -14.04 -9.30
N GLN A 744 -12.51 -13.86 -8.00
CA GLN A 744 -12.68 -14.97 -7.07
C GLN A 744 -13.86 -15.87 -7.46
N ARG A 745 -14.99 -15.30 -7.87
CA ARG A 745 -16.14 -16.08 -8.38
C ARG A 745 -15.81 -16.81 -9.68
N LEU A 746 -15.06 -16.19 -10.59
CA LEU A 746 -14.61 -16.82 -11.83
C LEU A 746 -13.66 -17.97 -11.54
N ALA A 747 -12.71 -17.80 -10.63
CA ALA A 747 -11.78 -18.84 -10.21
C ALA A 747 -12.52 -20.04 -9.62
N TYR A 748 -13.46 -19.80 -8.70
CA TYR A 748 -14.32 -20.84 -8.13
C TYR A 748 -15.14 -21.57 -9.21
N ALA A 749 -15.79 -20.83 -10.11
CA ALA A 749 -16.58 -21.43 -11.19
C ALA A 749 -15.74 -22.20 -12.22
N GLN A 750 -14.50 -21.76 -12.49
CA GLN A 750 -13.55 -22.47 -13.35
C GLN A 750 -13.02 -23.73 -12.70
N GLU A 751 -12.77 -23.71 -11.40
CA GLU A 751 -12.35 -24.87 -10.63
C GLU A 751 -13.49 -25.90 -10.52
N GLU A 752 -14.72 -25.46 -10.28
CA GLU A 752 -15.91 -26.31 -10.32
C GLU A 752 -16.13 -26.91 -11.72
N LEU A 753 -15.90 -26.13 -12.79
CA LEU A 753 -15.97 -26.62 -14.18
C LEU A 753 -14.90 -27.67 -14.47
N LYS A 754 -13.65 -27.46 -14.05
CA LYS A 754 -12.56 -28.44 -14.20
C LYS A 754 -12.84 -29.72 -13.41
N ALA A 755 -13.36 -29.59 -12.18
CA ALA A 755 -13.77 -30.74 -11.37
C ALA A 755 -14.90 -31.52 -12.04
N LEU A 756 -15.91 -30.83 -12.57
CA LEU A 756 -17.00 -31.44 -13.35
C LEU A 756 -16.50 -32.12 -14.63
N GLU A 757 -15.55 -31.54 -15.34
CA GLU A 757 -14.95 -32.15 -16.54
C GLU A 757 -14.20 -33.44 -16.23
N ARG A 758 -13.39 -33.43 -15.15
CA ARG A 758 -12.70 -34.64 -14.67
C ARG A 758 -13.70 -35.71 -14.23
N ASN A 759 -14.75 -35.33 -13.51
CA ASN A 759 -15.80 -36.26 -13.08
C ASN A 759 -16.56 -36.86 -14.27
N LEU A 760 -16.88 -36.05 -15.28
CA LEU A 760 -17.56 -36.50 -16.49
C LEU A 760 -16.67 -37.45 -17.30
N GLN A 761 -15.37 -37.16 -17.42
CA GLN A 761 -14.40 -38.08 -18.04
C GLN A 761 -14.30 -39.41 -17.29
N SER A 762 -14.19 -39.39 -15.96
CA SER A 762 -14.17 -40.61 -15.14
C SER A 762 -15.44 -41.43 -15.35
N LYS A 763 -16.61 -40.79 -15.30
CA LYS A 763 -17.91 -41.45 -15.51
C LYS A 763 -18.07 -41.97 -16.94
N HIS A 764 -17.54 -41.28 -17.95
CA HIS A 764 -17.55 -41.76 -19.33
C HIS A 764 -16.70 -43.02 -19.50
N THR A 765 -15.50 -43.06 -18.87
CA THR A 765 -14.67 -44.28 -18.89
C THR A 765 -15.30 -45.45 -18.14
N GLU A 766 -16.01 -45.20 -17.04
CA GLU A 766 -16.79 -46.22 -16.33
C GLU A 766 -17.95 -46.71 -17.19
N LEU A 767 -18.65 -45.80 -17.87
CA LEU A 767 -19.75 -46.11 -18.77
C LEU A 767 -19.28 -46.97 -19.96
N ASP A 768 -18.14 -46.63 -20.56
CA ASP A 768 -17.52 -47.43 -21.63
C ASP A 768 -17.08 -48.81 -21.15
N PHE A 769 -16.57 -48.91 -19.92
CA PHE A 769 -16.20 -50.19 -19.32
C PHE A 769 -17.43 -51.07 -19.06
N VAL A 770 -18.50 -50.51 -18.47
CA VAL A 770 -19.76 -51.22 -18.24
C VAL A 770 -20.44 -51.60 -19.56
N LYS A 771 -20.36 -50.75 -20.60
CA LYS A 771 -20.80 -51.09 -21.96
C LYS A 771 -20.09 -52.31 -22.51
N ARG A 772 -18.76 -52.35 -22.41
CA ARG A 772 -17.95 -53.52 -22.84
C ARG A 772 -18.29 -54.78 -22.04
N GLN A 773 -18.46 -54.67 -20.73
CA GLN A 773 -18.88 -55.80 -19.91
C GLN A 773 -20.25 -56.32 -20.33
N LEU A 774 -21.20 -55.43 -20.63
CA LEU A 774 -22.52 -55.81 -21.10
C LEU A 774 -22.47 -56.47 -22.48
N GLU A 775 -21.61 -55.99 -23.38
CA GLU A 775 -21.34 -56.63 -24.68
C GLU A 775 -20.71 -58.03 -24.55
N GLU A 776 -19.87 -58.27 -23.54
CA GLU A 776 -19.31 -59.61 -23.27
C GLU A 776 -20.29 -60.57 -22.56
N LEU A 777 -21.16 -60.05 -21.69
CA LEU A 777 -22.16 -60.82 -20.94
C LEU A 777 -23.38 -61.19 -21.80
N ARG A 778 -23.76 -60.33 -22.74
CA ARG A 778 -24.92 -60.53 -23.63
C ARG A 778 -24.89 -61.84 -24.44
N PRO A 779 -23.79 -62.24 -25.12
CA PRO A 779 -23.75 -63.50 -25.86
C PRO A 779 -23.81 -64.71 -24.92
N LYS A 780 -23.14 -64.67 -23.77
CA LYS A 780 -23.15 -65.76 -22.78
C LYS A 780 -24.53 -65.97 -22.15
N TYR A 781 -25.27 -64.88 -21.93
CA TYR A 781 -26.66 -64.92 -21.50
C TYR A 781 -27.58 -65.53 -22.56
N MET A 782 -27.40 -65.16 -23.83
CA MET A 782 -28.19 -65.71 -24.94
C MET A 782 -27.91 -67.20 -25.17
N GLU A 783 -26.64 -67.62 -25.15
CA GLU A 783 -26.24 -69.03 -25.29
C GLU A 783 -26.86 -69.90 -24.19
N LYS A 784 -26.80 -69.46 -22.93
CA LYS A 784 -27.43 -70.17 -21.81
C LYS A 784 -28.95 -70.16 -21.86
N GLN A 785 -29.56 -69.13 -22.45
CA GLN A 785 -31.01 -69.08 -22.69
C GLN A 785 -31.44 -70.11 -23.74
N GLU A 786 -30.66 -70.27 -24.81
CA GLU A 786 -30.90 -71.27 -25.85
C GLU A 786 -30.72 -72.70 -25.30
N GLU A 787 -29.66 -72.97 -24.54
CA GLU A 787 -29.45 -74.27 -23.89
C GLU A 787 -30.61 -74.63 -22.94
N LEU A 788 -31.16 -73.64 -22.22
CA LEU A 788 -32.31 -73.86 -21.33
C LEU A 788 -33.59 -74.16 -22.10
N ALA A 789 -33.80 -73.49 -23.24
CA ALA A 789 -34.93 -73.74 -24.13
C ALA A 789 -34.84 -75.13 -24.79
N GLU A 790 -33.64 -75.58 -25.17
CA GLU A 790 -33.41 -76.93 -25.68
C GLU A 790 -33.65 -78.01 -24.60
N LEU A 791 -33.19 -77.77 -23.36
CA LEU A 791 -33.48 -78.65 -22.23
C LEU A 791 -34.98 -78.67 -21.88
N GLU A 792 -35.67 -77.54 -21.95
CA GLU A 792 -37.12 -77.48 -21.75
C GLU A 792 -37.86 -78.30 -22.82
N GLN A 793 -37.49 -78.19 -24.09
CA GLN A 793 -38.05 -79.03 -25.16
C GLN A 793 -37.79 -80.52 -24.92
N THR A 794 -36.59 -80.87 -24.46
CA THR A 794 -36.22 -82.25 -24.13
C THR A 794 -37.00 -82.77 -22.91
N ILE A 795 -37.25 -81.93 -21.91
CA ILE A 795 -38.08 -82.28 -20.75
C ILE A 795 -39.55 -82.41 -21.16
N THR A 796 -40.09 -81.54 -22.01
CA THR A 796 -41.48 -81.66 -22.48
C THR A 796 -41.71 -82.95 -23.25
N THR A 797 -40.78 -83.35 -24.12
CA THR A 797 -40.87 -84.61 -24.87
C THR A 797 -40.75 -85.83 -23.95
N SER A 798 -39.78 -85.85 -23.02
CA SER A 798 -39.71 -86.92 -21.99
C SER A 798 -40.92 -86.92 -21.06
N GLN A 799 -41.48 -85.76 -20.73
CA GLN A 799 -42.66 -85.66 -19.89
C GLN A 799 -43.91 -86.14 -20.61
N GLU A 800 -44.07 -85.89 -21.92
CA GLU A 800 -45.13 -86.45 -22.74
C GLU A 800 -45.05 -87.99 -22.78
N THR A 801 -43.84 -88.55 -22.82
CA THR A 801 -43.66 -90.02 -22.74
C THR A 801 -43.99 -90.60 -21.37
N VAL A 802 -43.71 -89.88 -20.28
CA VAL A 802 -44.16 -90.28 -18.93
C VAL A 802 -45.67 -90.11 -18.78
N SER A 803 -46.24 -89.06 -19.37
CA SER A 803 -47.67 -88.74 -19.31
C SER A 803 -48.53 -89.76 -20.05
N SER A 804 -48.07 -90.26 -21.20
CA SER A 804 -48.78 -91.32 -21.93
C SER A 804 -48.85 -92.61 -21.11
N VAL A 805 -47.78 -92.93 -20.38
CA VAL A 805 -47.73 -94.08 -19.45
C VAL A 805 -48.62 -93.86 -18.23
N GLU A 806 -48.65 -92.64 -17.67
CA GLU A 806 -49.55 -92.26 -16.56
C GLU A 806 -51.02 -92.35 -16.97
N ASP A 807 -51.39 -91.80 -18.13
CA ASP A 807 -52.76 -91.84 -18.65
C ASP A 807 -53.23 -93.26 -18.97
N GLU A 808 -52.34 -94.17 -19.40
CA GLU A 808 -52.65 -95.58 -19.58
C GLU A 808 -52.98 -96.30 -18.27
N VAL A 809 -52.25 -95.99 -17.19
CA VAL A 809 -52.42 -96.63 -15.88
C VAL A 809 -53.62 -96.04 -15.12
N TYR A 810 -53.81 -94.72 -15.15
CA TYR A 810 -54.89 -94.02 -14.44
C TYR A 810 -56.23 -93.98 -15.20
N ARG A 811 -56.29 -94.47 -16.46
CA ARG A 811 -57.50 -94.44 -17.31
C ARG A 811 -58.77 -94.97 -16.65
N LYS A 812 -58.63 -96.01 -15.82
CA LYS A 812 -59.74 -96.64 -15.09
C LYS A 812 -60.16 -95.83 -13.85
N PHE A 813 -59.21 -95.17 -13.20
CA PHE A 813 -59.41 -94.35 -12.00
C PHE A 813 -60.07 -93.00 -12.35
N CYS A 814 -59.60 -92.32 -13.40
CA CYS A 814 -60.15 -91.04 -13.88
C CYS A 814 -61.62 -91.17 -14.34
N LYS A 815 -61.97 -92.26 -15.04
CA LYS A 815 -63.36 -92.56 -15.45
C LYS A 815 -64.34 -92.74 -14.28
N ARG A 816 -63.87 -93.17 -13.12
CA ARG A 816 -64.72 -93.43 -11.94
C ARG A 816 -65.02 -92.16 -11.16
N LEU A 817 -64.09 -91.22 -11.11
CA LEU A 817 -64.22 -89.94 -10.39
C LEU A 817 -64.72 -88.78 -11.28
N GLY A 818 -64.88 -89.02 -12.59
CA GLY A 818 -65.44 -88.03 -13.52
C GLY A 818 -64.44 -86.97 -13.99
N TYR A 819 -63.15 -87.17 -13.77
CA TYR A 819 -62.08 -86.29 -14.25
C TYR A 819 -61.52 -86.79 -15.58
N SER A 820 -61.19 -85.85 -16.47
CA SER A 820 -60.65 -86.16 -17.80
C SER A 820 -59.24 -86.76 -17.68
N ASN A 821 -58.40 -86.15 -16.84
CA ASN A 821 -57.01 -86.49 -16.57
C ASN A 821 -56.68 -86.30 -15.06
N ILE A 822 -55.66 -87.00 -14.54
CA ILE A 822 -55.22 -86.94 -13.13
C ILE A 822 -54.69 -85.54 -12.72
N ARG A 823 -54.35 -84.70 -13.69
CA ARG A 823 -53.78 -83.35 -13.48
C ARG A 823 -54.77 -82.33 -12.92
N GLU A 824 -56.06 -82.41 -13.29
CA GLU A 824 -57.09 -81.51 -12.72
C GLU A 824 -57.27 -81.77 -11.21
N TYR A 825 -57.02 -83.00 -10.77
CA TYR A 825 -57.16 -83.43 -9.38
C TYR A 825 -55.99 -82.95 -8.50
N GLU A 826 -54.74 -82.94 -8.99
CA GLU A 826 -53.56 -82.51 -8.22
C GLU A 826 -53.38 -80.97 -8.18
N VAL A 827 -53.65 -80.28 -9.30
CA VAL A 827 -53.52 -78.82 -9.40
C VAL A 827 -54.48 -78.09 -8.44
N GLN A 828 -55.64 -78.69 -8.14
CA GLN A 828 -56.65 -78.12 -7.24
C GLN A 828 -56.29 -78.20 -5.74
N GLN A 829 -55.35 -79.06 -5.31
CA GLN A 829 -54.99 -79.21 -3.89
C GLN A 829 -53.68 -78.51 -3.52
N GLY A 830 -52.70 -78.46 -4.43
CA GLY A 830 -51.38 -77.87 -4.17
C GLY A 830 -51.28 -76.36 -4.40
N SER A 831 -51.86 -75.85 -5.49
CA SER A 831 -51.67 -74.45 -5.92
C SER A 831 -52.32 -73.43 -4.98
N LEU A 832 -53.50 -73.74 -4.44
CA LEU A 832 -54.29 -72.82 -3.62
C LEU A 832 -53.61 -72.44 -2.29
N HIS A 833 -52.89 -73.37 -1.65
CA HIS A 833 -52.22 -73.09 -0.38
C HIS A 833 -50.92 -72.29 -0.56
N GLU A 834 -50.19 -72.54 -1.64
CA GLU A 834 -48.91 -71.89 -1.95
C GLU A 834 -49.12 -70.45 -2.43
N GLU A 835 -50.14 -70.22 -3.28
CA GLU A 835 -50.55 -68.87 -3.71
C GLU A 835 -51.03 -67.99 -2.56
N ALA A 836 -51.72 -68.57 -1.57
CA ALA A 836 -52.19 -67.83 -0.39
C ALA A 836 -51.04 -67.40 0.53
N ALA A 837 -50.01 -68.23 0.69
CA ALA A 837 -48.83 -67.89 1.47
C ALA A 837 -48.00 -66.79 0.80
N GLN A 838 -47.83 -66.85 -0.53
CA GLN A 838 -47.11 -65.84 -1.31
C GLN A 838 -47.78 -64.46 -1.22
N LYS A 839 -49.10 -64.35 -1.45
CA LYS A 839 -49.79 -63.06 -1.41
C LYS A 839 -49.78 -62.41 -0.02
N LYS A 840 -49.81 -63.21 1.06
CA LYS A 840 -49.65 -62.69 2.43
C LYS A 840 -48.26 -62.11 2.69
N LEU A 841 -47.22 -62.75 2.15
CA LEU A 841 -45.85 -62.26 2.23
C LEU A 841 -45.66 -60.96 1.42
N GLU A 842 -46.32 -60.84 0.27
CA GLU A 842 -46.27 -59.63 -0.57
C GLU A 842 -46.91 -58.41 0.13
N PHE A 843 -48.08 -58.56 0.76
CA PHE A 843 -48.71 -57.44 1.48
C PHE A 843 -47.91 -57.01 2.71
N THR A 844 -47.30 -57.95 3.44
CA THR A 844 -46.48 -57.63 4.62
C THR A 844 -45.15 -56.95 4.25
N THR A 845 -44.52 -57.36 3.15
CA THR A 845 -43.33 -56.68 2.61
C THR A 845 -43.65 -55.30 2.04
N GLN A 846 -44.79 -55.13 1.36
CA GLN A 846 -45.23 -53.81 0.89
C GLN A 846 -45.55 -52.85 2.04
N LYS A 847 -46.23 -53.32 3.10
CA LYS A 847 -46.55 -52.51 4.28
C LYS A 847 -45.29 -52.00 4.99
N SER A 848 -44.37 -52.90 5.31
CA SER A 848 -43.11 -52.54 6.00
C SER A 848 -42.25 -51.56 5.17
N ARG A 849 -42.25 -51.68 3.84
CA ARG A 849 -41.56 -50.73 2.95
C ARG A 849 -42.15 -49.31 3.03
N ILE A 850 -43.48 -49.19 3.02
CA ILE A 850 -44.17 -47.89 3.09
C ILE A 850 -44.02 -47.28 4.50
N GLU A 851 -44.07 -48.09 5.56
CA GLU A 851 -43.87 -47.62 6.94
C GLU A 851 -42.45 -47.05 7.15
N ASN A 852 -41.43 -47.75 6.66
CA ASN A 852 -40.05 -47.26 6.71
C ASN A 852 -39.90 -45.94 5.93
N GLN A 853 -40.48 -45.84 4.74
CA GLN A 853 -40.47 -44.59 3.95
C GLN A 853 -41.21 -43.44 4.64
N LEU A 854 -42.35 -43.73 5.29
CA LEU A 854 -43.11 -42.74 6.04
C LEU A 854 -42.33 -42.23 7.25
N SER A 855 -41.65 -43.12 7.98
CA SER A 855 -40.84 -42.75 9.15
C SER A 855 -39.67 -41.84 8.77
N PHE A 856 -39.02 -42.11 7.64
CA PHE A 856 -37.94 -41.30 7.10
C PHE A 856 -38.42 -39.89 6.71
N GLU A 857 -39.53 -39.78 5.97
CA GLU A 857 -40.08 -38.49 5.57
C GLU A 857 -40.61 -37.68 6.77
N LYS A 858 -41.17 -38.33 7.80
CA LYS A 858 -41.57 -37.67 9.06
C LYS A 858 -40.37 -37.10 9.82
N GLN A 859 -39.26 -37.84 9.90
CA GLN A 859 -38.03 -37.36 10.54
C GLN A 859 -37.40 -36.19 9.76
N ARG A 860 -37.43 -36.25 8.42
CA ARG A 860 -36.98 -35.15 7.54
C ARG A 860 -37.80 -33.88 7.74
N LEU A 861 -39.13 -34.02 7.81
CA LEU A 861 -40.04 -32.91 8.05
C LEU A 861 -39.76 -32.23 9.40
N GLN A 862 -39.51 -33.02 10.45
CA GLN A 862 -39.18 -32.51 11.79
C GLN A 862 -37.89 -31.69 11.77
N ALA A 863 -36.81 -32.21 11.16
CA ALA A 863 -35.55 -31.49 11.04
C ALA A 863 -35.68 -30.17 10.25
N THR A 864 -36.51 -30.16 9.20
CA THR A 864 -36.80 -28.95 8.42
C THR A 864 -37.58 -27.92 9.25
N LEU A 865 -38.53 -28.34 10.09
CA LEU A 865 -39.29 -27.47 10.99
C LEU A 865 -38.38 -26.83 12.06
N ASP A 866 -37.50 -27.59 12.68
CA ASP A 866 -36.55 -27.09 13.69
C ASP A 866 -35.61 -26.04 13.08
N ARG A 867 -35.19 -26.26 11.83
CA ARG A 867 -34.37 -25.30 11.08
C ARG A 867 -35.13 -24.01 10.77
N ILE A 868 -36.39 -24.08 10.38
CA ILE A 868 -37.23 -22.87 10.18
C ILE A 868 -37.37 -22.09 11.49
N ALA A 869 -37.61 -22.77 12.62
CA ALA A 869 -37.77 -22.13 13.93
C ALA A 869 -36.49 -21.39 14.37
N SER A 870 -35.31 -21.99 14.13
CA SER A 870 -34.02 -21.32 14.40
C SER A 870 -33.79 -20.06 13.55
N LEU A 871 -34.24 -20.06 12.29
CA LEU A 871 -34.12 -18.91 11.40
C LEU A 871 -35.14 -17.82 11.73
N GLN A 872 -36.35 -18.19 12.14
CA GLN A 872 -37.37 -17.22 12.58
C GLN A 872 -36.95 -16.49 13.87
N THR A 873 -36.33 -17.21 14.82
CA THR A 873 -35.82 -16.57 16.05
C THR A 873 -34.66 -15.62 15.77
N GLN A 874 -33.79 -15.92 14.80
CA GLN A 874 -32.75 -14.99 14.34
C GLN A 874 -33.35 -13.77 13.62
N HIS A 875 -34.32 -13.99 12.73
CA HIS A 875 -35.02 -12.92 12.03
C HIS A 875 -35.70 -11.93 12.98
N GLN A 876 -36.31 -12.42 14.05
CA GLN A 876 -36.98 -11.59 15.03
C GLN A 876 -36.00 -10.75 15.87
N ARG A 877 -34.87 -11.31 16.28
CA ARG A 877 -33.80 -10.55 16.97
C ARG A 877 -33.24 -9.42 16.10
N ASP A 878 -33.01 -9.70 14.81
CA ASP A 878 -32.51 -8.69 13.87
C ASP A 878 -33.57 -7.60 13.58
N GLN A 879 -34.87 -7.92 13.69
CA GLN A 879 -35.94 -6.92 13.60
C GLN A 879 -35.98 -6.00 14.82
N ASP A 880 -35.87 -6.56 16.03
CA ASP A 880 -35.84 -5.77 17.27
C ASP A 880 -34.62 -4.81 17.27
N MET A 881 -33.46 -5.29 16.80
CA MET A 881 -32.25 -4.47 16.67
C MET A 881 -32.39 -3.30 15.67
N ILE A 882 -33.20 -3.47 14.62
CA ILE A 882 -33.49 -2.37 13.67
C ILE A 882 -34.34 -1.29 14.34
N GLU A 883 -35.27 -1.68 15.22
CA GLU A 883 -36.12 -0.73 15.94
C GLU A 883 -35.29 0.12 16.91
N GLU A 884 -34.39 -0.49 17.67
CA GLU A 884 -33.45 0.22 18.56
C GLU A 884 -32.55 1.21 17.79
N LEU A 885 -31.98 0.80 16.66
CA LEU A 885 -31.11 1.66 15.84
C LEU A 885 -31.87 2.83 15.20
N LYS A 886 -33.16 2.67 14.90
CA LYS A 886 -34.01 3.77 14.39
C LYS A 886 -34.32 4.80 15.46
N GLU A 887 -34.56 4.37 16.70
CA GLU A 887 -34.74 5.31 17.82
C GLU A 887 -33.46 6.13 18.11
N GLU A 888 -32.29 5.53 17.91
CA GLU A 888 -31.00 6.23 18.02
C GLU A 888 -30.79 7.23 16.87
N GLN A 889 -31.17 6.84 15.64
CA GLN A 889 -31.16 7.70 14.46
C GLN A 889 -32.05 8.95 14.65
N GLU A 890 -33.26 8.80 15.20
CA GLU A 890 -34.17 9.92 15.46
C GLU A 890 -33.62 10.86 16.54
N ARG A 891 -32.96 10.34 17.58
CA ARG A 891 -32.33 11.16 18.62
C ARG A 891 -31.25 12.08 18.08
N ILE A 892 -30.36 11.56 17.23
CA ILE A 892 -29.26 12.33 16.64
C ILE A 892 -29.79 13.37 15.64
N ARG A 893 -30.84 13.05 14.88
CA ARG A 893 -31.50 14.02 13.99
C ARG A 893 -32.09 15.21 14.74
N ASN A 894 -32.75 14.97 15.88
CA ASN A 894 -33.30 16.06 16.70
C ASN A 894 -32.19 16.98 17.24
N GLN A 895 -31.03 16.42 17.62
CA GLN A 895 -29.88 17.23 18.07
C GLN A 895 -29.30 18.10 16.94
N LEU A 896 -29.24 17.57 15.71
CA LEU A 896 -28.82 18.35 14.54
C LEU A 896 -29.74 19.54 14.27
N ASP A 897 -31.06 19.34 14.39
CA ASP A 897 -32.04 20.41 14.20
C ASP A 897 -31.91 21.51 15.28
N GLU A 898 -31.63 21.13 16.54
CA GLU A 898 -31.34 22.10 17.61
C GLU A 898 -30.07 22.92 17.33
N TYR A 899 -28.97 22.28 16.92
CA TYR A 899 -27.72 22.99 16.61
C TYR A 899 -27.83 23.91 15.38
N ASN A 900 -28.59 23.51 14.36
CA ASN A 900 -28.86 24.36 13.20
C ASN A 900 -29.63 25.63 13.59
N ALA A 901 -30.61 25.52 14.49
CA ALA A 901 -31.37 26.68 14.97
C ALA A 901 -30.48 27.67 15.77
N GLU A 902 -29.58 27.16 16.61
CA GLU A 902 -28.64 28.00 17.36
C GLU A 902 -27.63 28.74 16.46
N LEU A 903 -27.21 28.08 15.37
CA LEU A 903 -26.25 28.65 14.42
C LEU A 903 -26.84 29.84 13.66
N GLU A 904 -28.12 29.77 13.27
CA GLU A 904 -28.80 30.88 12.59
C GLU A 904 -28.92 32.13 13.50
N ILE A 905 -29.20 31.94 14.80
CA ILE A 905 -29.23 33.05 15.78
C ILE A 905 -27.84 33.72 15.90
N LEU A 906 -26.76 32.94 15.85
CA LEU A 906 -25.39 33.49 15.91
C LEU A 906 -25.00 34.26 14.65
N ARG A 907 -25.51 33.86 13.48
CA ARG A 907 -25.28 34.57 12.22
C ARG A 907 -25.95 35.94 12.21
N GLU A 908 -27.19 36.04 12.69
CA GLU A 908 -27.89 37.32 12.80
C GLU A 908 -27.15 38.31 13.71
N ARG A 909 -26.60 37.83 14.84
CA ARG A 909 -25.82 38.65 15.76
C ARG A 909 -24.51 39.18 15.14
N LEU A 910 -23.88 38.40 14.27
CA LEU A 910 -22.65 38.80 13.58
C LEU A 910 -22.91 39.92 12.55
N GLU A 911 -24.06 39.89 11.88
CA GLU A 911 -24.44 40.92 10.92
C GLU A 911 -24.60 42.30 11.57
N GLN A 912 -25.28 42.35 12.73
CA GLN A 912 -25.43 43.58 13.53
C GLN A 912 -24.06 44.16 13.97
N GLN A 913 -23.11 43.30 14.35
CA GLN A 913 -21.77 43.75 14.76
C GLN A 913 -20.93 44.25 13.58
N LYS A 914 -21.08 43.67 12.38
CA LYS A 914 -20.39 44.14 11.17
C LYS A 914 -20.84 45.54 10.76
N GLU A 915 -22.11 45.88 10.94
CA GLU A 915 -22.62 47.23 10.68
C GLU A 915 -22.04 48.28 11.63
N SER A 916 -21.84 47.95 12.92
CA SER A 916 -21.17 48.86 13.85
C SER A 916 -19.68 49.07 13.52
N TYR A 917 -19.02 48.08 12.93
CA TYR A 917 -17.62 48.16 12.53
C TYR A 917 -17.41 49.13 11.36
N THR A 918 -18.31 49.16 10.37
CA THR A 918 -18.20 50.06 9.21
C THR A 918 -18.36 51.53 9.61
N GLN A 919 -19.30 51.84 10.51
CA GLN A 919 -19.51 53.21 11.01
C GLN A 919 -18.27 53.75 11.73
N SER A 920 -17.62 52.93 12.56
CA SER A 920 -16.38 53.33 13.26
C SER A 920 -15.19 53.56 12.31
N ALA A 921 -15.15 52.85 11.16
CA ALA A 921 -14.11 53.01 10.16
C ALA A 921 -14.21 54.36 9.43
N GLU A 922 -15.43 54.82 9.12
CA GLU A 922 -15.65 56.09 8.43
C GLU A 922 -15.14 57.29 9.25
N ASN A 923 -15.40 57.31 10.56
CA ASN A 923 -14.93 58.36 11.47
C ASN A 923 -13.39 58.47 11.50
N LEU A 924 -12.67 57.34 11.47
CA LEU A 924 -11.21 57.32 11.44
C LEU A 924 -10.63 57.94 10.16
N THR A 925 -11.32 57.77 9.03
CA THR A 925 -10.86 58.33 7.74
C THR A 925 -10.97 59.85 7.70
N GLN A 926 -11.97 60.44 8.35
CA GLN A 926 -12.18 61.88 8.37
C GLN A 926 -11.05 62.61 9.11
N HIS A 927 -10.67 62.13 10.30
CA HIS A 927 -9.59 62.74 11.10
C HIS A 927 -8.20 62.61 10.44
N ARG A 928 -7.93 61.54 9.69
CA ARG A 928 -6.66 61.38 8.95
C ARG A 928 -6.48 62.41 7.84
N ARG A 929 -7.54 62.82 7.15
CA ARG A 929 -7.47 63.80 6.06
C ARG A 929 -7.05 65.19 6.55
N GLU A 930 -7.48 65.58 7.74
CA GLU A 930 -7.14 66.90 8.31
C GLU A 930 -5.66 67.02 8.69
N LEU A 931 -5.06 65.96 9.22
CA LEU A 931 -3.63 65.88 9.57
C LEU A 931 -2.74 65.99 8.32
N GLN A 932 -3.13 65.30 7.26
CA GLN A 932 -2.40 65.21 5.99
C GLN A 932 -2.18 66.60 5.36
N ARG A 933 -3.22 67.44 5.38
CA ARG A 933 -3.18 68.80 4.83
C ARG A 933 -2.11 69.68 5.47
N ARG A 934 -1.92 69.61 6.80
CA ARG A 934 -0.95 70.44 7.52
C ARG A 934 0.49 69.93 7.38
N SER A 935 0.68 68.61 7.23
CA SER A 935 1.99 68.01 6.95
C SER A 935 2.55 68.43 5.59
N ARG A 936 1.69 68.67 4.60
CA ARG A 936 2.09 69.09 3.25
C ARG A 936 2.74 70.48 3.18
N ASP A 937 2.39 71.38 4.09
CA ASP A 937 2.90 72.76 4.11
C ASP A 937 4.36 72.79 4.62
N VAL A 938 4.70 71.92 5.60
CA VAL A 938 6.07 71.76 6.13
C VAL A 938 7.04 71.18 5.09
N GLU A 939 6.57 70.22 4.28
CA GLU A 939 7.42 69.55 3.29
C GLU A 939 7.83 70.47 2.13
N ALA A 940 7.03 71.51 1.83
CA ALA A 940 7.29 72.42 0.73
C ALA A 940 8.47 73.36 0.99
N THR A 941 8.59 73.89 2.21
CA THR A 941 9.67 74.82 2.59
C THR A 941 11.01 74.10 2.77
N LEU A 942 11.00 72.85 3.24
CA LEU A 942 12.20 72.02 3.40
C LEU A 942 12.87 71.68 2.05
N LYS A 943 12.09 71.47 0.98
CA LYS A 943 12.62 71.15 -0.35
C LYS A 943 13.47 72.27 -0.97
N ASN A 944 13.15 73.53 -0.66
CA ASN A 944 13.86 74.67 -1.23
C ASN A 944 15.26 74.86 -0.61
N VAL A 945 15.40 74.56 0.68
CA VAL A 945 16.69 74.59 1.40
C VAL A 945 17.63 73.52 0.84
N ASN A 946 17.14 72.28 0.76
CA ASN A 946 17.96 71.14 0.32
C ASN A 946 18.46 71.30 -1.13
N ALA A 947 17.70 71.95 -2.02
CA ALA A 947 18.10 72.15 -3.41
C ALA A 947 19.39 72.99 -3.53
N LEU A 948 19.48 74.10 -2.79
CA LEU A 948 20.66 74.99 -2.83
C LEU A 948 21.89 74.36 -2.16
N GLU A 949 21.68 73.60 -1.08
CA GLU A 949 22.75 72.84 -0.42
C GLU A 949 23.35 71.76 -1.34
N THR A 950 22.49 71.07 -2.12
CA THR A 950 22.98 70.06 -3.07
C THR A 950 23.82 70.64 -4.21
N GLU A 951 23.59 71.89 -4.63
CA GLU A 951 24.41 72.50 -5.69
C GLU A 951 25.84 72.81 -5.22
N VAL A 952 25.98 73.35 -4.01
CA VAL A 952 27.28 73.58 -3.36
C VAL A 952 28.03 72.26 -3.18
N GLN A 953 27.33 71.24 -2.67
CA GLN A 953 27.92 69.91 -2.47
C GLN A 953 28.33 69.26 -3.79
N ARG A 954 27.57 69.42 -4.86
CA ARG A 954 27.87 68.86 -6.18
C ARG A 954 29.14 69.44 -6.79
N ASN A 955 29.33 70.75 -6.70
CA ASN A 955 30.52 71.40 -7.24
C ASN A 955 31.77 71.07 -6.42
N SER A 956 31.64 71.03 -5.09
CA SER A 956 32.74 70.63 -4.19
C SER A 956 33.14 69.15 -4.36
N SER A 957 32.16 68.25 -4.47
CA SER A 957 32.41 66.83 -4.73
C SER A 957 32.99 66.57 -6.12
N SER A 958 32.61 67.35 -7.14
CA SER A 958 33.18 67.21 -8.48
C SER A 958 34.66 67.58 -8.52
N ARG A 959 35.05 68.64 -7.79
CA ARG A 959 36.46 69.01 -7.59
C ARG A 959 37.22 67.90 -6.85
N TYR A 960 36.64 67.35 -5.79
CA TYR A 960 37.23 66.25 -5.01
C TYR A 960 37.36 64.94 -5.81
N ALA A 961 36.32 64.55 -6.55
CA ALA A 961 36.31 63.32 -7.33
C ALA A 961 37.37 63.33 -8.43
N LEU A 962 37.63 64.49 -9.00
CA LEU A 962 38.66 64.64 -10.02
C LEU A 962 40.08 64.50 -9.43
N LEU A 963 40.35 65.11 -8.27
CA LEU A 963 41.61 64.92 -7.53
C LEU A 963 41.79 63.46 -7.08
N ARG A 964 40.71 62.81 -6.63
CA ARG A 964 40.71 61.38 -6.27
C ARG A 964 40.97 60.49 -7.48
N ARG A 965 40.39 60.80 -8.63
CA ARG A 965 40.58 60.02 -9.87
C ARG A 965 42.05 59.98 -10.27
N CYS A 966 42.77 61.09 -10.14
CA CYS A 966 44.21 61.11 -10.37
C CYS A 966 44.96 60.19 -9.42
N LYS A 967 44.56 60.15 -8.15
CA LYS A 967 45.17 59.25 -7.17
C LYS A 967 44.87 57.77 -7.43
N LEU A 968 43.67 57.45 -7.89
CA LEU A 968 43.24 56.06 -8.09
C LEU A 968 43.78 55.45 -9.39
N GLU A 969 43.98 56.28 -10.40
CA GLU A 969 44.60 55.89 -11.66
C GLU A 969 46.15 55.96 -11.60
N ASP A 970 46.75 56.20 -10.42
CA ASP A 970 48.19 56.44 -10.18
C ASP A 970 48.79 57.42 -11.20
N ILE A 971 48.10 58.55 -11.38
CA ILE A 971 48.49 59.61 -12.30
C ILE A 971 49.31 60.66 -11.53
N ASP A 972 50.59 60.79 -11.85
CA ASP A 972 51.50 61.78 -11.27
C ASP A 972 51.16 63.22 -11.73
N LEU A 973 50.62 64.05 -10.84
CA LEU A 973 50.30 65.47 -11.09
C LEU A 973 51.37 66.45 -10.55
N PRO A 974 51.62 67.59 -11.22
CA PRO A 974 52.45 68.67 -10.69
C PRO A 974 51.75 69.48 -9.58
N LEU A 975 52.43 69.76 -8.47
CA LEU A 975 51.92 70.44 -7.27
C LEU A 975 52.86 71.62 -6.87
N THR A 976 52.36 72.69 -6.24
CA THR A 976 53.16 73.89 -5.87
C THR A 976 54.07 73.61 -4.66
N GLU A 977 55.22 74.30 -4.55
CA GLU A 977 56.28 74.05 -3.54
C GLU A 977 55.86 74.25 -2.06
N GLY A 978 54.63 74.71 -1.79
CA GLY A 978 54.05 74.84 -0.44
C GLY A 978 52.77 74.01 -0.20
N SER A 979 52.36 73.19 -1.16
CA SER A 979 51.14 72.38 -1.09
C SER A 979 51.36 71.05 -0.38
N ASN A 980 50.29 70.50 0.21
CA ASN A 980 50.31 69.13 0.74
C ASN A 980 50.37 68.11 -0.41
N PRO A 981 51.18 67.03 -0.30
CA PRO A 981 51.24 65.99 -1.33
C PRO A 981 49.87 65.31 -1.48
N LEU A 982 49.56 64.82 -2.69
CA LEU A 982 48.33 64.04 -2.99
C LEU A 982 48.15 62.82 -2.07
N ASP A 983 49.20 62.42 -1.36
CA ASP A 983 49.18 61.35 -0.37
C ASP A 983 48.47 61.71 0.94
N GLN A 984 48.37 63.01 1.28
CA GLN A 984 47.57 63.49 2.41
C GLN A 984 46.06 63.55 2.11
N LEU A 985 45.64 63.32 0.86
CA LEU A 985 44.23 63.03 0.57
C LEU A 985 43.88 61.68 1.19
N PRO A 986 42.89 61.61 2.10
CA PRO A 986 42.40 60.33 2.57
C PRO A 986 41.93 59.49 1.38
N ILE A 987 42.56 58.34 1.16
CA ILE A 987 42.10 57.36 0.15
C ILE A 987 40.85 56.64 0.68
N ASP A 988 40.82 56.49 2.01
CA ASP A 988 39.87 55.66 2.75
C ASP A 988 38.86 56.45 3.60
N GLU A 989 39.02 57.77 3.76
CA GLU A 989 37.85 58.58 4.06
C GLU A 989 37.24 58.94 2.73
N LEU A 990 36.29 58.11 2.32
CA LEU A 990 35.05 58.66 1.79
C LEU A 990 34.83 59.98 2.54
N VAL A 991 34.89 61.10 1.82
CA VAL A 991 33.84 62.09 2.01
C VAL A 991 32.59 61.25 1.78
N GLN A 992 32.15 60.59 2.84
CA GLN A 992 30.78 60.23 3.05
C GLN A 992 30.16 61.57 2.79
N ALA A 993 29.62 61.75 1.59
CA ALA A 993 28.41 62.53 1.48
C ALA A 993 27.61 61.97 2.64
N ALA A 994 27.59 62.73 3.74
CA ALA A 994 26.71 62.48 4.86
C ALA A 994 25.38 62.28 4.14
N ASP A 995 24.97 61.02 4.15
CA ASP A 995 23.85 60.52 3.40
C ASP A 995 22.69 61.45 3.79
N PRO A 996 22.08 62.20 2.85
CA PRO A 996 20.94 63.03 3.18
C PRO A 996 19.79 62.18 3.77
N ASP A 997 19.89 60.84 3.66
CA ASP A 997 18.95 59.87 4.20
C ASP A 997 19.42 59.15 5.48
N ALA A 998 20.58 59.47 6.08
CA ALA A 998 20.95 58.95 7.41
C ALA A 998 20.30 59.78 8.53
N MET A 999 18.98 59.71 8.61
CA MET A 999 18.21 59.96 9.83
C MET A 999 17.55 58.65 10.24
N ASP A 1000 18.34 57.80 10.91
CA ASP A 1000 17.80 57.07 12.05
C ASP A 1000 17.50 58.12 13.12
N VAL A 1001 16.22 58.32 13.40
CA VAL A 1001 15.78 58.88 14.67
C VAL A 1001 14.92 57.81 15.32
N ASP A 1002 15.54 57.03 16.18
CA ASP A 1002 14.95 56.78 17.49
C ASP A 1002 15.77 57.57 18.52
N GLU A 1003 15.05 58.49 19.15
CA GLU A 1003 15.19 59.01 20.52
C GLU A 1003 16.60 59.24 21.12
N ASP A 1004 16.99 60.52 21.24
CA ASP A 1004 17.18 61.08 22.58
C ASP A 1004 17.06 62.61 22.59
N ALA A 1005 16.17 63.09 23.46
CA ALA A 1005 15.88 64.50 23.68
C ALA A 1005 16.79 65.06 24.79
N ASN A 1006 17.79 65.88 24.43
CA ASN A 1006 18.19 67.12 25.12
C ASN A 1006 19.61 67.57 24.75
N GLY A 1007 19.69 68.78 24.17
CA GLY A 1007 20.93 69.51 23.88
C GLY A 1007 20.95 69.88 22.39
N GLY A 1008 20.77 71.11 21.95
CA GLY A 1008 21.28 72.35 22.49
C GLY A 1008 22.31 72.93 21.49
N THR A 1009 21.84 73.84 20.64
CA THR A 1009 22.57 74.96 19.99
C THR A 1009 23.62 74.70 18.88
N ASP A 1010 23.41 75.43 17.76
CA ASP A 1010 24.38 76.02 16.81
C ASP A 1010 25.51 75.14 16.20
N GLY A 1011 25.20 74.47 15.08
CA GLY A 1011 26.22 73.95 14.15
C GLY A 1011 26.13 74.65 12.80
N ALA A 1012 26.99 75.63 12.55
CA ALA A 1012 27.13 76.26 11.24
C ALA A 1012 27.78 75.30 10.22
N PHE A 1013 27.25 75.25 9.00
CA PHE A 1013 27.80 74.51 7.86
C PHE A 1013 29.25 74.96 7.55
N THR A 1014 30.22 74.05 7.54
CA THR A 1014 31.64 74.34 7.20
C THR A 1014 32.07 73.65 5.91
N ILE A 1015 32.45 74.43 4.90
CA ILE A 1015 33.05 73.94 3.64
C ILE A 1015 34.46 73.42 3.96
N GLN A 1016 34.75 72.16 3.63
CA GLN A 1016 36.07 71.55 3.84
C GLN A 1016 37.00 71.81 2.64
N ASP A 1017 37.89 72.80 2.76
CA ASP A 1017 39.00 72.99 1.83
C ASP A 1017 40.24 72.21 2.35
N TYR A 1018 40.64 71.15 1.64
CA TYR A 1018 41.72 70.23 2.05
C TYR A 1018 43.15 70.77 1.90
N GLY A 1019 43.33 72.09 1.71
CA GLY A 1019 44.64 72.74 1.64
C GLY A 1019 45.54 72.30 0.47
N ILE A 1020 44.97 71.73 -0.60
CA ILE A 1020 45.70 71.30 -1.80
C ILE A 1020 45.55 72.37 -2.87
N GLU A 1021 46.69 72.97 -3.21
CA GLU A 1021 46.82 73.96 -4.27
C GLU A 1021 47.62 73.33 -5.42
N VAL A 1022 46.93 73.05 -6.52
CA VAL A 1022 47.54 72.46 -7.71
C VAL A 1022 48.36 73.51 -8.45
N ASP A 1023 49.54 73.12 -8.94
CA ASP A 1023 50.35 73.99 -9.77
C ASP A 1023 49.83 73.99 -11.20
N PHE A 1024 49.44 75.17 -11.68
CA PHE A 1024 48.92 75.37 -13.02
C PHE A 1024 49.98 75.94 -13.99
N ASP A 1025 51.28 75.95 -13.64
CA ASP A 1025 52.36 76.52 -14.46
C ASP A 1025 52.73 75.66 -15.69
N SER A 1026 52.51 74.34 -15.64
CA SER A 1026 52.67 73.45 -16.81
C SER A 1026 51.55 73.58 -17.85
N LEU A 1027 50.51 74.36 -17.54
CA LEU A 1027 49.43 74.72 -18.46
C LEU A 1027 49.77 76.03 -19.18
N GLY A 1028 49.82 76.02 -20.51
CA GLY A 1028 50.04 77.23 -21.31
C GLY A 1028 48.98 78.31 -21.07
N GLU A 1029 49.35 79.59 -21.13
CA GLU A 1029 48.48 80.75 -20.84
C GLU A 1029 47.14 80.75 -21.62
N THR A 1030 47.13 80.20 -22.85
CA THR A 1030 45.93 80.06 -23.68
C THR A 1030 44.86 79.14 -23.09
N LEU A 1031 45.20 78.27 -22.14
CA LEU A 1031 44.28 77.30 -21.52
C LEU A 1031 43.60 77.84 -20.24
N LYS A 1032 43.97 79.04 -19.76
CA LYS A 1032 43.45 79.63 -18.50
C LYS A 1032 42.34 80.67 -18.70
N GLU A 1033 42.29 81.33 -19.86
CA GLU A 1033 41.36 82.44 -20.13
C GLU A 1033 40.01 81.97 -20.73
N GLU A 1034 39.99 80.87 -21.49
CA GLU A 1034 38.80 80.36 -22.17
C GLU A 1034 38.33 79.03 -21.59
N SER A 1035 37.10 79.02 -21.05
CA SER A 1035 36.39 77.80 -20.65
C SER A 1035 35.62 77.23 -21.86
N ASP A 1036 36.33 76.76 -22.89
CA ASP A 1036 35.71 76.30 -24.15
C ASP A 1036 35.71 74.76 -24.28
N GLU A 1037 34.53 74.16 -24.42
CA GLU A 1037 34.31 72.69 -24.47
C GLU A 1037 35.05 71.98 -25.63
N LYS A 1038 35.42 72.68 -26.70
CA LYS A 1038 36.09 72.10 -27.89
C LYS A 1038 37.50 71.62 -27.61
N LEU A 1039 38.21 72.32 -26.73
CA LEU A 1039 39.60 72.01 -26.37
C LEU A 1039 39.67 70.75 -25.49
N GLU A 1040 38.58 70.43 -24.79
CA GLU A 1040 38.41 69.20 -24.02
C GLU A 1040 38.30 67.95 -24.91
N GLU A 1041 37.65 68.05 -26.07
CA GLU A 1041 37.39 66.91 -26.97
C GLU A 1041 38.64 66.38 -27.69
N GLU A 1042 39.57 67.26 -28.09
CA GLU A 1042 40.79 66.85 -28.80
C GLU A 1042 41.73 65.99 -27.95
N LEU A 1043 41.82 66.28 -26.65
CA LEU A 1043 42.64 65.52 -25.71
C LEU A 1043 42.02 64.15 -25.41
N LEU A 1044 40.69 64.05 -25.38
CA LEU A 1044 39.97 62.79 -25.13
C LEU A 1044 40.02 61.82 -26.32
N ASP A 1045 40.05 62.30 -27.56
CA ASP A 1045 40.02 61.41 -28.74
C ASP A 1045 41.36 60.64 -28.95
N LYS A 1046 42.51 61.21 -28.53
CA LYS A 1046 43.80 60.48 -28.51
C LYS A 1046 43.80 59.32 -27.50
N VAL A 1047 43.11 59.45 -26.36
CA VAL A 1047 42.98 58.38 -25.36
C VAL A 1047 42.05 57.26 -25.85
N ARG A 1048 41.03 57.58 -26.65
CA ARG A 1048 40.04 56.60 -27.15
C ARG A 1048 40.60 55.64 -28.19
N SER A 1049 41.52 56.07 -29.05
CA SER A 1049 42.08 55.22 -30.12
C SER A 1049 42.91 54.06 -29.56
N LEU A 1050 43.74 54.32 -28.56
CA LEU A 1050 44.57 53.31 -27.89
C LEU A 1050 43.74 52.30 -27.08
N ASN A 1051 42.66 52.76 -26.44
CA ASN A 1051 41.71 51.87 -25.74
C ASN A 1051 40.98 50.91 -26.69
N SER A 1052 40.57 51.37 -27.88
CA SER A 1052 39.87 50.50 -28.85
C SER A 1052 40.69 49.31 -29.33
N ASP A 1053 42.02 49.46 -29.37
CA ASP A 1053 42.93 48.41 -29.82
C ASP A 1053 43.30 47.40 -28.74
N LEU A 1054 43.04 47.73 -27.47
CA LEU A 1054 43.10 46.83 -26.32
C LEU A 1054 41.81 46.02 -26.19
N ASP A 1055 40.64 46.64 -26.36
CA ASP A 1055 39.33 45.98 -26.22
C ASP A 1055 39.11 44.83 -27.22
N LYS A 1056 39.79 44.86 -28.38
CA LYS A 1056 39.69 43.79 -29.40
C LYS A 1056 40.36 42.48 -28.99
N MET A 1057 41.26 42.49 -28.00
CA MET A 1057 41.96 41.29 -27.53
C MET A 1057 41.47 40.98 -26.11
N ALA A 1058 40.71 39.90 -25.92
CA ALA A 1058 40.11 39.59 -24.60
C ALA A 1058 40.56 38.22 -24.09
N PRO A 1059 41.73 38.13 -23.43
CA PRO A 1059 42.19 36.86 -22.93
C PRO A 1059 41.78 36.51 -21.49
N ASN A 1060 41.70 35.20 -21.22
CA ASN A 1060 41.44 34.66 -19.89
C ASN A 1060 42.74 34.33 -19.14
N THR A 1061 43.20 35.26 -18.30
CA THR A 1061 44.46 35.14 -17.53
C THR A 1061 44.45 33.99 -16.50
N ARG A 1062 43.27 33.45 -16.13
CA ARG A 1062 43.11 32.36 -15.14
C ARG A 1062 43.02 30.96 -15.74
N ALA A 1063 43.14 30.82 -17.07
CA ALA A 1063 43.05 29.52 -17.74
C ALA A 1063 44.17 28.54 -17.30
N MET A 1064 45.32 29.07 -16.85
CA MET A 1064 46.48 28.26 -16.47
C MET A 1064 46.28 27.51 -15.15
N GLU A 1065 45.77 28.18 -14.11
CA GLU A 1065 45.52 27.56 -12.80
C GLU A 1065 44.40 26.50 -12.85
N ARG A 1066 43.38 26.73 -13.69
CA ARG A 1066 42.25 25.81 -13.81
C ARG A 1066 42.62 24.50 -14.49
N LEU A 1067 43.56 24.52 -15.42
CA LEU A 1067 44.02 23.32 -16.11
C LEU A 1067 44.69 22.33 -15.14
N GLU A 1068 45.57 22.84 -14.26
CA GLU A 1068 46.25 22.03 -13.25
C GLU A 1068 45.26 21.41 -12.24
N SER A 1069 44.21 22.14 -11.86
CA SER A 1069 43.16 21.61 -10.99
C SER A 1069 42.40 20.43 -11.60
N VAL A 1070 42.15 20.44 -12.92
CA VAL A 1070 41.34 19.41 -13.59
C VAL A 1070 42.15 18.13 -13.82
N GLU A 1071 43.45 18.25 -14.10
CA GLU A 1071 44.37 17.10 -14.21
C GLU A 1071 44.49 16.33 -12.89
N ASN A 1072 44.54 17.04 -11.75
CA ASN A 1072 44.57 16.40 -10.43
C ASN A 1072 43.27 15.64 -10.11
N LYS A 1073 42.11 16.16 -10.55
CA LYS A 1073 40.80 15.48 -10.40
C LYS A 1073 40.68 14.21 -11.26
N LEU A 1074 41.32 14.19 -12.43
CA LEU A 1074 41.34 12.99 -13.26
C LEU A 1074 42.09 11.85 -12.56
N ARG A 1075 43.25 12.14 -11.95
CA ARG A 1075 44.04 11.15 -11.21
C ARG A 1075 43.32 10.59 -9.99
N SER A 1076 42.50 11.39 -9.30
CA SER A 1076 41.71 10.89 -8.17
C SER A 1076 40.57 9.97 -8.64
N THR A 1077 39.82 10.40 -9.66
CA THR A 1077 38.69 9.60 -10.19
C THR A 1077 39.11 8.28 -10.83
N GLU A 1078 40.34 8.19 -11.34
CA GLU A 1078 40.90 6.92 -11.84
C GLU A 1078 41.19 5.92 -10.72
N LYS A 1079 41.70 6.39 -9.58
CA LYS A 1079 41.91 5.53 -8.39
C LYS A 1079 40.57 5.03 -7.82
N ASP A 1080 39.60 5.92 -7.70
CA ASP A 1080 38.27 5.56 -7.18
C ASP A 1080 37.58 4.49 -8.04
N PHE A 1081 37.73 4.56 -9.37
CA PHE A 1081 37.20 3.56 -10.29
C PHE A 1081 37.84 2.17 -10.10
N ASP A 1082 39.17 2.12 -9.93
CA ASP A 1082 39.88 0.85 -9.72
C ASP A 1082 39.51 0.21 -8.38
N ASP A 1083 39.27 1.01 -7.35
CA ASP A 1083 38.83 0.52 -6.03
C ASP A 1083 37.40 -0.01 -6.06
N SER A 1084 36.44 0.70 -6.69
CA SER A 1084 35.07 0.19 -6.90
C SER A 1084 35.07 -1.10 -7.72
N ARG A 1085 35.94 -1.23 -8.73
CA ARG A 1085 36.06 -2.44 -9.55
C ARG A 1085 36.58 -3.64 -8.75
N LYS A 1086 37.55 -3.44 -7.85
CA LYS A 1086 38.03 -4.50 -6.96
C LYS A 1086 36.95 -4.92 -5.97
N HIS A 1087 36.20 -3.96 -5.44
CA HIS A 1087 35.12 -4.23 -4.49
C HIS A 1087 33.99 -5.05 -5.12
N ALA A 1088 33.51 -4.66 -6.31
CA ALA A 1088 32.47 -5.39 -7.03
C ALA A 1088 32.88 -6.84 -7.40
N ARG A 1089 34.17 -7.06 -7.67
CA ARG A 1089 34.68 -8.42 -7.91
C ARG A 1089 34.68 -9.26 -6.63
N LYS A 1090 35.12 -8.68 -5.51
CA LYS A 1090 35.21 -9.39 -4.23
C LYS A 1090 33.83 -9.78 -3.71
N THR A 1091 32.87 -8.84 -3.69
CA THR A 1091 31.49 -9.13 -3.22
C THR A 1091 30.80 -10.18 -4.08
N LYS A 1092 31.09 -10.21 -5.39
CA LYS A 1092 30.60 -11.25 -6.29
C LYS A 1092 31.20 -12.62 -5.99
N GLU A 1093 32.51 -12.71 -5.74
CA GLU A 1093 33.19 -13.95 -5.36
C GLU A 1093 32.64 -14.47 -4.02
N ASP A 1094 32.45 -13.60 -3.03
CA ASP A 1094 31.86 -13.94 -1.71
C ASP A 1094 30.40 -14.46 -1.85
N PHE A 1095 29.60 -13.84 -2.73
CA PHE A 1095 28.23 -14.28 -3.03
C PHE A 1095 28.20 -15.68 -3.68
N GLU A 1096 29.05 -15.93 -4.67
CA GLU A 1096 29.14 -17.23 -5.36
C GLU A 1096 29.56 -18.35 -4.38
N GLU A 1097 30.42 -18.05 -3.40
CA GLU A 1097 30.83 -19.02 -2.39
C GLU A 1097 29.67 -19.43 -1.47
N VAL A 1098 28.92 -18.46 -0.93
CA VAL A 1098 27.77 -18.73 -0.05
C VAL A 1098 26.64 -19.42 -0.82
N MET A 1099 26.41 -19.04 -2.07
CA MET A 1099 25.44 -19.70 -2.95
C MET A 1099 25.77 -21.19 -3.12
N ARG A 1100 27.04 -21.51 -3.37
CA ARG A 1100 27.50 -22.90 -3.54
C ARG A 1100 27.37 -23.70 -2.25
N GLN A 1101 27.75 -23.14 -1.10
CA GLN A 1101 27.63 -23.83 0.19
C GLN A 1101 26.17 -24.14 0.54
N ARG A 1102 25.26 -23.17 0.28
CA ARG A 1102 23.83 -23.34 0.52
C ARG A 1102 23.22 -24.42 -0.37
N SER A 1103 23.56 -24.43 -1.66
CA SER A 1103 23.03 -25.43 -2.60
C SER A 1103 23.60 -26.83 -2.34
N GLU A 1104 24.87 -26.95 -1.96
CA GLU A 1104 25.51 -28.23 -1.62
C GLU A 1104 24.88 -28.89 -0.39
N LEU A 1105 24.66 -28.12 0.69
CA LEU A 1105 24.01 -28.63 1.91
C LEU A 1105 22.57 -29.08 1.64
N PHE A 1106 21.81 -28.30 0.87
CA PHE A 1106 20.44 -28.63 0.51
C PHE A 1106 20.38 -29.91 -0.34
N ASN A 1107 21.18 -29.99 -1.40
CA ASN A 1107 21.18 -31.14 -2.30
C ASN A 1107 21.62 -32.41 -1.58
N LYS A 1108 22.62 -32.33 -0.69
CA LYS A 1108 23.06 -33.48 0.12
C LYS A 1108 21.93 -34.03 0.99
N ALA A 1109 21.14 -33.17 1.63
CA ALA A 1109 20.00 -33.60 2.44
C ALA A 1109 18.86 -34.14 1.56
N PHE A 1110 18.54 -33.45 0.46
CA PHE A 1110 17.47 -33.85 -0.44
C PHE A 1110 17.74 -35.22 -1.08
N THR A 1111 18.94 -35.45 -1.63
CA THR A 1111 19.30 -36.73 -2.25
C THR A 1111 19.18 -37.88 -1.26
N HIS A 1112 19.67 -37.69 -0.02
CA HIS A 1112 19.55 -38.70 1.02
C HIS A 1112 18.10 -39.02 1.37
N ILE A 1113 17.24 -38.00 1.56
CA ILE A 1113 15.82 -38.20 1.89
C ILE A 1113 15.09 -38.89 0.74
N SER A 1114 15.37 -38.48 -0.51
CA SER A 1114 14.76 -39.06 -1.71
C SER A 1114 15.13 -40.53 -1.94
N GLU A 1115 16.36 -40.94 -1.61
CA GLU A 1115 16.77 -42.34 -1.69
C GLU A 1115 16.13 -43.21 -0.59
N GLN A 1116 15.92 -42.65 0.62
CA GLN A 1116 15.41 -43.40 1.78
C GLN A 1116 13.87 -43.47 1.84
N ILE A 1117 13.14 -42.53 1.24
CA ILE A 1117 11.68 -42.51 1.31
C ILE A 1117 11.02 -43.72 0.62
N GLN A 1118 11.60 -44.17 -0.50
CA GLN A 1118 11.08 -45.29 -1.27
C GLN A 1118 11.12 -46.63 -0.51
N PRO A 1119 12.26 -47.08 0.06
CA PRO A 1119 12.31 -48.31 0.84
C PRO A 1119 11.43 -48.24 2.09
N ILE A 1120 11.44 -47.12 2.82
CA ILE A 1120 10.63 -46.94 4.04
C ILE A 1120 9.13 -47.04 3.73
N TYR A 1121 8.65 -46.34 2.70
CA TYR A 1121 7.24 -46.39 2.33
C TYR A 1121 6.82 -47.78 1.84
N ARG A 1122 7.71 -48.48 1.13
CA ARG A 1122 7.47 -49.87 0.69
C ARG A 1122 7.34 -50.80 1.89
N ASP A 1123 8.20 -50.69 2.89
CA ASP A 1123 8.20 -51.55 4.07
C ASP A 1123 6.97 -51.29 4.95
N LEU A 1124 6.55 -50.03 5.10
CA LEU A 1124 5.33 -49.64 5.79
C LEU A 1124 4.03 -50.13 5.11
N THR A 1125 4.07 -50.37 3.79
CA THR A 1125 2.89 -50.76 2.99
C THR A 1125 2.89 -52.24 2.57
N LYS A 1126 3.94 -53.01 2.90
CA LYS A 1126 4.06 -54.44 2.59
C LYS A 1126 3.09 -55.27 3.44
N SER A 1127 2.39 -56.25 2.83
CA SER A 1127 1.54 -57.19 3.58
C SER A 1127 1.53 -58.60 2.97
N SER A 1128 1.02 -59.59 3.71
CA SER A 1128 0.81 -60.97 3.21
C SER A 1128 -0.10 -61.02 1.98
N ASN A 1129 -1.04 -60.07 1.87
CA ASN A 1129 -1.94 -59.94 0.73
C ASN A 1129 -1.31 -59.14 -0.42
N TYR A 1130 -0.26 -58.35 -0.16
CA TYR A 1130 0.38 -57.42 -1.11
C TYR A 1130 1.91 -57.42 -0.97
N PRO A 1131 2.63 -58.33 -1.67
CA PRO A 1131 4.07 -58.50 -1.52
C PRO A 1131 4.91 -57.36 -2.11
N LEU A 1132 4.35 -56.60 -3.07
CA LEU A 1132 5.07 -55.58 -3.84
C LEU A 1132 5.07 -54.18 -3.18
N GLY A 1133 4.22 -53.93 -2.18
CA GLY A 1133 4.09 -52.64 -1.49
C GLY A 1133 3.60 -51.49 -2.39
N GLY A 1134 3.54 -50.28 -1.83
CA GLY A 1134 3.38 -49.01 -2.54
C GLY A 1134 4.72 -48.33 -2.86
N GLN A 1135 4.67 -47.19 -3.56
CA GLN A 1135 5.86 -46.38 -3.88
C GLN A 1135 5.62 -44.91 -3.54
N ALA A 1136 6.67 -44.18 -3.16
CA ALA A 1136 6.61 -42.74 -2.94
C ALA A 1136 7.88 -42.08 -3.48
N TYR A 1137 7.76 -40.86 -4.01
CA TYR A 1137 8.87 -40.10 -4.61
C TYR A 1137 8.74 -38.59 -4.35
N LEU A 1138 9.88 -37.90 -4.38
CA LEU A 1138 10.02 -36.46 -4.23
C LEU A 1138 10.56 -35.87 -5.53
N ASP A 1139 9.81 -34.95 -6.14
CA ASP A 1139 10.21 -34.28 -7.38
C ASP A 1139 10.62 -32.83 -7.12
N ILE A 1140 11.70 -32.39 -7.81
CA ILE A 1140 12.16 -30.99 -7.89
C ILE A 1140 11.81 -30.45 -9.28
N GLU A 1141 11.27 -29.23 -9.36
CA GLU A 1141 10.93 -28.57 -10.63
C GLU A 1141 12.15 -27.98 -11.37
N ASP A 1142 13.12 -27.41 -10.63
CA ASP A 1142 14.36 -26.81 -11.18
C ASP A 1142 15.63 -27.34 -10.47
N SER A 1143 16.64 -27.69 -11.26
CA SER A 1143 17.86 -28.37 -10.78
C SER A 1143 18.95 -27.41 -10.28
N ASP A 1144 18.94 -26.14 -10.68
CA ASP A 1144 20.03 -25.20 -10.37
C ASP A 1144 19.79 -24.41 -9.07
N GLU A 1145 18.55 -24.01 -8.77
CA GLU A 1145 18.18 -23.31 -7.53
C GLU A 1145 16.99 -23.98 -6.81
N PRO A 1146 17.18 -25.17 -6.20
CA PRO A 1146 16.08 -25.98 -5.67
C PRO A 1146 15.36 -25.36 -4.45
N TYR A 1147 15.90 -24.28 -3.89
CA TYR A 1147 15.32 -23.54 -2.76
C TYR A 1147 14.36 -22.41 -3.19
N LEU A 1148 14.31 -22.03 -4.47
CA LEU A 1148 13.35 -21.04 -4.99
C LEU A 1148 12.00 -21.67 -5.33
N ASP A 1149 12.04 -22.92 -5.81
CA ASP A 1149 10.86 -23.69 -6.19
C ASP A 1149 10.47 -24.76 -5.15
N GLY A 1150 9.24 -25.23 -5.26
CA GLY A 1150 8.64 -26.13 -4.27
C GLY A 1150 8.89 -27.60 -4.59
N ILE A 1151 9.25 -28.39 -3.56
CA ILE A 1151 9.35 -29.85 -3.69
C ILE A 1151 7.95 -30.47 -3.65
N LYS A 1152 7.65 -31.33 -4.62
CA LYS A 1152 6.38 -32.07 -4.65
C LYS A 1152 6.57 -33.48 -4.11
N TYR A 1153 5.69 -33.86 -3.19
CA TYR A 1153 5.66 -35.20 -2.62
C TYR A 1153 4.50 -36.02 -3.19
N HIS A 1154 4.83 -37.16 -3.80
CA HIS A 1154 3.88 -38.06 -4.43
C HIS A 1154 3.94 -39.45 -3.78
N ALA A 1155 2.76 -40.00 -3.45
CA ALA A 1155 2.62 -41.33 -2.86
C ALA A 1155 1.62 -42.18 -3.67
N MET A 1156 1.99 -43.42 -3.93
CA MET A 1156 1.20 -44.42 -4.66
C MET A 1156 0.87 -45.59 -3.72
N PRO A 1157 -0.35 -45.62 -3.14
CA PRO A 1157 -0.84 -46.75 -2.35
C PRO A 1157 -0.99 -48.03 -3.21
N PRO A 1158 -0.92 -49.23 -2.60
CA PRO A 1158 -1.11 -50.48 -3.32
C PRO A 1158 -2.48 -50.54 -4.01
N LEU A 1159 -2.54 -51.08 -5.23
CA LEU A 1159 -3.75 -51.24 -6.08
C LEU A 1159 -4.40 -49.94 -6.62
N LYS A 1160 -3.90 -48.75 -6.28
CA LYS A 1160 -4.45 -47.47 -6.77
C LYS A 1160 -3.56 -46.81 -7.83
N ARG A 1161 -4.20 -46.07 -8.74
CA ARG A 1161 -3.51 -45.24 -9.75
C ARG A 1161 -2.93 -43.98 -9.11
N PHE A 1162 -1.97 -43.37 -9.79
CA PHE A 1162 -1.36 -42.08 -9.43
C PHE A 1162 -2.42 -41.03 -9.04
N ARG A 1163 -2.27 -40.42 -7.86
CA ARG A 1163 -3.13 -39.35 -7.35
C ARG A 1163 -2.30 -38.37 -6.52
N ASP A 1164 -2.68 -37.09 -6.59
CA ASP A 1164 -2.12 -36.05 -5.72
C ASP A 1164 -2.48 -36.29 -4.26
N MET A 1165 -1.61 -35.82 -3.36
CA MET A 1165 -1.71 -36.06 -1.91
C MET A 1165 -3.08 -35.66 -1.34
N GLU A 1166 -3.70 -34.60 -1.86
CA GLU A 1166 -5.00 -34.11 -1.43
C GLU A 1166 -6.12 -35.15 -1.57
N HIS A 1167 -6.03 -36.04 -2.57
CA HIS A 1167 -7.03 -37.04 -2.93
C HIS A 1167 -6.82 -38.41 -2.27
N LEU A 1168 -5.84 -38.55 -1.39
CA LEU A 1168 -5.61 -39.77 -0.60
C LEU A 1168 -6.55 -39.82 0.63
N SER A 1169 -6.86 -41.04 1.08
CA SER A 1169 -7.60 -41.25 2.34
C SER A 1169 -6.80 -40.74 3.54
N GLY A 1170 -7.45 -40.30 4.62
CA GLY A 1170 -6.76 -39.84 5.85
C GLY A 1170 -5.76 -40.87 6.40
N GLY A 1171 -6.11 -42.16 6.35
CA GLY A 1171 -5.18 -43.25 6.72
C GLY A 1171 -3.98 -43.38 5.76
N GLU A 1172 -4.16 -43.15 4.46
CA GLU A 1172 -3.06 -43.20 3.48
C GLU A 1172 -2.13 -41.98 3.59
N LYS A 1173 -2.71 -40.79 3.84
CA LYS A 1173 -1.96 -39.57 4.17
C LYS A 1173 -1.12 -39.76 5.42
N THR A 1174 -1.69 -40.39 6.44
CA THR A 1174 -0.98 -40.71 7.69
C THR A 1174 0.22 -41.62 7.44
N MET A 1175 0.07 -42.66 6.60
CA MET A 1175 1.18 -43.55 6.24
C MET A 1175 2.27 -42.84 5.42
N ALA A 1176 1.88 -41.98 4.47
CA ALA A 1176 2.82 -41.20 3.67
C ALA A 1176 3.59 -40.17 4.51
N ALA A 1177 2.90 -39.48 5.42
CA ALA A 1177 3.51 -38.56 6.37
C ALA A 1177 4.51 -39.25 7.30
N LEU A 1178 4.15 -40.42 7.86
CA LEU A 1178 5.04 -41.20 8.70
C LEU A 1178 6.29 -41.67 7.91
N ALA A 1179 6.12 -42.10 6.66
CA ALA A 1179 7.24 -42.49 5.82
C ALA A 1179 8.19 -41.31 5.52
N LEU A 1180 7.64 -40.13 5.25
CA LEU A 1180 8.43 -38.91 5.07
C LEU A 1180 9.16 -38.50 6.36
N LEU A 1181 8.50 -38.59 7.52
CA LEU A 1181 9.11 -38.32 8.82
C LEU A 1181 10.27 -39.28 9.11
N PHE A 1182 10.10 -40.57 8.84
CA PHE A 1182 11.18 -41.56 9.00
C PHE A 1182 12.32 -41.34 7.99
N ALA A 1183 12.01 -40.94 6.75
CA ALA A 1183 13.04 -40.61 5.76
C ALA A 1183 13.87 -39.38 6.16
N ILE A 1184 13.22 -38.34 6.72
CA ILE A 1184 13.88 -37.18 7.31
C ILE A 1184 14.79 -37.60 8.47
N HIS A 1185 14.27 -38.45 9.36
CA HIS A 1185 15.00 -38.93 10.52
C HIS A 1185 16.22 -39.78 10.16
N SER A 1186 16.19 -40.48 9.01
CA SER A 1186 17.34 -41.22 8.50
C SER A 1186 18.55 -40.33 8.21
N TYR A 1187 18.34 -39.06 7.84
CA TYR A 1187 19.43 -38.11 7.59
C TYR A 1187 20.11 -37.62 8.88
N GLN A 1188 19.32 -37.37 9.92
CA GLN A 1188 19.79 -36.93 11.23
C GLN A 1188 19.01 -37.70 12.32
N PRO A 1189 19.58 -38.79 12.86
CA PRO A 1189 18.89 -39.60 13.86
C PRO A 1189 18.75 -38.79 15.15
N SER A 1190 17.51 -38.59 15.58
CA SER A 1190 17.18 -38.02 16.89
C SER A 1190 17.12 -39.14 17.95
N PRO A 1191 17.62 -38.90 19.17
CA PRO A 1191 17.76 -39.94 20.19
C PRO A 1191 16.43 -40.56 20.66
N PHE A 1192 15.34 -39.78 20.61
CA PHE A 1192 14.00 -40.27 20.92
C PHE A 1192 12.94 -39.65 20.01
N PHE A 1193 11.80 -40.32 19.88
CA PHE A 1193 10.70 -40.00 19.01
C PHE A 1193 9.38 -40.16 19.76
N VAL A 1194 8.57 -39.09 19.84
CA VAL A 1194 7.30 -39.09 20.58
C VAL A 1194 6.12 -38.97 19.62
N LEU A 1195 5.21 -39.94 19.67
CA LEU A 1195 4.03 -40.03 18.83
C LEU A 1195 2.74 -39.92 19.66
N ASP A 1196 1.91 -38.91 19.42
CA ASP A 1196 0.62 -38.72 20.12
C ASP A 1196 -0.57 -39.07 19.21
N GLU A 1197 -1.32 -40.12 19.57
CA GLU A 1197 -2.59 -40.55 18.94
C GLU A 1197 -2.54 -40.68 17.40
N VAL A 1198 -1.39 -41.07 16.86
CA VAL A 1198 -1.18 -41.28 15.41
C VAL A 1198 -2.06 -42.38 14.82
N ASP A 1199 -2.62 -43.23 15.67
CA ASP A 1199 -3.46 -44.35 15.33
C ASP A 1199 -4.94 -43.99 15.15
N ALA A 1200 -5.38 -42.75 15.44
CA ALA A 1200 -6.79 -42.34 15.39
C ALA A 1200 -7.46 -42.62 14.03
N ALA A 1201 -6.80 -42.26 12.93
CA ALA A 1201 -7.33 -42.38 11.56
C ALA A 1201 -6.97 -43.71 10.86
N LEU A 1202 -6.27 -44.63 11.54
CA LEU A 1202 -5.75 -45.87 10.96
C LEU A 1202 -6.64 -47.09 11.26
N ASP A 1203 -6.70 -48.03 10.33
CA ASP A 1203 -7.35 -49.33 10.54
C ASP A 1203 -6.47 -50.27 11.39
N ASN A 1204 -7.06 -51.30 12.00
CA ASN A 1204 -6.32 -52.22 12.87
C ASN A 1204 -5.19 -52.96 12.13
N THR A 1205 -5.32 -53.17 10.81
CA THR A 1205 -4.30 -53.82 9.99
C THR A 1205 -3.07 -52.95 9.78
N ASN A 1206 -3.23 -51.66 9.55
CA ASN A 1206 -2.14 -50.71 9.36
C ASN A 1206 -1.53 -50.31 10.70
N VAL A 1207 -2.32 -50.28 11.78
CA VAL A 1207 -1.80 -50.10 13.15
C VAL A 1207 -0.84 -51.24 13.51
N ALA A 1208 -1.18 -52.49 13.20
CA ALA A 1208 -0.27 -53.62 13.41
C ALA A 1208 1.01 -53.52 12.56
N ARG A 1209 0.94 -52.96 11.34
CA ARG A 1209 2.11 -52.73 10.48
C ARG A 1209 3.06 -51.70 11.07
N ILE A 1210 2.51 -50.58 11.55
CA ILE A 1210 3.28 -49.54 12.22
C ILE A 1210 3.89 -50.08 13.51
N ALA A 1211 3.14 -50.87 14.28
CA ALA A 1211 3.65 -51.49 15.51
C ALA A 1211 4.86 -52.38 15.23
N ASN A 1212 4.81 -53.21 14.19
CA ASN A 1212 5.93 -54.06 13.80
C ASN A 1212 7.11 -53.23 13.27
N TYR A 1213 6.86 -52.21 12.45
CA TYR A 1213 7.91 -51.32 11.96
C TYR A 1213 8.64 -50.60 13.10
N ILE A 1214 7.89 -50.03 14.05
CA ILE A 1214 8.45 -49.38 15.24
C ILE A 1214 9.24 -50.37 16.09
N HIS A 1215 8.73 -51.60 16.27
CA HIS A 1215 9.43 -52.63 17.03
C HIS A 1215 10.75 -53.05 16.35
N ASP A 1216 10.75 -53.26 15.03
CA ASP A 1216 11.93 -53.67 14.28
C ASP A 1216 13.00 -52.57 14.20
N HIS A 1217 12.60 -51.30 14.30
CA HIS A 1217 13.50 -50.13 14.27
C HIS A 1217 13.82 -49.58 15.67
N ALA A 1218 13.18 -50.09 16.73
CA ALA A 1218 13.51 -49.77 18.11
C ALA A 1218 14.81 -50.50 18.51
N ALA A 1219 15.94 -49.85 18.26
CA ALA A 1219 17.28 -50.38 18.51
C ALA A 1219 18.08 -49.43 19.45
N PRO A 1220 19.26 -49.84 19.95
CA PRO A 1220 20.15 -48.97 20.71
C PRO A 1220 20.53 -47.72 19.90
N GLY A 1221 19.83 -46.62 20.17
CA GLY A 1221 20.00 -45.34 19.49
C GLY A 1221 18.71 -44.67 19.00
N MET A 1222 17.55 -45.36 19.04
CA MET A 1222 16.25 -44.76 18.74
C MET A 1222 15.20 -45.20 19.74
N GLN A 1223 14.77 -44.28 20.61
CA GLN A 1223 13.72 -44.53 21.60
C GLN A 1223 12.35 -44.03 21.13
N PHE A 1224 11.35 -44.91 21.03
CA PHE A 1224 9.97 -44.56 20.71
C PHE A 1224 9.12 -44.43 21.98
N ILE A 1225 8.47 -43.29 22.13
CA ILE A 1225 7.47 -43.02 23.17
C ILE A 1225 6.13 -42.78 22.48
N VAL A 1226 5.21 -43.75 22.59
CA VAL A 1226 3.96 -43.73 21.83
C VAL A 1226 2.78 -43.57 22.79
N ILE A 1227 1.91 -42.59 22.54
CA ILE A 1227 0.65 -42.40 23.25
C ILE A 1227 -0.47 -42.93 22.37
N SER A 1228 -1.15 -43.98 22.82
CA SER A 1228 -2.19 -44.64 22.03
C SER A 1228 -3.27 -45.28 22.89
N LEU A 1229 -4.45 -45.42 22.30
CA LEU A 1229 -5.61 -46.08 22.88
C LEU A 1229 -5.90 -47.45 22.24
N LYS A 1230 -5.30 -47.76 21.08
CA LYS A 1230 -5.58 -49.01 20.35
C LYS A 1230 -4.66 -50.13 20.82
N THR A 1231 -5.28 -51.27 21.11
CA THR A 1231 -4.59 -52.48 21.58
C THR A 1231 -3.50 -52.97 20.65
N GLY A 1232 -3.69 -52.83 19.33
CA GLY A 1232 -2.72 -53.31 18.34
C GLY A 1232 -1.37 -52.59 18.35
N LEU A 1233 -1.26 -51.39 18.93
CA LEU A 1233 -0.02 -50.62 18.94
C LEU A 1233 0.83 -50.88 20.19
N PHE A 1234 0.22 -50.88 21.37
CA PHE A 1234 0.94 -51.04 22.63
C PHE A 1234 1.20 -52.51 23.02
N GLN A 1235 0.60 -53.49 22.33
CA GLN A 1235 0.85 -54.92 22.56
C GLN A 1235 2.32 -55.31 22.36
N ASN A 1236 3.02 -54.66 21.43
CA ASN A 1236 4.42 -54.94 21.11
C ASN A 1236 5.41 -54.03 21.87
N SER A 1237 4.94 -53.29 22.88
CA SER A 1237 5.79 -52.38 23.65
C SER A 1237 6.63 -53.11 24.71
N GLU A 1238 7.81 -52.57 25.01
CA GLU A 1238 8.70 -53.11 26.05
C GLU A 1238 8.31 -52.60 27.44
N ALA A 1239 7.75 -51.38 27.52
CA ALA A 1239 7.26 -50.78 28.76
C ALA A 1239 5.93 -50.05 28.54
N LEU A 1240 5.07 -50.10 29.56
CA LEU A 1240 3.80 -49.39 29.60
C LEU A 1240 3.81 -48.33 30.71
N VAL A 1241 3.36 -47.13 30.39
CA VAL A 1241 3.12 -46.06 31.37
C VAL A 1241 1.62 -45.81 31.43
N GLY A 1242 0.97 -46.32 32.48
CA GLY A 1242 -0.45 -46.13 32.74
C GLY A 1242 -0.73 -44.83 33.46
N ILE A 1243 -1.56 -43.96 32.87
CA ILE A 1243 -1.98 -42.69 33.47
C ILE A 1243 -3.46 -42.77 33.84
N TYR A 1244 -3.75 -42.60 35.12
CA TYR A 1244 -5.11 -42.54 35.65
C TYR A 1244 -5.34 -41.21 36.37
N ARG A 1245 -6.61 -40.86 36.57
CA ARG A 1245 -7.00 -39.63 37.27
C ARG A 1245 -7.62 -39.98 38.61
N ASP A 1246 -7.03 -39.46 39.67
CA ASP A 1246 -7.58 -39.55 41.01
C ASP A 1246 -8.68 -38.49 41.17
N GLN A 1247 -9.92 -38.94 41.37
CA GLN A 1247 -11.07 -38.03 41.47
C GLN A 1247 -11.06 -37.21 42.75
N THR A 1248 -10.41 -37.69 43.81
CA THR A 1248 -10.38 -37.01 45.12
C THR A 1248 -9.55 -35.74 45.09
N GLU A 1249 -8.37 -35.81 44.46
CA GLU A 1249 -7.42 -34.72 44.30
C GLU A 1249 -7.55 -34.01 42.95
N ASN A 1250 -8.42 -34.53 42.06
CA ASN A 1250 -8.54 -34.12 40.67
C ASN A 1250 -7.18 -34.03 39.95
N SER A 1251 -6.27 -34.93 40.31
CA SER A 1251 -4.88 -34.97 39.86
C SER A 1251 -4.63 -36.22 39.01
N SER A 1252 -3.79 -36.08 37.98
CA SER A 1252 -3.30 -37.20 37.18
C SER A 1252 -2.16 -37.90 37.92
N LYS A 1253 -2.17 -39.24 37.99
CA LYS A 1253 -1.11 -40.07 38.54
C LYS A 1253 -0.64 -41.09 37.49
N SER A 1254 0.63 -41.45 37.53
CA SER A 1254 1.26 -42.39 36.60
C SER A 1254 1.78 -43.64 37.31
N LEU A 1255 1.70 -44.78 36.64
CA LEU A 1255 2.28 -46.05 37.03
C LEU A 1255 3.05 -46.62 35.83
N THR A 1256 4.22 -47.20 36.06
CA THR A 1256 5.02 -47.84 35.01
C THR A 1256 5.02 -49.35 35.22
N LEU A 1257 4.88 -50.10 34.12
CA LEU A 1257 4.96 -51.56 34.06
C LEU A 1257 5.95 -51.97 32.97
N ASP A 1258 6.96 -52.77 33.33
CA ASP A 1258 7.92 -53.33 32.38
C ASP A 1258 7.37 -54.65 31.80
N LEU A 1259 7.14 -54.70 30.49
CA LEU A 1259 6.57 -55.84 29.78
C LEU A 1259 7.62 -56.89 29.42
N ARG A 1260 8.92 -56.56 29.44
CA ARG A 1260 10.02 -57.51 29.15
C ARG A 1260 10.05 -58.69 30.13
N LYS A 1261 9.40 -58.55 31.30
CA LYS A 1261 9.27 -59.62 32.30
C LYS A 1261 8.20 -60.67 31.96
N TYR A 1262 7.35 -60.38 30.97
CA TYR A 1262 6.18 -61.21 30.61
C TYR A 1262 6.24 -61.74 29.17
N ASN A 1263 7.19 -61.25 28.36
CA ASN A 1263 7.45 -61.71 27.00
C ASN A 1263 8.40 -62.92 26.96
#